data_AF-A0A2V5ZW22-F1
#
_entry.id   AF-A0A2V5ZW22-F1
#
_cell.length_a   1.000
_cell.length_b   1.000
_cell.length_c   1.000
_cell.angle_alpha   90.00
_cell.angle_beta   90.00
_cell.angle_gamma   90.00
#
_symmetry.space_group_name_H-M   'P 1'
#
loop_
_entity.id
_entity.type
_entity.pdbx_description
1 polymer ?
#
loop_
_entity_poly.entity_id
_entity_poly.type
_entity_poly.pdbx_seq_one_letter_code
_entity_poly.pdbx_strand_id
1 'polypeptide(L)'
;MNDSHLKPRPMQPRLLLAALGLMLPMLALAQPQTVRFALPTFSSYENGTNAIIVVTRTGGTAGTVTVNYNTVDGSALDVQDYIGASGTITFSSNEVVKTIAIAMVDNNLQEPDEFFSVVLSNPIGAVLDDQSTAQVIIFDDDTDITFSKSNYDVFESNTNAVIAILRTPASQASASVEAFAFAGTATAGQDFVTVATNIVFTNSQSVAFLYVPIIDNCVTGAPVTVLLSLTNAIGAKVGAQSRSTLTITNNDIGAGTIEFITSGPILTFEALTETLRIPVSRNCASAGAVTVNYRVANSTNLFTFCHGTTNASAGFDYDVAGGGNFGTLTWAAGDNANKLITLTIRQDLEVELQESIWLELTTPTGGAVLGTNTLFEIQIVDDDLPAGAGDFFYNRVTQDNPSPGANNTVYAIASYDTAASPANRNKTIIGGDFTAVNALVRGGVARLNVDGTVDPGFDPGSGADGFVGAVVILPDDRVLIAGGFGSVDNISRRGIARLNQNGSLDNTFNPGAGADGPIFAMSLLQDGRLLIAGDFTGYNNVPRRSIARLNGDGSLDATFDPGGGTDGPVYALAQQLDGRIIIGGSFTFFDDFPLLGVARLLPAGGIDLSFAPISGANDTVYTLALQNDGRIVLGGAFSTYDGEPRRGVARVNTDGSLDTTFNPGTGVDGLVYSLDLQNDGRALIGGDFSSFNGTIRTNLARLYPNGTLDTSFLDNHYNHASPGPNGFVSAVKFLQDTNVLIGGNFSRLGAGFSLLAVLPRNNYAKILGGDTQTAGNAPGNFEFASATYSVDENVLGGVLTVRVRRLNGNLGAVRVPYFTVDGSGRAGVDYIGETGFINFDDCETLDQFFTIAVNDNNSVDGNRTFRIVLGPPESLGPTVTNSPALGFITTADVTIVDNDFNRGTIGFASPIFSVNEAVGTANITLTRTNGSVGRVTVQYATANGTAVSPSDYRGTNGTLTFEPGQTTKTFAVSIVNDTASEFEEYLNLSLFNVTGGASLGQTNAVLLILSDEVGRGSISFATNEFTVNEAAGTATITLRRTSGSQDKVFVDVMTQDRPPGPGAAREGVDYTGVTNTISFQSGETVQTFTVPILSDGLVEGAEYLNLVLTNVTGGANLGYLSTAALKIVDDDYYGSLSFSDANLYVNETDGQAAITVLRTGGSAEEVSVDFVLTMGTATDGLDYLATNGTLVFPAGSLSQTFDIPIQNDAELEVNETILLTLTNFAKASAGAITQAVLTIIDDEALAAPAGSVDTLFDPNPGPNGFVRRLYHVQ
;
A
#
# COMPACT_ATOMS: atom_id res chain seq x y z
N MET A 1 -26.11 11.08 64.25
CA MET A 1 -27.23 10.24 64.71
C MET A 1 -27.47 9.17 63.65
N ASN A 2 -27.91 7.99 64.08
CA ASN A 2 -28.92 7.08 63.48
C ASN A 2 -29.26 7.21 61.96
N ASP A 3 -29.48 6.14 61.18
CA ASP A 3 -29.55 4.70 61.51
C ASP A 3 -29.49 3.72 60.30
N SER A 4 -29.41 2.42 60.63
CA SER A 4 -30.02 1.23 59.94
C SER A 4 -29.76 0.85 58.45
N HIS A 5 -28.91 -0.18 58.28
CA HIS A 5 -29.21 -1.53 57.73
C HIS A 5 -29.51 -1.90 56.24
N LEU A 6 -28.76 -2.94 55.78
CA LEU A 6 -29.13 -4.14 54.94
C LEU A 6 -28.76 -4.29 53.44
N LYS A 7 -27.52 -4.79 53.20
CA LYS A 7 -27.11 -5.99 52.38
C LYS A 7 -27.32 -6.02 50.84
N PRO A 8 -26.35 -6.58 50.04
CA PRO A 8 -25.76 -7.92 50.31
C PRO A 8 -24.22 -8.14 50.37
N ARG A 9 -23.47 -8.19 49.24
CA ARG A 9 -22.28 -9.07 49.04
C ARG A 9 -21.41 -8.67 47.80
N PRO A 10 -20.21 -9.25 47.57
CA PRO A 10 -19.12 -9.58 48.52
C PRO A 10 -17.66 -9.30 48.00
N MET A 11 -16.66 -9.26 48.90
CA MET A 11 -15.19 -9.42 48.64
C MET A 11 -14.46 -8.36 47.75
N GLN A 12 -13.19 -7.98 47.95
CA GLN A 12 -12.25 -8.11 49.10
C GLN A 12 -11.25 -6.87 49.14
N PRO A 13 -10.04 -6.81 49.79
CA PRO A 13 -9.82 -5.75 50.81
C PRO A 13 -8.54 -4.85 50.71
N ARG A 14 -8.42 -3.93 51.70
CA ARG A 14 -7.25 -3.08 52.14
C ARG A 14 -7.15 -1.68 51.48
N LEU A 15 -6.74 -0.58 52.15
CA LEU A 15 -6.01 -0.37 53.43
C LEU A 15 -6.31 1.00 54.14
N LEU A 16 -6.11 1.08 55.47
CA LEU A 16 -5.73 2.21 56.37
C LEU A 16 -6.36 3.65 56.30
N LEU A 17 -6.90 4.17 57.44
CA LEU A 17 -6.39 5.37 58.19
C LEU A 17 -7.15 5.73 59.54
N ALA A 18 -6.42 6.43 60.43
CA ALA A 18 -6.82 7.49 61.40
C ALA A 18 -7.77 7.30 62.64
N ALA A 19 -7.17 7.49 63.84
CA ALA A 19 -7.49 8.47 64.91
C ALA A 19 -8.70 8.38 65.91
N LEU A 20 -8.34 8.01 67.17
CA LEU A 20 -8.48 8.78 68.44
C LEU A 20 -9.85 9.03 69.17
N GLY A 21 -10.00 8.41 70.36
CA GLY A 21 -10.16 9.15 71.65
C GLY A 21 -11.48 9.13 72.45
N LEU A 22 -11.50 8.46 73.62
CA LEU A 22 -12.00 8.93 74.95
C LEU A 22 -11.90 7.81 76.04
N MET A 23 -12.24 8.10 77.31
CA MET A 23 -11.72 7.39 78.51
C MET A 23 -12.76 7.06 79.61
N LEU A 24 -12.38 6.16 80.55
CA LEU A 24 -12.95 5.90 81.90
C LEU A 24 -14.21 4.95 81.98
N PRO A 25 -14.47 4.22 83.09
CA PRO A 25 -13.89 2.86 83.23
C PRO A 25 -14.78 1.74 83.87
N MET A 26 -14.20 0.52 83.92
CA MET A 26 -14.35 -0.51 85.00
C MET A 26 -15.58 -1.46 85.03
N LEU A 27 -15.43 -2.69 84.49
CA LEU A 27 -15.51 -4.00 85.19
C LEU A 27 -15.33 -5.16 84.15
N ALA A 28 -14.94 -6.37 84.57
CA ALA A 28 -14.70 -7.51 83.67
C ALA A 28 -15.18 -8.86 84.23
N LEU A 29 -15.56 -9.79 83.33
CA LEU A 29 -15.86 -11.20 83.62
C LEU A 29 -14.72 -12.11 83.14
N ALA A 30 -14.60 -13.32 83.71
CA ALA A 30 -13.55 -14.29 83.40
C ALA A 30 -13.95 -15.33 82.32
N GLN A 31 -12.95 -15.99 81.72
CA GLN A 31 -13.10 -17.00 80.66
C GLN A 31 -12.87 -18.46 81.16
N PRO A 32 -13.41 -19.49 80.46
CA PRO A 32 -13.39 -20.89 80.90
C PRO A 32 -12.09 -21.65 80.59
N GLN A 33 -11.78 -22.63 81.46
CA GLN A 33 -10.50 -23.39 81.54
C GLN A 33 -10.34 -24.50 80.47
N THR A 34 -9.21 -24.64 79.76
CA THR A 34 -8.92 -25.74 78.81
C THR A 34 -7.53 -26.38 78.98
N VAL A 35 -7.38 -27.68 78.70
CA VAL A 35 -6.09 -28.44 78.77
C VAL A 35 -5.93 -29.40 77.59
N ARG A 36 -4.71 -29.52 77.05
CA ARG A 36 -4.38 -30.30 75.83
C ARG A 36 -2.90 -30.61 75.65
N PHE A 37 -2.53 -31.49 74.74
CA PHE A 37 -1.12 -31.62 74.30
C PHE A 37 -0.65 -30.39 73.50
N ALA A 38 0.64 -30.07 73.58
CA ALA A 38 1.23 -28.96 72.83
C ALA A 38 1.25 -29.20 71.31
N LEU A 39 1.39 -30.47 70.91
CA LEU A 39 1.47 -30.97 69.54
C LEU A 39 0.63 -32.25 69.40
N PRO A 40 0.15 -32.60 68.18
CA PRO A 40 -0.49 -33.90 67.92
C PRO A 40 0.50 -35.07 67.89
N THR A 41 1.79 -34.78 67.65
CA THR A 41 2.85 -35.77 67.45
C THR A 41 4.13 -35.30 68.13
N PHE A 42 4.83 -36.25 68.74
CA PHE A 42 6.19 -36.12 69.27
C PHE A 42 7.05 -37.26 68.68
N SER A 43 8.36 -37.21 68.86
CA SER A 43 9.25 -38.28 68.38
C SER A 43 10.52 -38.42 69.22
N SER A 44 11.12 -39.61 69.22
CA SER A 44 12.43 -39.94 69.78
C SER A 44 13.18 -40.88 68.84
N TYR A 45 14.51 -40.94 68.98
CA TYR A 45 15.25 -42.14 68.56
C TYR A 45 15.04 -43.24 69.60
N GLU A 46 15.21 -44.50 69.20
CA GLU A 46 15.14 -45.67 70.09
C GLU A 46 16.18 -45.57 71.23
N ASN A 47 17.43 -45.22 70.92
CA ASN A 47 18.49 -44.98 71.91
C ASN A 47 18.23 -43.78 72.86
N GLY A 48 17.15 -43.03 72.63
CA GLY A 48 16.79 -41.84 73.40
C GLY A 48 16.21 -42.17 74.77
N THR A 49 16.94 -41.88 75.84
CA THR A 49 16.61 -42.33 77.22
C THR A 49 15.16 -42.04 77.66
N ASN A 50 14.54 -40.95 77.21
CA ASN A 50 13.09 -40.71 77.35
C ASN A 50 12.55 -39.87 76.18
N ALA A 51 11.37 -40.23 75.66
CA ALA A 51 10.51 -39.30 74.92
C ALA A 51 9.86 -38.29 75.88
N ILE A 52 9.87 -37.01 75.53
CA ILE A 52 9.32 -35.92 76.34
C ILE A 52 8.08 -35.31 75.69
N ILE A 53 6.91 -35.59 76.26
CA ILE A 53 5.61 -35.17 75.74
C ILE A 53 5.14 -33.94 76.53
N VAL A 54 4.73 -32.88 75.82
CA VAL A 54 4.39 -31.58 76.44
C VAL A 54 2.87 -31.39 76.51
N VAL A 55 2.37 -31.05 77.69
CA VAL A 55 0.95 -30.76 77.99
C VAL A 55 0.79 -29.28 78.37
N THR A 56 -0.27 -28.65 77.90
CA THR A 56 -0.52 -27.20 78.01
C THR A 56 -1.92 -26.88 78.53
N ARG A 57 -2.07 -25.71 79.14
CA ARG A 57 -3.32 -25.18 79.68
C ARG A 57 -3.59 -23.78 79.13
N THR A 58 -4.81 -23.56 78.66
CA THR A 58 -5.27 -22.35 77.95
C THR A 58 -6.63 -21.87 78.51
N GLY A 59 -7.22 -20.81 77.95
CA GLY A 59 -8.53 -20.26 78.37
C GLY A 59 -8.52 -19.41 79.65
N GLY A 60 -7.53 -19.63 80.53
CA GLY A 60 -7.27 -18.81 81.71
C GLY A 60 -6.44 -19.57 82.76
N THR A 61 -5.74 -18.85 83.61
CA THR A 61 -4.65 -19.45 84.41
C THR A 61 -4.91 -19.50 85.91
N ALA A 62 -5.98 -18.88 86.41
CA ALA A 62 -6.30 -18.82 87.83
C ALA A 62 -6.82 -20.16 88.37
N GLY A 63 -6.36 -20.55 89.56
CA GLY A 63 -6.74 -21.80 90.22
C GLY A 63 -5.96 -23.03 89.73
N THR A 64 -6.05 -24.12 90.47
CA THR A 64 -5.38 -25.40 90.18
C THR A 64 -6.24 -26.25 89.23
N VAL A 65 -5.60 -26.94 88.29
CA VAL A 65 -6.23 -27.85 87.33
C VAL A 65 -5.49 -29.18 87.32
N THR A 66 -6.21 -30.30 87.29
CA THR A 66 -5.62 -31.65 87.20
C THR A 66 -6.14 -32.41 85.99
N VAL A 67 -5.29 -33.23 85.38
CA VAL A 67 -5.64 -34.12 84.26
C VAL A 67 -4.85 -35.43 84.39
N ASN A 68 -5.47 -36.55 84.05
CA ASN A 68 -4.78 -37.85 84.01
C ASN A 68 -4.19 -38.11 82.62
N TYR A 69 -3.13 -38.90 82.52
CA TYR A 69 -2.60 -39.44 81.27
C TYR A 69 -2.37 -40.95 81.36
N ASN A 70 -2.36 -41.62 80.21
CA ASN A 70 -1.99 -43.03 80.05
C ASN A 70 -1.39 -43.26 78.65
N THR A 71 -0.38 -44.13 78.53
CA THR A 71 0.13 -44.61 77.22
C THR A 71 -0.72 -45.74 76.65
N VAL A 72 -0.78 -45.85 75.34
CA VAL A 72 -1.49 -46.90 74.60
C VAL A 72 -0.61 -47.30 73.41
N ASP A 73 -0.37 -48.61 73.26
CA ASP A 73 0.42 -49.18 72.17
C ASP A 73 -0.11 -48.78 70.79
N GLY A 74 0.79 -48.74 69.79
CA GLY A 74 0.45 -48.46 68.40
C GLY A 74 0.95 -49.56 67.48
N SER A 75 2.04 -49.30 66.76
CA SER A 75 2.93 -50.39 66.32
C SER A 75 3.90 -50.74 67.45
N ALA A 76 4.47 -49.72 68.11
CA ALA A 76 5.34 -49.87 69.27
C ALA A 76 4.55 -50.38 70.48
N LEU A 77 5.17 -51.28 71.23
CA LEU A 77 4.61 -52.09 72.30
C LEU A 77 5.31 -51.81 73.63
N ASP A 78 4.52 -51.77 74.71
CA ASP A 78 5.02 -51.69 76.08
C ASP A 78 6.02 -52.83 76.39
N VAL A 79 7.14 -52.48 77.03
CA VAL A 79 8.29 -53.31 77.40
C VAL A 79 9.18 -53.75 76.22
N GLN A 80 8.73 -53.65 74.97
CA GLN A 80 9.58 -53.94 73.81
C GLN A 80 10.36 -52.70 73.36
N ASP A 81 9.67 -51.61 73.04
CA ASP A 81 10.26 -50.42 72.38
C ASP A 81 10.09 -49.16 73.25
N TYR A 82 9.12 -49.17 74.18
CA TYR A 82 8.94 -48.13 75.19
C TYR A 82 8.40 -48.72 76.50
N ILE A 83 8.53 -48.00 77.61
CA ILE A 83 7.96 -48.40 78.92
C ILE A 83 6.67 -47.63 79.18
N GLY A 84 5.55 -48.36 79.28
CA GLY A 84 4.22 -47.83 79.50
C GLY A 84 4.06 -47.08 80.82
N ALA A 85 3.33 -45.96 80.79
CA ALA A 85 3.16 -45.10 81.95
C ALA A 85 1.77 -44.43 82.00
N SER A 86 1.29 -44.24 83.24
CA SER A 86 0.10 -43.44 83.55
C SER A 86 0.28 -42.64 84.83
N GLY A 87 -0.49 -41.57 84.98
CA GLY A 87 -0.44 -40.73 86.18
C GLY A 87 -1.34 -39.50 86.10
N THR A 88 -1.28 -38.66 87.14
CA THR A 88 -2.01 -37.38 87.21
C THR A 88 -1.05 -36.21 87.14
N ILE A 89 -1.30 -35.29 86.19
CA ILE A 89 -0.61 -34.02 86.04
C ILE A 89 -1.41 -32.95 86.76
N THR A 90 -0.75 -32.14 87.59
CA THR A 90 -1.36 -31.01 88.30
C THR A 90 -0.73 -29.70 87.84
N PHE A 91 -1.52 -28.86 87.16
CA PHE A 91 -1.18 -27.47 86.87
C PHE A 91 -1.58 -26.60 88.06
N SER A 92 -0.59 -25.95 88.68
CA SER A 92 -0.79 -24.95 89.72
C SER A 92 -1.49 -23.70 89.18
N SER A 93 -1.97 -22.81 90.06
CA SER A 93 -2.43 -21.49 89.61
C SER A 93 -1.28 -20.74 88.93
N ASN A 94 -1.56 -20.18 87.75
CA ASN A 94 -0.61 -19.56 86.82
C ASN A 94 0.40 -20.50 86.13
N GLU A 95 0.27 -21.81 86.30
CA GLU A 95 1.05 -22.80 85.56
C GLU A 95 0.33 -23.21 84.26
N VAL A 96 1.03 -23.08 83.13
CA VAL A 96 0.46 -23.26 81.77
C VAL A 96 1.10 -24.36 80.93
N VAL A 97 2.24 -24.93 81.38
CA VAL A 97 2.94 -26.04 80.70
C VAL A 97 3.38 -27.08 81.73
N LYS A 98 3.28 -28.35 81.36
CA LYS A 98 3.82 -29.53 82.07
C LYS A 98 4.41 -30.50 81.05
N THR A 99 5.24 -31.42 81.51
CA THR A 99 5.79 -32.51 80.68
C THR A 99 5.51 -33.87 81.29
N ILE A 100 5.43 -34.87 80.41
CA ILE A 100 5.48 -36.30 80.70
C ILE A 100 6.81 -36.80 80.13
N ALA A 101 7.51 -37.66 80.86
CA ALA A 101 8.62 -38.42 80.34
C ALA A 101 8.19 -39.89 80.24
N ILE A 102 8.39 -40.49 79.07
CA ILE A 102 8.18 -41.92 78.80
C ILE A 102 9.55 -42.49 78.43
N ALA A 103 10.00 -43.57 79.08
CA ALA A 103 11.29 -44.18 78.74
C ALA A 103 11.17 -44.98 77.44
N MET A 104 12.15 -44.85 76.55
CA MET A 104 12.30 -45.75 75.40
C MET A 104 13.09 -47.00 75.84
N VAL A 105 13.04 -48.06 75.04
CA VAL A 105 13.88 -49.26 75.19
C VAL A 105 14.83 -49.31 74.00
N ASP A 106 16.13 -49.45 74.26
CA ASP A 106 17.23 -49.37 73.30
C ASP A 106 17.74 -50.77 72.95
N ASN A 107 17.75 -51.13 71.66
CA ASN A 107 18.09 -52.46 71.16
C ASN A 107 19.10 -52.43 69.99
N ASN A 108 19.35 -53.57 69.32
CA ASN A 108 20.36 -53.70 68.25
C ASN A 108 19.83 -54.51 67.05
N LEU A 109 18.56 -54.31 66.74
CA LEU A 109 17.88 -54.87 65.58
C LEU A 109 17.47 -53.72 64.67
N GLN A 110 17.61 -53.93 63.37
CA GLN A 110 17.22 -52.95 62.35
C GLN A 110 15.73 -53.09 62.07
N GLU A 111 14.95 -52.12 62.52
CA GLU A 111 13.48 -52.17 62.59
C GLU A 111 12.86 -50.94 61.89
N PRO A 112 11.57 -50.98 61.48
CA PRO A 112 10.94 -49.81 60.85
C PRO A 112 10.72 -48.69 61.88
N ASP A 113 10.48 -47.44 61.43
CA ASP A 113 10.05 -46.38 62.34
C ASP A 113 8.62 -46.67 62.87
N GLU A 114 8.47 -46.65 64.19
CA GLU A 114 7.34 -47.19 64.94
C GLU A 114 6.58 -46.09 65.71
N PHE A 115 5.40 -46.35 66.29
CA PHE A 115 4.74 -45.37 67.18
C PHE A 115 3.87 -45.96 68.30
N PHE A 116 3.73 -45.22 69.40
CA PHE A 116 2.69 -45.41 70.41
C PHE A 116 1.88 -44.10 70.63
N SER A 117 0.89 -44.09 71.52
CA SER A 117 0.04 -42.94 71.82
C SER A 117 0.02 -42.59 73.31
N VAL A 118 -0.19 -41.31 73.65
CA VAL A 118 -0.48 -40.83 75.00
C VAL A 118 -1.84 -40.14 75.00
N VAL A 119 -2.71 -40.49 75.95
CA VAL A 119 -4.10 -40.02 76.02
C VAL A 119 -4.38 -39.30 77.34
N LEU A 120 -4.90 -38.08 77.28
CA LEU A 120 -5.38 -37.31 78.44
C LEU A 120 -6.82 -37.68 78.79
N SER A 121 -7.15 -37.70 80.08
CA SER A 121 -8.49 -38.01 80.57
C SER A 121 -8.80 -37.30 81.89
N ASN A 122 -10.09 -37.28 82.27
CA ASN A 122 -10.57 -36.87 83.59
C ASN A 122 -10.06 -35.48 84.07
N PRO A 123 -10.31 -34.39 83.31
CA PRO A 123 -9.92 -33.05 83.72
C PRO A 123 -10.76 -32.56 84.92
N ILE A 124 -10.13 -31.85 85.86
CA ILE A 124 -10.79 -31.17 86.99
C ILE A 124 -10.30 -29.73 87.04
N GLY A 125 -11.23 -28.76 87.11
CA GLY A 125 -10.95 -27.32 87.07
C GLY A 125 -10.85 -26.71 85.66
N ALA A 126 -10.80 -27.56 84.63
CA ALA A 126 -10.84 -27.22 83.21
C ALA A 126 -11.63 -28.29 82.44
N VAL A 127 -11.80 -28.12 81.13
CA VAL A 127 -12.19 -29.19 80.20
C VAL A 127 -11.00 -29.60 79.32
N LEU A 128 -11.09 -30.75 78.66
CA LEU A 128 -10.13 -31.12 77.61
C LEU A 128 -10.47 -30.37 76.32
N ASP A 129 -9.43 -29.97 75.59
CA ASP A 129 -9.54 -29.52 74.20
C ASP A 129 -9.62 -30.72 73.23
N ASP A 130 -9.78 -30.46 71.94
CA ASP A 130 -9.76 -31.50 70.90
C ASP A 130 -8.45 -32.31 70.86
N GLN A 131 -7.30 -31.67 71.09
CA GLN A 131 -5.98 -32.31 71.18
C GLN A 131 -5.74 -33.02 72.53
N SER A 132 -6.65 -33.93 72.90
CA SER A 132 -6.57 -34.76 74.10
C SER A 132 -5.73 -36.04 73.93
N THR A 133 -5.31 -36.37 72.71
CA THR A 133 -4.40 -37.48 72.38
C THR A 133 -3.21 -36.95 71.58
N ALA A 134 -2.03 -37.52 71.78
CA ALA A 134 -0.86 -37.31 70.93
C ALA A 134 -0.13 -38.62 70.65
N GLN A 135 0.43 -38.78 69.45
CA GLN A 135 1.29 -39.91 69.10
C GLN A 135 2.76 -39.60 69.42
N VAL A 136 3.55 -40.66 69.66
CA VAL A 136 5.00 -40.60 69.85
C VAL A 136 5.62 -41.59 68.89
N ILE A 137 6.42 -41.09 67.95
CA ILE A 137 7.11 -41.90 66.93
C ILE A 137 8.51 -42.27 67.47
N ILE A 138 8.90 -43.52 67.30
CA ILE A 138 10.23 -44.05 67.63
C ILE A 138 10.97 -44.28 66.31
N PHE A 139 12.19 -43.78 66.19
CA PHE A 139 13.02 -43.93 65.00
C PHE A 139 14.20 -44.88 65.25
N ASP A 140 14.40 -45.84 64.34
CA ASP A 140 15.57 -46.74 64.31
C ASP A 140 16.86 -45.97 63.97
N ASP A 141 17.91 -46.14 64.79
CA ASP A 141 19.26 -45.62 64.52
C ASP A 141 20.29 -46.68 64.10
N ASP A 142 19.90 -47.95 63.98
CA ASP A 142 20.71 -49.08 63.49
C ASP A 142 20.67 -49.22 61.94
N THR A 143 20.21 -48.19 61.22
CA THR A 143 20.31 -48.08 59.73
C THR A 143 21.78 -48.01 59.23
N ASP A 144 22.09 -48.62 58.08
CA ASP A 144 23.45 -48.64 57.50
C ASP A 144 23.68 -47.49 56.50
N ILE A 145 24.83 -46.80 56.56
CA ILE A 145 25.28 -45.84 55.53
C ILE A 145 26.52 -46.35 54.76
N THR A 146 26.47 -46.33 53.42
CA THR A 146 27.51 -46.91 52.52
C THR A 146 27.68 -46.11 51.22
N PHE A 147 28.79 -46.29 50.49
CA PHE A 147 28.88 -45.85 49.08
C PHE A 147 28.03 -46.74 48.17
N SER A 148 27.40 -46.17 47.14
CA SER A 148 26.56 -46.94 46.18
C SER A 148 27.34 -47.92 45.29
N LYS A 149 28.62 -47.69 45.07
CA LYS A 149 29.54 -48.49 44.24
C LYS A 149 30.90 -48.61 44.92
N SER A 150 31.67 -49.62 44.52
CA SER A 150 33.08 -49.81 44.90
C SER A 150 34.07 -49.05 44.00
N ASN A 151 33.66 -48.69 42.78
CA ASN A 151 34.39 -47.79 41.87
C ASN A 151 33.44 -46.78 41.20
N TYR A 152 33.97 -45.59 40.94
CA TYR A 152 33.38 -44.54 40.12
C TYR A 152 34.41 -44.11 39.09
N ASP A 153 33.96 -43.53 37.97
CA ASP A 153 34.84 -43.12 36.88
C ASP A 153 34.37 -41.75 36.36
N VAL A 154 35.31 -40.85 36.05
CA VAL A 154 35.07 -39.48 35.59
C VAL A 154 36.12 -39.09 34.54
N PHE A 155 35.80 -38.13 33.66
CA PHE A 155 36.81 -37.48 32.82
C PHE A 155 37.44 -36.29 33.54
N GLU A 156 38.68 -35.95 33.21
CA GLU A 156 39.43 -34.87 33.85
C GLU A 156 38.79 -33.50 33.61
N SER A 157 38.19 -33.28 32.43
CA SER A 157 37.43 -32.07 32.11
C SER A 157 36.03 -31.97 32.77
N ASN A 158 35.68 -32.84 33.72
CA ASN A 158 34.46 -32.70 34.51
C ASN A 158 34.78 -32.04 35.86
N THR A 159 34.33 -30.80 36.09
CA THR A 159 34.65 -30.00 37.30
C THR A 159 34.43 -30.71 38.64
N ASN A 160 33.50 -31.67 38.72
CA ASN A 160 33.30 -32.53 39.89
C ASN A 160 32.92 -33.96 39.48
N ALA A 161 33.45 -34.94 40.20
CA ALA A 161 32.89 -36.29 40.26
C ALA A 161 31.77 -36.36 41.32
N VAL A 162 30.67 -37.04 41.00
CA VAL A 162 29.49 -37.16 41.87
C VAL A 162 29.41 -38.57 42.46
N ILE A 163 29.69 -38.70 43.75
CA ILE A 163 29.77 -39.96 44.48
C ILE A 163 28.48 -40.15 45.30
N ALA A 164 27.66 -41.14 44.95
CA ALA A 164 26.43 -41.42 45.68
C ALA A 164 26.67 -42.26 46.94
N ILE A 165 26.09 -41.81 48.05
CA ILE A 165 26.12 -42.44 49.38
C ILE A 165 24.68 -42.82 49.72
N LEU A 166 24.45 -44.06 50.15
CA LEU A 166 23.14 -44.63 50.44
C LEU A 166 22.96 -44.81 51.95
N ARG A 167 21.74 -44.58 52.47
CA ARG A 167 21.28 -45.02 53.79
C ARG A 167 20.21 -46.10 53.59
N THR A 168 20.40 -47.25 54.24
CA THR A 168 19.59 -48.46 54.02
C THR A 168 19.30 -49.19 55.35
N PRO A 169 18.02 -49.43 55.71
CA PRO A 169 16.80 -48.91 55.07
C PRO A 169 16.70 -47.38 55.21
N ALA A 170 15.66 -46.80 54.61
CA ALA A 170 15.33 -45.40 54.81
C ALA A 170 14.53 -45.26 56.12
N SER A 171 14.98 -44.38 57.03
CA SER A 171 14.22 -43.96 58.21
C SER A 171 13.69 -42.54 58.05
N GLN A 172 12.56 -42.26 58.70
CA GLN A 172 11.93 -40.94 58.81
C GLN A 172 12.79 -39.94 59.62
N ALA A 173 13.79 -40.38 60.37
CA ALA A 173 14.75 -39.53 61.07
C ALA A 173 15.88 -39.03 60.16
N SER A 174 16.60 -38.00 60.62
CA SER A 174 17.87 -37.57 60.02
C SER A 174 19.06 -38.40 60.52
N ALA A 175 20.13 -38.44 59.74
CA ALA A 175 21.40 -39.06 60.12
C ALA A 175 22.56 -38.29 59.49
N SER A 176 23.80 -38.55 59.90
CA SER A 176 24.98 -37.96 59.23
C SER A 176 26.17 -38.89 59.23
N VAL A 177 27.08 -38.77 58.25
CA VAL A 177 28.34 -39.51 58.16
C VAL A 177 29.47 -38.61 57.65
N GLU A 178 30.67 -38.70 58.23
CA GLU A 178 31.84 -38.01 57.69
C GLU A 178 32.36 -38.75 56.44
N ALA A 179 32.51 -38.03 55.34
CA ALA A 179 32.95 -38.53 54.05
C ALA A 179 34.24 -37.84 53.59
N PHE A 180 35.20 -38.65 53.13
CA PHE A 180 36.56 -38.22 52.78
C PHE A 180 36.92 -38.65 51.36
N ALA A 181 37.67 -37.79 50.65
CA ALA A 181 38.32 -38.09 49.38
C ALA A 181 39.80 -37.67 49.46
N PHE A 182 40.72 -38.62 49.26
CA PHE A 182 42.17 -38.44 49.44
C PHE A 182 42.98 -39.21 48.39
N ALA A 183 44.29 -38.93 48.31
CA ALA A 183 45.14 -39.39 47.22
C ALA A 183 45.24 -40.93 47.15
N GLY A 184 45.03 -41.47 45.94
CA GLY A 184 45.33 -42.86 45.56
C GLY A 184 46.59 -42.89 44.70
N THR A 185 46.42 -43.08 43.38
CA THR A 185 47.46 -42.73 42.40
C THR A 185 47.37 -41.28 41.91
N ALA A 186 46.24 -40.60 42.16
CA ALA A 186 46.02 -39.19 41.84
C ALA A 186 46.69 -38.25 42.85
N THR A 187 47.27 -37.16 42.37
CA THR A 187 47.95 -36.13 43.14
C THR A 187 46.96 -35.06 43.61
N ALA A 188 46.77 -34.97 44.93
CA ALA A 188 45.97 -33.93 45.55
C ALA A 188 46.52 -32.53 45.23
N GLY A 189 45.66 -31.64 44.72
CA GLY A 189 46.04 -30.29 44.30
C GLY A 189 46.64 -30.20 42.88
N GLN A 190 46.68 -31.30 42.12
CA GLN A 190 47.00 -31.30 40.68
C GLN A 190 45.89 -31.95 39.86
N ASP A 191 45.37 -33.08 40.31
CA ASP A 191 44.36 -33.87 39.56
C ASP A 191 42.96 -33.73 40.21
N PHE A 192 42.91 -33.48 41.52
CA PHE A 192 41.67 -33.31 42.30
C PHE A 192 41.89 -32.53 43.60
N VAL A 193 40.81 -32.02 44.20
CA VAL A 193 40.83 -31.39 45.53
C VAL A 193 40.41 -32.41 46.59
N THR A 194 41.19 -32.55 47.66
CA THR A 194 40.83 -33.42 48.80
C THR A 194 39.59 -32.91 49.51
N VAL A 195 38.64 -33.80 49.80
CA VAL A 195 37.39 -33.47 50.49
C VAL A 195 37.37 -34.13 51.87
N ALA A 196 36.88 -33.40 52.86
CA ALA A 196 36.50 -33.90 54.18
C ALA A 196 35.25 -33.12 54.60
N THR A 197 34.10 -33.79 54.70
CA THR A 197 32.82 -33.14 54.97
C THR A 197 31.86 -34.07 55.72
N ASN A 198 30.92 -33.53 56.49
CA ASN A 198 29.84 -34.32 57.08
C ASN A 198 28.62 -34.32 56.14
N ILE A 199 28.26 -35.49 55.63
CA ILE A 199 27.12 -35.73 54.74
C ILE A 199 25.89 -36.01 55.62
N VAL A 200 24.96 -35.05 55.68
CA VAL A 200 23.71 -35.18 56.42
C VAL A 200 22.62 -35.73 55.51
N PHE A 201 22.05 -36.87 55.91
CA PHE A 201 20.78 -37.37 55.40
C PHE A 201 19.65 -36.68 56.18
N THR A 202 18.81 -35.92 55.48
CA THR A 202 17.59 -35.36 56.06
C THR A 202 16.52 -36.44 56.26
N ASN A 203 15.45 -36.12 56.99
CA ASN A 203 14.33 -37.02 57.24
C ASN A 203 13.82 -37.70 55.96
N SER A 204 13.60 -39.01 55.99
CA SER A 204 13.22 -39.86 54.84
C SER A 204 14.26 -40.00 53.71
N GLN A 205 15.42 -39.35 53.79
CA GLN A 205 16.41 -39.36 52.73
C GLN A 205 17.23 -40.65 52.74
N SER A 206 17.21 -41.39 51.63
CA SER A 206 17.98 -42.63 51.43
C SER A 206 19.23 -42.47 50.55
N VAL A 207 19.40 -41.34 49.88
CA VAL A 207 20.55 -41.05 49.01
C VAL A 207 21.07 -39.64 49.26
N ALA A 208 22.38 -39.49 49.45
CA ALA A 208 23.10 -38.23 49.48
C ALA A 208 24.32 -38.29 48.53
N PHE A 209 24.93 -37.14 48.24
CA PHE A 209 26.04 -37.05 47.28
C PHE A 209 27.25 -36.35 47.88
N LEU A 210 28.41 -37.01 47.79
CA LEU A 210 29.72 -36.39 47.96
C LEU A 210 30.21 -35.90 46.59
N TYR A 211 30.47 -34.60 46.48
CA TYR A 211 31.10 -34.02 45.30
C TYR A 211 32.61 -33.97 45.53
N VAL A 212 33.39 -34.51 44.60
CA VAL A 212 34.86 -34.47 44.61
C VAL A 212 35.30 -33.56 43.46
N PRO A 213 35.81 -32.34 43.73
CA PRO A 213 36.26 -31.44 42.67
C PRO A 213 37.47 -32.01 41.95
N ILE A 214 37.39 -32.09 40.62
CA ILE A 214 38.48 -32.53 39.75
C ILE A 214 39.20 -31.28 39.25
N ILE A 215 40.51 -31.38 39.06
CA ILE A 215 41.34 -30.28 38.56
C ILE A 215 41.71 -30.62 37.12
N ASP A 216 40.95 -30.04 36.19
CA ASP A 216 41.23 -30.10 34.76
C ASP A 216 42.58 -29.41 34.49
N ASN A 217 43.62 -30.20 34.18
CA ASN A 217 44.95 -29.73 33.86
C ASN A 217 45.37 -30.30 32.50
N CYS A 218 45.85 -29.42 31.62
CA CYS A 218 45.93 -29.70 30.18
C CYS A 218 47.14 -30.58 29.77
N VAL A 219 47.42 -31.65 30.52
CA VAL A 219 48.62 -32.49 30.42
C VAL A 219 48.22 -33.93 30.08
N THR A 220 48.25 -34.24 28.78
CA THR A 220 47.90 -35.57 28.24
C THR A 220 48.51 -36.72 29.04
N GLY A 221 47.67 -37.49 29.73
CA GLY A 221 48.08 -38.42 30.79
C GLY A 221 47.50 -39.84 30.67
N ALA A 222 47.82 -40.67 31.65
CA ALA A 222 47.17 -41.98 31.85
C ALA A 222 46.24 -41.91 33.08
N PRO A 223 45.15 -42.71 33.14
CA PRO A 223 44.15 -42.56 34.21
C PRO A 223 44.73 -42.73 35.63
N VAL A 224 44.30 -41.85 36.54
CA VAL A 224 44.72 -41.79 37.95
C VAL A 224 43.54 -42.07 38.89
N THR A 225 43.79 -42.28 40.19
CA THR A 225 42.76 -42.74 41.14
C THR A 225 42.76 -41.98 42.47
N VAL A 226 41.55 -41.65 42.94
CA VAL A 226 41.26 -41.06 44.25
C VAL A 226 40.62 -42.12 45.16
N LEU A 227 41.00 -42.14 46.43
CA LEU A 227 40.46 -43.04 47.45
C LEU A 227 39.38 -42.33 48.27
N LEU A 228 38.27 -43.04 48.51
CA LEU A 228 37.07 -42.52 49.18
C LEU A 228 36.79 -43.34 50.46
N SER A 229 36.41 -42.69 51.56
CA SER A 229 36.09 -43.36 52.83
C SER A 229 34.95 -42.68 53.59
N LEU A 230 34.16 -43.45 54.32
CA LEU A 230 33.12 -43.01 55.26
C LEU A 230 33.51 -43.38 56.71
N THR A 231 33.26 -42.50 57.67
CA THR A 231 33.49 -42.71 59.11
C THR A 231 32.48 -41.94 59.97
N ASN A 232 32.44 -42.22 61.28
CA ASN A 232 31.77 -41.38 62.29
C ASN A 232 30.29 -41.06 61.97
N ALA A 233 29.48 -42.10 61.75
CA ALA A 233 28.04 -41.93 61.57
C ALA A 233 27.30 -41.62 62.89
N ILE A 234 26.18 -40.89 62.79
CA ILE A 234 25.28 -40.49 63.89
C ILE A 234 23.84 -40.62 63.39
N GLY A 235 22.94 -41.24 64.16
CA GLY A 235 21.57 -41.60 63.73
C GLY A 235 21.51 -42.76 62.73
N ALA A 236 22.65 -43.43 62.54
CA ALA A 236 22.91 -44.54 61.63
C ALA A 236 24.30 -45.12 61.97
N LYS A 237 24.61 -46.33 61.53
CA LYS A 237 25.96 -46.91 61.55
C LYS A 237 26.65 -46.87 60.19
N VAL A 238 27.99 -46.93 60.20
CA VAL A 238 28.79 -47.02 58.97
C VAL A 238 28.78 -48.47 58.48
N GLY A 239 28.16 -48.71 57.33
CA GLY A 239 27.98 -50.04 56.77
C GLY A 239 29.20 -50.60 56.04
N ALA A 240 29.05 -51.82 55.52
CA ALA A 240 30.17 -52.61 54.98
C ALA A 240 30.92 -51.96 53.80
N GLN A 241 30.22 -51.29 52.87
CA GLN A 241 30.83 -50.60 51.72
C GLN A 241 31.19 -49.14 52.07
N SER A 242 32.00 -48.97 53.11
CA SER A 242 32.48 -47.69 53.65
C SER A 242 33.76 -47.16 52.98
N ARG A 243 34.26 -47.85 51.94
CA ARG A 243 35.38 -47.42 51.09
C ARG A 243 35.08 -47.66 49.62
N SER A 244 35.59 -46.77 48.76
CA SER A 244 35.43 -46.82 47.31
C SER A 244 36.63 -46.15 46.63
N THR A 245 36.78 -46.36 45.32
CA THR A 245 37.75 -45.66 44.47
C THR A 245 37.01 -44.79 43.43
N LEU A 246 37.68 -43.75 42.94
CA LEU A 246 37.27 -42.91 41.81
C LEU A 246 38.43 -42.83 40.81
N THR A 247 38.22 -43.28 39.56
CA THR A 247 39.17 -43.09 38.45
C THR A 247 38.93 -41.74 37.77
N ILE A 248 39.99 -40.97 37.55
CA ILE A 248 40.01 -39.79 36.69
C ILE A 248 40.71 -40.18 35.39
N THR A 249 40.02 -39.99 34.26
CA THR A 249 40.53 -40.31 32.92
C THR A 249 40.85 -39.01 32.19
N ASN A 250 42.13 -38.78 31.89
CA ASN A 250 42.55 -37.66 31.06
C ASN A 250 41.88 -37.74 29.67
N ASN A 251 41.38 -36.59 29.20
CA ASN A 251 40.71 -36.46 27.91
C ASN A 251 41.22 -35.25 27.09
N ASP A 252 42.45 -34.81 27.37
CA ASP A 252 43.09 -33.72 26.63
C ASP A 252 43.42 -34.09 25.18
N ILE A 253 43.29 -33.10 24.31
CA ILE A 253 43.77 -33.15 22.93
C ILE A 253 44.91 -32.13 22.83
N GLY A 254 46.15 -32.58 22.67
CA GLY A 254 47.34 -31.72 22.87
C GLY A 254 47.45 -30.46 21.98
N ALA A 255 46.68 -30.35 20.90
CA ALA A 255 46.59 -29.13 20.07
C ALA A 255 45.46 -28.16 20.49
N GLY A 256 44.56 -28.62 21.36
CA GLY A 256 43.41 -27.90 21.92
C GLY A 256 42.08 -28.09 21.18
N THR A 257 41.02 -27.58 21.82
CA THR A 257 39.64 -27.54 21.33
C THR A 257 39.24 -26.09 21.10
N ILE A 258 38.57 -25.78 19.98
CA ILE A 258 38.17 -24.42 19.58
C ILE A 258 36.65 -24.30 19.53
N GLU A 259 36.12 -23.31 20.23
CA GLU A 259 34.67 -23.03 20.31
C GLU A 259 34.39 -21.60 20.81
N PHE A 260 33.14 -21.15 20.65
CA PHE A 260 32.64 -19.91 21.26
C PHE A 260 32.48 -20.07 22.78
N ILE A 261 32.93 -19.07 23.55
CA ILE A 261 32.92 -19.11 25.03
C ILE A 261 31.49 -19.12 25.60
N THR A 262 30.55 -18.48 24.91
CA THR A 262 29.13 -18.46 25.25
C THR A 262 28.30 -18.97 24.06
N SER A 263 27.13 -19.53 24.33
CA SER A 263 26.09 -19.68 23.31
C SER A 263 25.39 -18.34 23.06
N GLY A 264 24.93 -18.13 21.83
CA GLY A 264 23.98 -17.07 21.50
C GLY A 264 22.52 -17.44 21.86
N PRO A 265 21.55 -16.57 21.55
CA PRO A 265 21.73 -15.26 20.91
C PRO A 265 22.30 -14.19 21.87
N ILE A 266 23.05 -13.24 21.32
CA ILE A 266 23.18 -11.89 21.89
C ILE A 266 22.13 -10.99 21.23
N LEU A 267 21.44 -10.16 22.01
CA LEU A 267 20.62 -9.07 21.49
C LEU A 267 21.45 -7.78 21.42
N THR A 268 21.36 -7.04 20.32
CA THR A 268 21.97 -5.71 20.11
C THR A 268 20.93 -4.79 19.44
N PHE A 269 21.15 -3.48 19.44
CA PHE A 269 20.24 -2.47 18.89
C PHE A 269 21.00 -1.57 17.90
N GLU A 270 20.33 -1.11 16.84
CA GLU A 270 20.89 -0.22 15.80
C GLU A 270 21.29 1.16 16.35
N ALA A 271 20.52 1.69 17.32
CA ALA A 271 20.59 3.02 17.96
C ALA A 271 21.96 3.72 18.14
N LEU A 272 23.06 2.98 18.20
CA LEU A 272 24.44 3.47 18.15
C LEU A 272 25.33 2.39 17.50
N THR A 273 26.12 2.76 16.49
CA THR A 273 27.11 1.89 15.81
C THR A 273 28.00 1.08 16.78
N GLU A 274 27.60 -0.14 17.13
CA GLU A 274 28.25 -0.93 18.20
C GLU A 274 29.29 -1.92 17.66
N THR A 275 30.50 -1.86 18.20
CA THR A 275 31.57 -2.84 17.90
C THR A 275 31.46 -4.09 18.77
N LEU A 276 30.59 -5.03 18.37
CA LEU A 276 30.42 -6.32 19.03
C LEU A 276 31.66 -7.23 18.90
N ARG A 277 32.05 -7.88 20.01
CA ARG A 277 33.29 -8.67 20.11
C ARG A 277 32.98 -10.08 20.62
N ILE A 278 32.80 -11.01 19.70
CA ILE A 278 32.48 -12.42 20.01
C ILE A 278 33.78 -13.19 20.30
N PRO A 279 33.98 -13.72 21.52
CA PRO A 279 35.22 -14.36 21.90
C PRO A 279 35.20 -15.87 21.58
N VAL A 280 36.27 -16.32 20.92
CA VAL A 280 36.56 -17.73 20.61
C VAL A 280 37.73 -18.20 21.46
N SER A 281 37.51 -19.25 22.24
CA SER A 281 38.52 -19.88 23.10
C SER A 281 39.28 -20.98 22.39
N ARG A 282 40.51 -21.24 22.85
CA ARG A 282 41.32 -22.43 22.52
C ARG A 282 41.66 -23.15 23.82
N ASN A 283 40.80 -24.08 24.21
CA ASN A 283 40.89 -24.84 25.46
C ASN A 283 41.92 -25.98 25.32
N CYS A 284 42.59 -26.35 26.42
CA CYS A 284 43.51 -27.51 26.52
C CYS A 284 44.66 -27.64 25.50
N ALA A 285 45.17 -26.54 24.95
CA ALA A 285 46.32 -26.59 24.03
C ALA A 285 47.68 -26.64 24.76
N SER A 286 48.50 -27.65 24.42
CA SER A 286 49.86 -27.84 24.97
C SER A 286 50.97 -27.90 23.91
N ALA A 287 50.64 -28.08 22.62
CA ALA A 287 51.59 -28.02 21.51
C ALA A 287 50.97 -27.50 20.20
N GLY A 288 51.81 -26.96 19.31
CA GLY A 288 51.46 -26.61 17.93
C GLY A 288 50.78 -25.24 17.73
N ALA A 289 51.02 -24.65 16.56
CA ALA A 289 50.26 -23.50 16.05
C ALA A 289 49.00 -24.02 15.32
N VAL A 290 47.90 -23.28 15.48
CA VAL A 290 46.56 -23.70 15.03
C VAL A 290 45.86 -22.51 14.37
N THR A 291 45.14 -22.77 13.29
CA THR A 291 44.20 -21.80 12.69
C THR A 291 42.79 -22.38 12.66
N VAL A 292 41.79 -21.52 12.81
CA VAL A 292 40.39 -21.82 12.48
C VAL A 292 39.90 -20.72 11.54
N ASN A 293 39.08 -21.05 10.56
CA ASN A 293 38.32 -20.03 9.85
C ASN A 293 36.95 -19.88 10.50
N TYR A 294 36.41 -18.67 10.44
CA TYR A 294 35.00 -18.41 10.69
C TYR A 294 34.36 -17.85 9.42
N ARG A 295 33.05 -18.01 9.30
CA ARG A 295 32.21 -17.33 8.32
C ARG A 295 30.99 -16.73 8.98
N VAL A 296 30.40 -15.72 8.35
CA VAL A 296 28.96 -15.50 8.50
C VAL A 296 28.26 -16.55 7.64
N ALA A 297 27.26 -17.21 8.21
CA ALA A 297 26.49 -18.27 7.61
C ALA A 297 25.03 -17.80 7.46
N ASN A 298 24.79 -16.84 6.57
CA ASN A 298 23.44 -16.44 6.16
C ASN A 298 22.61 -17.70 5.86
N SER A 299 21.35 -17.73 6.33
CA SER A 299 20.47 -18.87 6.09
C SER A 299 20.32 -19.10 4.57
N THR A 300 20.24 -20.35 4.14
CA THR A 300 20.57 -20.75 2.75
C THR A 300 19.46 -20.45 1.71
N ASN A 301 18.79 -19.31 1.84
CA ASN A 301 17.73 -18.86 0.96
C ASN A 301 18.27 -17.94 -0.13
N LEU A 302 17.84 -18.18 -1.38
CA LEU A 302 18.27 -17.45 -2.58
C LEU A 302 17.48 -16.13 -2.79
N PHE A 303 17.00 -15.53 -1.71
CA PHE A 303 16.20 -14.29 -1.71
C PHE A 303 17.03 -13.14 -1.15
N THR A 304 17.97 -12.67 -1.95
CA THR A 304 18.71 -11.41 -1.72
C THR A 304 18.10 -10.29 -2.56
N PHE A 305 18.26 -9.04 -2.10
CA PHE A 305 17.94 -7.77 -2.80
C PHE A 305 16.57 -7.11 -2.54
N CYS A 306 15.83 -7.55 -1.51
CA CYS A 306 14.91 -6.66 -0.79
C CYS A 306 15.46 -6.38 0.60
N HIS A 307 15.25 -5.15 1.04
CA HIS A 307 15.42 -4.70 2.41
C HIS A 307 14.15 -5.07 3.21
N GLY A 308 14.27 -5.19 4.53
CA GLY A 308 13.18 -5.58 5.44
C GLY A 308 12.97 -7.08 5.60
N THR A 309 13.97 -7.92 5.36
CA THR A 309 13.88 -9.37 5.67
C THR A 309 14.33 -9.67 7.10
N THR A 310 14.51 -10.94 7.48
CA THR A 310 15.02 -11.35 8.81
C THR A 310 16.49 -11.83 8.75
N ASN A 311 17.31 -11.33 7.81
CA ASN A 311 18.64 -11.86 7.49
C ASN A 311 19.64 -10.76 7.06
N ALA A 312 20.32 -10.20 8.05
CA ALA A 312 21.42 -9.25 7.97
C ALA A 312 22.35 -9.36 6.74
N SER A 313 22.59 -8.20 6.12
CA SER A 313 23.35 -7.96 4.90
C SER A 313 24.67 -7.23 5.15
N ALA A 314 25.77 -7.97 5.02
CA ALA A 314 27.12 -7.42 5.19
C ALA A 314 27.38 -6.17 4.32
N GLY A 315 27.71 -5.06 4.99
CA GLY A 315 27.99 -3.76 4.38
C GLY A 315 26.82 -2.77 4.41
N PHE A 316 25.64 -3.17 4.89
CA PHE A 316 24.49 -2.30 5.18
C PHE A 316 24.30 -2.19 6.70
N ASP A 317 23.83 -3.26 7.32
CA ASP A 317 23.51 -3.41 8.75
C ASP A 317 24.71 -3.92 9.60
N TYR A 318 25.69 -4.64 9.02
CA TYR A 318 26.97 -4.92 9.72
C TYR A 318 28.23 -4.95 8.84
N ASP A 319 29.37 -4.53 9.42
CA ASP A 319 30.71 -4.75 8.89
C ASP A 319 31.46 -5.86 9.64
N VAL A 320 32.13 -6.76 8.91
CA VAL A 320 33.11 -7.71 9.49
C VAL A 320 34.51 -7.10 9.41
N ALA A 321 35.23 -7.08 10.53
CA ALA A 321 36.58 -6.50 10.61
C ALA A 321 37.60 -7.22 9.69
N GLY A 322 37.78 -6.68 8.49
CA GLY A 322 38.59 -7.27 7.41
C GLY A 322 37.99 -7.12 6.02
N GLY A 323 36.70 -6.76 5.91
CA GLY A 323 36.04 -6.46 4.64
C GLY A 323 35.50 -7.67 3.87
N GLY A 324 35.06 -8.73 4.57
CA GLY A 324 34.40 -9.87 3.95
C GLY A 324 33.81 -10.85 4.97
N ASN A 325 32.83 -11.65 4.54
CA ASN A 325 31.99 -12.50 5.40
C ASN A 325 32.73 -13.75 5.94
N PHE A 326 34.06 -13.72 6.01
CA PHE A 326 34.91 -14.79 6.52
C PHE A 326 36.24 -14.24 7.04
N GLY A 327 36.84 -14.94 8.00
CA GLY A 327 38.16 -14.59 8.52
C GLY A 327 38.87 -15.78 9.15
N THR A 328 40.13 -15.59 9.54
CA THR A 328 40.97 -16.64 10.13
C THR A 328 41.46 -16.20 11.51
N LEU A 329 41.13 -16.95 12.56
CA LEU A 329 41.72 -16.78 13.88
C LEU A 329 42.94 -17.72 13.97
N THR A 330 44.07 -17.18 14.43
CA THR A 330 45.36 -17.89 14.49
C THR A 330 45.91 -17.85 15.90
N TRP A 331 46.34 -18.99 16.41
CA TRP A 331 47.10 -19.13 17.65
C TRP A 331 48.51 -19.64 17.34
N ALA A 332 49.51 -18.98 17.91
CA ALA A 332 50.88 -19.48 17.90
C ALA A 332 51.04 -20.76 18.75
N ALA A 333 52.21 -21.40 18.68
CA ALA A 333 52.54 -22.49 19.57
C ALA A 333 52.67 -21.99 21.02
N GLY A 334 51.86 -22.54 21.93
CA GLY A 334 51.76 -22.08 23.33
C GLY A 334 50.91 -20.81 23.53
N ASP A 335 50.26 -20.31 22.49
CA ASP A 335 49.26 -19.24 22.61
C ASP A 335 47.87 -19.85 22.84
N ASN A 336 47.37 -19.62 24.05
CA ASN A 336 46.04 -20.05 24.52
C ASN A 336 45.15 -18.83 24.83
N ALA A 337 45.53 -17.62 24.41
CA ALA A 337 44.72 -16.43 24.62
C ALA A 337 43.53 -16.41 23.66
N ASN A 338 42.34 -16.13 24.17
CA ASN A 338 41.11 -16.00 23.38
C ASN A 338 41.31 -15.02 22.22
N LYS A 339 40.72 -15.33 21.06
CA LYS A 339 40.69 -14.43 19.90
C LYS A 339 39.27 -13.87 19.76
N LEU A 340 39.16 -12.68 19.19
CA LEU A 340 37.88 -11.99 19.03
C LEU A 340 37.52 -11.97 17.55
N ILE A 341 36.33 -12.48 17.21
CA ILE A 341 35.63 -12.03 16.00
C ILE A 341 35.07 -10.65 16.35
N THR A 342 35.29 -9.68 15.48
CA THR A 342 34.82 -8.30 15.66
C THR A 342 33.88 -7.96 14.53
N LEU A 343 32.66 -7.62 14.88
CA LEU A 343 31.66 -7.04 13.99
C LEU A 343 31.42 -5.60 14.44
N THR A 344 31.05 -4.75 13.50
CA THR A 344 30.46 -3.45 13.79
C THR A 344 29.04 -3.51 13.28
N ILE A 345 28.06 -3.51 14.19
CA ILE A 345 26.67 -3.21 13.84
C ILE A 345 26.63 -1.75 13.41
N ARG A 346 25.90 -1.46 12.35
CA ARG A 346 25.75 -0.09 11.87
C ARG A 346 24.54 0.56 12.54
N GLN A 347 24.17 1.69 11.98
CA GLN A 347 22.92 2.37 12.20
C GLN A 347 22.61 2.97 10.83
N ASP A 348 21.45 2.65 10.26
CA ASP A 348 20.89 3.46 9.19
C ASP A 348 19.57 4.11 9.62
N LEU A 349 18.52 4.00 8.81
CA LEU A 349 17.20 4.62 8.97
C LEU A 349 16.11 3.78 8.27
N GLU A 350 16.44 2.59 7.78
CA GLU A 350 15.51 1.73 7.04
C GLU A 350 14.67 0.92 8.03
N VAL A 351 13.39 0.73 7.69
CA VAL A 351 12.41 0.13 8.61
C VAL A 351 12.39 -1.38 8.33
N GLU A 352 12.95 -2.18 9.23
CA GLU A 352 13.29 -3.60 8.97
C GLU A 352 12.85 -4.59 10.06
N LEU A 353 12.59 -5.85 9.69
CA LEU A 353 12.23 -6.88 10.67
C LEU A 353 13.42 -7.22 11.59
N GLN A 354 13.14 -7.77 12.78
CA GLN A 354 14.20 -8.27 13.66
C GLN A 354 15.05 -9.34 12.94
N GLU A 355 16.36 -9.12 12.87
CA GLU A 355 17.28 -9.92 12.06
C GLU A 355 18.23 -10.82 12.89
N SER A 356 18.81 -11.85 12.25
CA SER A 356 19.83 -12.71 12.85
C SER A 356 21.11 -12.85 12.01
N ILE A 357 22.25 -12.36 12.54
CA ILE A 357 23.59 -12.74 12.05
C ILE A 357 23.99 -14.08 12.67
N TRP A 358 24.36 -15.06 11.84
CA TRP A 358 24.89 -16.37 12.28
C TRP A 358 26.38 -16.49 12.00
N LEU A 359 27.20 -16.68 13.04
CA LEU A 359 28.64 -16.98 12.91
C LEU A 359 28.89 -18.48 13.03
N GLU A 360 29.72 -19.04 12.14
CA GLU A 360 30.08 -20.46 12.12
C GLU A 360 31.60 -20.66 12.13
N LEU A 361 32.10 -21.55 13.00
CA LEU A 361 33.50 -21.98 13.03
C LEU A 361 33.71 -23.22 12.14
N THR A 362 34.62 -23.13 11.17
CA THR A 362 34.97 -24.26 10.29
C THR A 362 35.97 -25.21 10.95
N THR A 363 36.21 -26.39 10.39
CA THR A 363 37.25 -27.32 10.87
C THR A 363 38.63 -26.65 11.02
N PRO A 364 39.27 -26.67 12.20
CA PRO A 364 40.58 -26.08 12.41
C PRO A 364 41.73 -26.91 11.83
N THR A 365 42.89 -26.28 11.69
CA THR A 365 44.16 -26.90 11.27
C THR A 365 45.08 -27.15 12.47
N GLY A 366 46.28 -27.70 12.24
CA GLY A 366 47.28 -27.89 13.31
C GLY A 366 46.99 -29.02 14.31
N GLY A 367 45.93 -29.80 14.10
CA GLY A 367 45.56 -30.96 14.92
C GLY A 367 44.57 -30.66 16.05
N ALA A 368 44.09 -29.42 16.17
CA ALA A 368 42.98 -29.07 17.05
C ALA A 368 41.65 -29.65 16.54
N VAL A 369 40.63 -29.63 17.40
CA VAL A 369 39.25 -29.99 17.03
C VAL A 369 38.28 -28.84 17.34
N LEU A 370 37.08 -28.90 16.77
CA LEU A 370 35.98 -28.04 17.22
C LEU A 370 35.39 -28.59 18.53
N GLY A 371 34.95 -27.68 19.40
CA GLY A 371 34.18 -28.00 20.61
C GLY A 371 32.69 -28.15 20.34
N THR A 372 31.88 -27.83 21.33
CA THR A 372 30.41 -27.94 21.24
C THR A 372 29.74 -26.67 20.72
N ASN A 373 30.29 -25.50 21.03
CA ASN A 373 29.76 -24.21 20.58
C ASN A 373 30.42 -23.77 19.27
N THR A 374 29.94 -24.28 18.13
CA THR A 374 30.48 -23.98 16.79
C THR A 374 29.65 -22.98 15.97
N LEU A 375 28.44 -22.68 16.44
CA LEU A 375 27.53 -21.68 15.89
C LEU A 375 27.24 -20.61 16.95
N PHE A 376 27.07 -19.36 16.53
CA PHE A 376 26.72 -18.24 17.40
C PHE A 376 25.74 -17.30 16.69
N GLU A 377 24.60 -17.06 17.31
CA GLU A 377 23.59 -16.10 16.83
C GLU A 377 23.80 -14.73 17.47
N ILE A 378 23.65 -13.68 16.68
CA ILE A 378 23.47 -12.29 17.11
C ILE A 378 22.13 -11.86 16.53
N GLN A 379 21.22 -11.34 17.34
CA GLN A 379 19.98 -10.76 16.85
C GLN A 379 20.06 -9.25 16.93
N ILE A 380 19.86 -8.59 15.79
CA ILE A 380 19.72 -7.14 15.68
C ILE A 380 18.26 -6.81 15.99
N VAL A 381 18.05 -5.80 16.84
CA VAL A 381 16.73 -5.30 17.19
C VAL A 381 16.63 -3.86 16.70
N ASP A 382 15.86 -3.67 15.63
CA ASP A 382 15.51 -2.36 15.07
C ASP A 382 14.87 -1.46 16.15
N ASP A 383 15.22 -0.17 16.13
CA ASP A 383 14.59 0.89 16.92
C ASP A 383 13.95 2.03 16.09
N ASP A 384 14.05 1.95 14.76
CA ASP A 384 13.20 2.71 13.83
C ASP A 384 11.75 2.17 13.82
N LEU A 385 10.84 2.95 13.25
CA LEU A 385 9.40 2.70 13.32
C LEU A 385 8.69 3.07 12.01
N PRO A 386 7.77 2.21 11.49
CA PRO A 386 7.08 2.48 10.23
C PRO A 386 6.15 3.69 10.32
N ALA A 387 5.87 4.29 9.16
CA ALA A 387 4.85 5.32 9.06
C ALA A 387 3.47 4.77 9.50
N GLY A 388 2.78 5.54 10.34
CA GLY A 388 1.55 5.15 11.02
C GLY A 388 1.73 4.49 12.39
N ALA A 389 2.94 4.07 12.78
CA ALA A 389 3.19 3.54 14.13
C ALA A 389 2.97 4.61 15.20
N GLY A 390 2.50 4.20 16.39
CA GLY A 390 2.45 5.08 17.55
C GLY A 390 3.84 5.46 18.04
N ASP A 391 4.11 6.76 18.15
CA ASP A 391 5.33 7.32 18.75
C ASP A 391 5.51 6.69 20.15
N PHE A 392 6.65 6.02 20.39
CA PHE A 392 6.92 5.29 21.64
C PHE A 392 7.19 6.23 22.83
N PHE A 393 7.78 7.39 22.58
CA PHE A 393 8.24 8.33 23.59
C PHE A 393 7.13 9.28 24.05
N TYR A 394 6.22 9.64 23.14
CA TYR A 394 5.05 10.47 23.42
C TYR A 394 4.15 9.84 24.50
N ASN A 395 3.60 10.67 25.39
CA ASN A 395 2.62 10.34 26.44
C ASN A 395 2.91 9.00 27.18
N ARG A 396 4.17 8.71 27.49
CA ARG A 396 4.57 7.38 28.01
C ARG A 396 4.04 7.15 29.43
N VAL A 397 3.78 5.89 29.79
CA VAL A 397 3.47 5.49 31.16
C VAL A 397 4.65 5.83 32.09
N THR A 398 4.39 6.61 33.13
CA THR A 398 5.37 6.94 34.18
C THR A 398 4.71 6.87 35.56
N GLN A 399 5.47 7.12 36.64
CA GLN A 399 4.89 7.21 37.99
C GLN A 399 3.87 8.36 38.11
N ASP A 400 4.12 9.47 37.41
CA ASP A 400 3.27 10.67 37.41
C ASP A 400 2.24 10.67 36.26
N ASN A 401 2.37 9.74 35.30
CA ASN A 401 1.40 9.45 34.23
C ASN A 401 0.99 7.96 34.26
N PRO A 402 0.20 7.52 35.25
CA PRO A 402 -0.13 6.11 35.45
C PRO A 402 -1.23 5.59 34.51
N SER A 403 -1.90 6.47 33.75
CA SER A 403 -2.97 6.11 32.82
C SER A 403 -2.98 7.08 31.62
N PRO A 404 -2.06 6.91 30.65
CA PRO A 404 -1.94 7.81 29.51
C PRO A 404 -3.20 7.94 28.66
N GLY A 405 -3.45 9.16 28.21
CA GLY A 405 -4.55 9.51 27.31
C GLY A 405 -5.79 10.02 28.06
N ALA A 406 -6.87 10.24 27.30
CA ALA A 406 -8.14 10.69 27.84
C ALA A 406 -8.99 9.50 28.31
N ASN A 407 -9.72 9.63 29.42
CA ASN A 407 -10.53 8.54 29.97
C ASN A 407 -11.86 8.28 29.23
N ASN A 408 -12.15 9.06 28.19
CA ASN A 408 -13.28 8.90 27.27
C ASN A 408 -12.91 9.54 25.91
N THR A 409 -13.84 9.56 24.96
CA THR A 409 -13.67 9.98 23.56
C THR A 409 -13.06 11.37 23.39
N VAL A 410 -12.17 11.52 22.40
CA VAL A 410 -11.64 12.81 21.93
C VAL A 410 -12.23 13.13 20.56
N TYR A 411 -13.06 14.18 20.50
CA TYR A 411 -13.76 14.62 19.29
C TYR A 411 -13.01 15.70 18.50
N ALA A 412 -12.12 16.45 19.14
CA ALA A 412 -11.40 17.55 18.48
C ALA A 412 -9.96 17.71 18.98
N ILE A 413 -9.07 18.12 18.07
CA ILE A 413 -7.65 18.38 18.30
C ILE A 413 -7.29 19.72 17.64
N ALA A 414 -6.52 20.57 18.31
CA ALA A 414 -5.85 21.72 17.70
C ALA A 414 -4.44 21.88 18.27
N SER A 415 -3.47 22.20 17.41
CA SER A 415 -2.05 22.29 17.72
C SER A 415 -1.54 23.74 17.66
N TYR A 416 -0.58 24.08 18.52
CA TYR A 416 0.06 25.40 18.56
C TYR A 416 1.25 25.43 17.59
N ASP A 417 0.96 25.36 16.28
CA ASP A 417 1.99 25.18 15.24
C ASP A 417 2.70 26.49 14.86
N THR A 418 2.06 27.65 15.08
CA THR A 418 2.62 28.93 14.61
C THR A 418 3.78 29.44 15.47
N ALA A 419 4.77 30.06 14.82
CA ALA A 419 5.84 30.78 15.52
C ALA A 419 5.34 31.97 16.36
N ALA A 420 4.09 32.40 16.16
CA ALA A 420 3.43 33.44 16.93
C ALA A 420 3.10 33.05 18.39
N SER A 421 3.22 31.76 18.75
CA SER A 421 3.01 31.24 20.11
C SER A 421 4.30 30.68 20.77
N PRO A 422 5.31 31.49 21.11
CA PRO A 422 6.58 30.97 21.66
C PRO A 422 6.45 30.19 22.98
N ALA A 423 5.40 30.45 23.78
CA ALA A 423 5.19 29.83 25.09
C ALA A 423 4.40 28.52 25.04
N ASN A 424 3.68 28.27 23.94
CA ASN A 424 2.85 27.07 23.75
C ASN A 424 3.15 26.32 22.45
N ARG A 425 4.13 26.73 21.64
CA ARG A 425 4.62 26.03 20.44
C ARG A 425 4.67 24.51 20.62
N ASN A 426 4.10 23.78 19.67
CA ASN A 426 4.00 22.32 19.61
C ASN A 426 3.25 21.65 20.79
N LYS A 427 2.54 22.44 21.63
CA LYS A 427 1.50 21.91 22.53
C LYS A 427 0.21 21.64 21.76
N THR A 428 -0.70 20.89 22.38
CA THR A 428 -1.99 20.50 21.79
C THR A 428 -3.15 20.84 22.73
N ILE A 429 -4.24 21.39 22.22
CA ILE A 429 -5.56 21.38 22.85
C ILE A 429 -6.33 20.16 22.38
N ILE A 430 -6.90 19.38 23.31
CA ILE A 430 -7.86 18.32 23.00
C ILE A 430 -9.24 18.65 23.58
N GLY A 431 -10.30 18.31 22.83
CA GLY A 431 -11.70 18.43 23.21
C GLY A 431 -12.44 17.10 23.10
N GLY A 432 -13.34 16.79 24.03
CA GLY A 432 -14.04 15.49 24.05
C GLY A 432 -15.15 15.39 25.10
N ASP A 433 -15.57 14.17 25.43
CA ASP A 433 -16.46 13.84 26.55
C ASP A 433 -15.73 13.18 27.74
N PHE A 434 -14.41 13.36 27.79
CA PHE A 434 -13.56 12.93 28.90
C PHE A 434 -13.73 13.79 30.15
N THR A 435 -13.46 13.17 31.29
CA THR A 435 -13.48 13.81 32.63
C THR A 435 -12.09 13.88 33.26
N ALA A 436 -11.14 13.11 32.75
CA ALA A 436 -9.73 13.16 33.13
C ALA A 436 -8.83 12.79 31.95
N VAL A 437 -7.62 13.34 31.94
CA VAL A 437 -6.56 13.05 30.98
C VAL A 437 -5.28 12.77 31.76
N ASN A 438 -4.56 11.69 31.45
CA ASN A 438 -3.40 11.23 32.22
C ASN A 438 -3.69 11.10 33.73
N ALA A 439 -4.90 10.64 34.06
CA ALA A 439 -5.53 10.61 35.38
C ALA A 439 -5.75 11.97 36.11
N LEU A 440 -5.36 13.11 35.53
CA LEU A 440 -5.65 14.44 36.06
C LEU A 440 -7.06 14.91 35.62
N VAL A 441 -7.86 15.43 36.56
CA VAL A 441 -9.22 15.90 36.29
C VAL A 441 -9.21 17.11 35.36
N ARG A 442 -9.87 16.95 34.21
CA ARG A 442 -9.99 17.93 33.12
C ARG A 442 -11.30 17.62 32.39
N GLY A 443 -12.36 18.41 32.64
CA GLY A 443 -13.69 18.18 32.06
C GLY A 443 -13.80 18.69 30.63
N GLY A 444 -13.88 17.78 29.66
CA GLY A 444 -14.14 18.05 28.24
C GLY A 444 -13.02 18.77 27.46
N VAL A 445 -12.06 19.41 28.13
CA VAL A 445 -10.94 20.13 27.49
C VAL A 445 -9.64 20.02 28.31
N ALA A 446 -8.51 19.85 27.62
CA ALA A 446 -7.17 19.88 28.23
C ALA A 446 -6.13 20.48 27.26
N ARG A 447 -5.04 21.05 27.79
CA ARG A 447 -3.81 21.32 27.04
C ARG A 447 -2.75 20.28 27.40
N LEU A 448 -2.05 19.77 26.39
CA LEU A 448 -0.98 18.79 26.50
C LEU A 448 0.35 19.39 26.03
N ASN A 449 1.43 18.97 26.67
CA ASN A 449 2.79 19.33 26.32
C ASN A 449 3.29 18.53 25.10
N VAL A 450 4.47 18.88 24.57
CA VAL A 450 5.11 18.22 23.43
C VAL A 450 5.41 16.74 23.69
N ASP A 451 5.58 16.35 24.96
CA ASP A 451 5.75 14.96 25.42
C ASP A 451 4.41 14.25 25.73
N GLY A 452 3.27 14.88 25.46
CA GLY A 452 1.93 14.34 25.74
C GLY A 452 1.51 14.33 27.21
N THR A 453 2.31 14.90 28.12
CA THR A 453 1.87 15.15 29.50
C THR A 453 0.84 16.29 29.56
N VAL A 454 -0.04 16.33 30.57
CA VAL A 454 -0.99 17.45 30.72
C VAL A 454 -0.25 18.70 31.22
N ASP A 455 -0.49 19.85 30.58
CA ASP A 455 0.07 21.14 30.99
C ASP A 455 -0.65 21.65 32.26
N PRO A 456 0.01 21.68 33.44
CA PRO A 456 -0.60 22.18 34.67
C PRO A 456 -0.81 23.70 34.65
N GLY A 457 -0.19 24.42 33.71
CA GLY A 457 -0.42 25.84 33.44
C GLY A 457 -1.72 26.12 32.68
N PHE A 458 -2.46 25.08 32.26
CA PHE A 458 -3.80 25.19 31.70
C PHE A 458 -4.80 24.47 32.62
N ASP A 459 -5.65 25.23 33.31
CA ASP A 459 -6.67 24.70 34.19
C ASP A 459 -8.06 25.30 33.87
N PRO A 460 -8.98 24.51 33.29
CA PRO A 460 -10.36 24.93 33.03
C PRO A 460 -11.26 24.76 34.26
N GLY A 461 -10.70 24.53 35.45
CA GLY A 461 -11.44 24.26 36.67
C GLY A 461 -12.17 22.93 36.56
N SER A 462 -13.49 22.97 36.79
CA SER A 462 -14.36 21.81 36.57
C SER A 462 -14.64 21.51 35.08
N GLY A 463 -14.24 22.38 34.15
CA GLY A 463 -14.35 22.14 32.72
C GLY A 463 -15.76 22.28 32.16
N ALA A 464 -16.03 21.66 31.02
CA ALA A 464 -17.36 21.62 30.41
C ALA A 464 -18.24 20.52 31.06
N ASP A 465 -19.55 20.79 31.21
CA ASP A 465 -20.53 19.82 31.76
C ASP A 465 -21.14 18.86 30.73
N GLY A 466 -20.63 18.88 29.49
CA GLY A 466 -20.98 18.01 28.37
C GLY A 466 -19.84 17.94 27.36
N PHE A 467 -20.03 17.22 26.25
CA PHE A 467 -18.97 17.01 25.26
C PHE A 467 -18.53 18.33 24.59
N VAL A 468 -17.23 18.46 24.36
CA VAL A 468 -16.63 19.47 23.48
C VAL A 468 -16.37 18.81 22.11
N GLY A 469 -17.11 19.25 21.10
CA GLY A 469 -17.03 18.73 19.72
C GLY A 469 -16.10 19.51 18.80
N ALA A 470 -15.78 20.77 19.14
CA ALA A 470 -14.85 21.60 18.37
C ALA A 470 -13.96 22.44 19.31
N VAL A 471 -12.70 22.61 18.93
CA VAL A 471 -11.74 23.50 19.60
C VAL A 471 -11.02 24.37 18.57
N VAL A 472 -10.79 25.65 18.87
CA VAL A 472 -10.07 26.59 18.01
C VAL A 472 -9.12 27.42 18.86
N ILE A 473 -7.84 27.46 18.48
CA ILE A 473 -6.84 28.33 19.11
C ILE A 473 -6.90 29.70 18.42
N LEU A 474 -6.98 30.77 19.22
CA LEU A 474 -6.95 32.15 18.72
C LEU A 474 -5.50 32.66 18.59
N PRO A 475 -5.24 33.68 17.74
CA PRO A 475 -3.92 34.30 17.59
C PRO A 475 -3.32 34.96 18.86
N ASP A 476 -4.06 34.98 19.97
CA ASP A 476 -3.62 35.47 21.28
C ASP A 476 -3.54 34.37 22.36
N ASP A 477 -3.32 33.12 21.94
CA ASP A 477 -3.23 31.90 22.76
C ASP A 477 -4.49 31.52 23.57
N ARG A 478 -5.57 32.30 23.48
CA ARG A 478 -6.89 31.93 24.03
C ARG A 478 -7.52 30.81 23.22
N VAL A 479 -8.38 30.02 23.86
CA VAL A 479 -8.99 28.82 23.27
C VAL A 479 -10.50 29.00 23.22
N LEU A 480 -11.10 28.86 22.05
CA LEU A 480 -12.54 28.66 21.90
C LEU A 480 -12.86 27.17 21.98
N ILE A 481 -13.93 26.84 22.70
CA ILE A 481 -14.49 25.49 22.78
C ILE A 481 -15.98 25.54 22.43
N ALA A 482 -16.47 24.55 21.71
CA ALA A 482 -17.89 24.37 21.41
C ALA A 482 -18.30 22.89 21.40
N GLY A 483 -19.59 22.61 21.58
CA GLY A 483 -20.10 21.25 21.72
C GLY A 483 -21.53 21.20 22.25
N GLY A 484 -21.84 20.15 23.02
CA GLY A 484 -23.15 19.90 23.64
C GLY A 484 -23.22 20.24 25.14
N PHE A 485 -22.39 21.17 25.63
CA PHE A 485 -22.36 21.58 27.04
C PHE A 485 -23.30 22.77 27.34
N GLY A 486 -23.79 22.84 28.58
CA GLY A 486 -24.63 23.92 29.11
C GLY A 486 -23.88 24.93 29.98
N SER A 487 -22.75 24.52 30.58
CA SER A 487 -21.89 25.36 31.40
C SER A 487 -20.41 24.98 31.28
N VAL A 488 -19.55 25.95 31.60
CA VAL A 488 -18.10 25.79 31.70
C VAL A 488 -17.66 26.38 33.04
N ASP A 489 -16.93 25.59 33.81
CA ASP A 489 -16.63 25.80 35.24
C ASP A 489 -17.87 26.18 36.09
N ASN A 490 -19.00 25.48 35.86
CA ASN A 490 -20.33 25.74 36.44
C ASN A 490 -20.98 27.09 36.03
N ILE A 491 -20.33 27.90 35.19
CA ILE A 491 -20.87 29.16 34.69
C ILE A 491 -21.55 28.90 33.35
N SER A 492 -22.83 29.27 33.22
CA SER A 492 -23.58 28.94 32.00
C SER A 492 -22.97 29.59 30.75
N ARG A 493 -22.75 28.74 29.75
CA ARG A 493 -22.14 29.00 28.45
C ARG A 493 -22.64 27.91 27.51
N ARG A 494 -23.88 28.06 27.03
CA ARG A 494 -24.54 27.03 26.21
C ARG A 494 -23.91 26.91 24.83
N GLY A 495 -23.44 25.72 24.50
CA GLY A 495 -22.87 25.35 23.21
C GLY A 495 -21.48 25.91 22.92
N ILE A 496 -21.07 27.05 23.49
CA ILE A 496 -19.80 27.72 23.18
C ILE A 496 -19.24 28.55 24.36
N ALA A 497 -17.92 28.52 24.54
CA ALA A 497 -17.17 29.35 25.49
C ALA A 497 -15.78 29.73 24.95
N ARG A 498 -15.17 30.77 25.53
CA ARG A 498 -13.75 31.11 25.37
C ARG A 498 -13.00 30.96 26.69
N LEU A 499 -11.79 30.43 26.63
CA LEU A 499 -10.88 30.24 27.75
C LEU A 499 -9.65 31.15 27.57
N ASN A 500 -9.13 31.65 28.67
CA ASN A 500 -7.87 32.40 28.72
C ASN A 500 -6.67 31.47 28.45
N GLN A 501 -5.49 32.05 28.21
CA GLN A 501 -4.23 31.31 27.97
C GLN A 501 -3.86 30.29 29.07
N ASN A 502 -4.42 30.46 30.29
CA ASN A 502 -4.25 29.59 31.45
C ASN A 502 -5.42 28.63 31.70
N GLY A 503 -6.34 28.46 30.74
CA GLY A 503 -7.51 27.58 30.82
C GLY A 503 -8.74 28.19 31.50
N SER A 504 -8.59 29.21 32.35
CA SER A 504 -9.73 29.82 33.06
C SER A 504 -10.75 30.47 32.11
N LEU A 505 -12.05 30.44 32.46
CA LEU A 505 -13.12 30.99 31.61
C LEU A 505 -12.94 32.51 31.35
N ASP A 506 -12.96 32.92 30.08
CA ASP A 506 -12.96 34.32 29.68
C ASP A 506 -14.36 34.93 29.83
N ASN A 507 -14.54 35.72 30.88
CA ASN A 507 -15.80 36.41 31.16
C ASN A 507 -16.10 37.60 30.22
N THR A 508 -15.17 37.97 29.34
CA THR A 508 -15.45 38.92 28.23
C THR A 508 -16.14 38.26 27.04
N PHE A 509 -16.17 36.92 26.99
CA PHE A 509 -16.95 36.16 26.01
C PHE A 509 -18.26 35.67 26.66
N ASN A 510 -19.40 36.13 26.14
CA ASN A 510 -20.72 35.82 26.68
C ASN A 510 -21.74 35.58 25.54
N PRO A 511 -22.12 34.31 25.29
CA PRO A 511 -23.07 33.95 24.23
C PRO A 511 -24.55 34.27 24.58
N GLY A 512 -24.82 34.88 25.74
CA GLY A 512 -26.17 35.13 26.22
C GLY A 512 -26.87 33.82 26.56
N ALA A 513 -27.97 33.51 25.89
CA ALA A 513 -28.62 32.20 25.99
C ALA A 513 -27.90 31.08 25.19
N GLY A 514 -26.94 31.44 24.32
CA GLY A 514 -26.21 30.50 23.47
C GLY A 514 -27.07 29.82 22.41
N ALA A 515 -26.56 28.72 21.85
CA ALA A 515 -27.33 27.84 20.97
C ALA A 515 -28.39 27.06 21.79
N ASP A 516 -29.50 26.68 21.15
CA ASP A 516 -30.53 25.83 21.74
C ASP A 516 -30.27 24.31 21.57
N GLY A 517 -29.30 23.93 20.72
CA GLY A 517 -28.75 22.58 20.56
C GLY A 517 -27.22 22.59 20.38
N PRO A 518 -26.58 21.42 20.13
CA PRO A 518 -25.13 21.29 20.06
C PRO A 518 -24.51 22.00 18.85
N ILE A 519 -23.28 22.50 19.04
CA ILE A 519 -22.41 23.01 17.98
C ILE A 519 -21.36 21.93 17.67
N PHE A 520 -21.26 21.51 16.41
CA PHE A 520 -20.31 20.49 15.95
C PHE A 520 -19.04 21.08 15.31
N ALA A 521 -19.15 22.23 14.63
CA ALA A 521 -18.03 22.88 13.94
C ALA A 521 -17.88 24.36 14.29
N MET A 522 -16.65 24.85 14.21
CA MET A 522 -16.29 26.27 14.33
C MET A 522 -15.21 26.63 13.31
N SER A 523 -15.22 27.86 12.81
CA SER A 523 -14.07 28.43 12.07
C SER A 523 -13.89 29.91 12.39
N LEU A 524 -12.66 30.30 12.71
CA LEU A 524 -12.26 31.70 12.91
C LEU A 524 -12.08 32.36 11.54
N LEU A 525 -12.76 33.47 11.31
CA LEU A 525 -12.67 34.21 10.05
C LEU A 525 -11.50 35.18 10.08
N GLN A 526 -11.03 35.56 8.89
CA GLN A 526 -9.92 36.50 8.70
C GLN A 526 -10.14 37.87 9.37
N ASP A 527 -11.40 38.25 9.65
CA ASP A 527 -11.78 39.50 10.32
C ASP A 527 -11.95 39.37 11.86
N GLY A 528 -11.69 38.19 12.43
CA GLY A 528 -11.82 37.92 13.86
C GLY A 528 -13.24 37.62 14.34
N ARG A 529 -14.24 37.55 13.45
CA ARG A 529 -15.55 36.92 13.73
C ARG A 529 -15.42 35.39 13.69
N LEU A 530 -16.44 34.71 14.20
CA LEU A 530 -16.46 33.25 14.30
C LEU A 530 -17.70 32.68 13.61
N LEU A 531 -17.54 31.70 12.73
CA LEU A 531 -18.64 30.84 12.30
C LEU A 531 -18.81 29.67 13.27
N ILE A 532 -20.07 29.33 13.54
CA ILE A 532 -20.48 28.13 14.27
C ILE A 532 -21.47 27.35 13.41
N ALA A 533 -21.40 26.01 13.44
CA ALA A 533 -22.42 25.14 12.85
C ALA A 533 -22.69 23.89 13.69
N GLY A 534 -23.87 23.29 13.55
CA GLY A 534 -24.29 22.16 14.38
C GLY A 534 -25.73 21.71 14.14
N ASP A 535 -26.37 21.25 15.21
CA ASP A 535 -27.81 20.91 15.27
C ASP A 535 -28.50 21.85 16.27
N PHE A 536 -28.81 23.06 15.82
CA PHE A 536 -29.49 24.09 16.61
C PHE A 536 -30.49 24.86 15.74
N THR A 537 -31.59 25.33 16.33
CA THR A 537 -32.64 26.08 15.60
C THR A 537 -32.54 27.59 15.79
N GLY A 538 -31.84 28.02 16.85
CA GLY A 538 -31.55 29.43 17.08
C GLY A 538 -30.35 29.68 17.99
N TYR A 539 -29.79 30.87 17.85
CA TYR A 539 -28.70 31.36 18.68
C TYR A 539 -29.12 32.61 19.44
N ASN A 540 -28.93 32.61 20.75
CA ASN A 540 -29.35 33.66 21.68
C ASN A 540 -30.85 34.04 21.52
N ASN A 541 -31.71 33.04 21.26
CA ASN A 541 -33.15 33.16 20.95
C ASN A 541 -33.50 33.81 19.58
N VAL A 542 -32.52 34.02 18.68
CA VAL A 542 -32.76 34.46 17.30
C VAL A 542 -32.74 33.23 16.37
N PRO A 543 -33.74 33.04 15.48
CA PRO A 543 -33.76 31.93 14.53
C PRO A 543 -32.52 31.91 13.62
N ARG A 544 -31.78 30.82 13.70
CA ARG A 544 -30.55 30.52 12.95
C ARG A 544 -30.43 29.00 12.94
N ARG A 545 -30.91 28.34 11.88
CA ARG A 545 -30.84 26.88 11.79
C ARG A 545 -29.44 26.44 11.36
N SER A 546 -28.83 25.61 12.19
CA SER A 546 -27.57 24.87 11.97
C SER A 546 -26.32 25.67 11.63
N ILE A 547 -26.40 26.98 11.34
CA ILE A 547 -25.26 27.87 11.12
C ILE A 547 -25.53 29.31 11.61
N ALA A 548 -24.51 29.94 12.20
CA ALA A 548 -24.52 31.35 12.57
C ALA A 548 -23.10 31.95 12.55
N ARG A 549 -23.00 33.29 12.44
CA ARG A 549 -21.76 34.04 12.68
C ARG A 549 -21.86 34.85 13.96
N LEU A 550 -20.77 34.90 14.72
CA LEU A 550 -20.65 35.58 16.02
C LEU A 550 -19.56 36.65 15.97
N ASN A 551 -19.73 37.69 16.78
CA ASN A 551 -18.72 38.71 17.04
C ASN A 551 -17.69 38.21 18.07
N GLY A 552 -16.56 38.92 18.21
CA GLY A 552 -15.47 38.57 19.13
C GLY A 552 -15.81 38.61 20.63
N ASP A 553 -17.02 39.01 21.02
CA ASP A 553 -17.57 38.94 22.39
C ASP A 553 -18.56 37.76 22.59
N GLY A 554 -18.86 36.99 21.55
CA GLY A 554 -19.86 35.92 21.55
C GLY A 554 -21.29 36.37 21.22
N SER A 555 -21.53 37.66 20.97
CA SER A 555 -22.83 38.12 20.48
C SER A 555 -23.08 37.69 19.03
N LEU A 556 -24.35 37.52 18.65
CA LEU A 556 -24.74 37.18 17.28
C LEU A 556 -24.45 38.34 16.31
N ASP A 557 -23.82 38.03 15.18
CA ASP A 557 -23.68 38.99 14.08
C ASP A 557 -24.95 39.00 13.21
N ALA A 558 -25.77 40.04 13.40
CA ALA A 558 -27.00 40.25 12.62
C ALA A 558 -26.76 40.59 11.13
N THR A 559 -25.51 40.78 10.68
CA THR A 559 -25.17 40.91 9.25
C THR A 559 -24.98 39.56 8.54
N PHE A 560 -25.08 38.46 9.28
CA PHE A 560 -25.13 37.11 8.73
C PHE A 560 -26.54 36.54 8.89
N ASP A 561 -27.19 36.18 7.79
CA ASP A 561 -28.52 35.57 7.78
C ASP A 561 -28.58 34.40 6.78
N PRO A 562 -28.72 33.14 7.25
CA PRO A 562 -28.89 31.97 6.38
C PRO A 562 -30.36 31.75 5.94
N GLY A 563 -31.27 32.69 6.24
CA GLY A 563 -32.69 32.55 5.91
C GLY A 563 -33.34 31.41 6.70
N GLY A 564 -33.96 30.46 5.99
CA GLY A 564 -34.46 29.21 6.55
C GLY A 564 -33.37 28.27 7.08
N GLY A 565 -32.11 28.47 6.68
CA GLY A 565 -30.98 27.58 6.97
C GLY A 565 -31.18 26.19 6.40
N THR A 566 -30.49 25.19 6.96
CA THR A 566 -30.67 23.79 6.56
C THR A 566 -31.88 23.13 7.22
N ASP A 567 -32.37 22.04 6.60
CA ASP A 567 -33.39 21.15 7.18
C ASP A 567 -32.80 20.10 8.16
N GLY A 568 -31.50 19.83 8.08
CA GLY A 568 -30.76 18.93 8.97
C GLY A 568 -29.49 19.55 9.60
N PRO A 569 -28.78 18.80 10.46
CA PRO A 569 -27.50 19.19 11.05
C PRO A 569 -26.40 19.52 10.03
N VAL A 570 -25.51 20.42 10.43
CA VAL A 570 -24.23 20.72 9.74
C VAL A 570 -23.09 20.27 10.64
N TYR A 571 -22.23 19.38 10.13
CA TYR A 571 -21.11 18.79 10.87
C TYR A 571 -19.76 19.43 10.55
N ALA A 572 -19.60 20.01 9.35
CA ALA A 572 -18.36 20.59 8.88
C ALA A 572 -18.58 21.96 8.23
N LEU A 573 -17.61 22.88 8.38
CA LEU A 573 -17.61 24.17 7.71
C LEU A 573 -16.19 24.69 7.47
N ALA A 574 -15.96 25.40 6.36
CA ALA A 574 -14.70 26.10 6.08
C ALA A 574 -14.94 27.40 5.30
N GLN A 575 -14.07 28.40 5.49
CA GLN A 575 -14.09 29.65 4.73
C GLN A 575 -13.04 29.59 3.59
N GLN A 576 -13.48 29.82 2.35
CA GLN A 576 -12.60 30.00 1.19
C GLN A 576 -11.91 31.38 1.25
N LEU A 577 -10.78 31.54 0.54
CA LEU A 577 -9.95 32.76 0.58
C LEU A 577 -10.69 34.04 0.13
N ASP A 578 -11.75 33.92 -0.66
CA ASP A 578 -12.63 35.02 -1.10
C ASP A 578 -13.73 35.38 -0.09
N GLY A 579 -13.75 34.71 1.07
CA GLY A 579 -14.71 34.89 2.15
C GLY A 579 -15.97 34.04 2.06
N ARG A 580 -16.20 33.28 0.97
CA ARG A 580 -17.30 32.32 0.85
C ARG A 580 -17.15 31.17 1.84
N ILE A 581 -18.24 30.45 2.10
CA ILE A 581 -18.30 29.43 3.16
C ILE A 581 -18.81 28.12 2.57
N ILE A 582 -18.04 27.05 2.70
CA ILE A 582 -18.51 25.68 2.43
C ILE A 582 -19.10 25.11 3.71
N ILE A 583 -20.22 24.39 3.61
CA ILE A 583 -20.80 23.59 4.69
C ILE A 583 -21.00 22.14 4.25
N GLY A 584 -20.80 21.20 5.18
CA GLY A 584 -21.06 19.77 5.04
C GLY A 584 -21.94 19.26 6.17
N GLY A 585 -22.93 18.41 5.88
CA GLY A 585 -23.90 17.93 6.87
C GLY A 585 -24.77 16.77 6.40
N SER A 586 -25.89 16.56 7.10
CA SER A 586 -26.92 15.54 6.78
C SER A 586 -28.23 16.17 6.26
N PHE A 587 -28.13 17.39 5.74
CA PHE A 587 -29.25 18.16 5.18
C PHE A 587 -29.58 17.76 3.74
N THR A 588 -30.84 17.97 3.35
CA THR A 588 -31.34 17.79 1.97
C THR A 588 -31.84 19.11 1.34
N PHE A 589 -32.01 20.15 2.14
CA PHE A 589 -32.34 21.51 1.69
C PHE A 589 -31.53 22.58 2.43
N PHE A 590 -31.25 23.69 1.74
CA PHE A 590 -30.81 24.96 2.33
C PHE A 590 -31.72 26.10 1.85
N ASP A 591 -32.37 26.82 2.76
CA ASP A 591 -33.30 27.94 2.45
C ASP A 591 -34.36 27.55 1.40
N ASP A 592 -34.98 26.37 1.58
CA ASP A 592 -35.91 25.69 0.67
C ASP A 592 -35.35 25.30 -0.73
N PHE A 593 -34.06 25.52 -1.03
CA PHE A 593 -33.38 24.98 -2.22
C PHE A 593 -32.86 23.55 -1.95
N PRO A 594 -33.08 22.57 -2.87
CA PRO A 594 -32.59 21.21 -2.69
C PRO A 594 -31.07 21.15 -2.90
N LEU A 595 -30.34 20.70 -1.87
CA LEU A 595 -28.90 20.45 -1.89
C LEU A 595 -28.60 19.29 -0.92
N LEU A 596 -28.00 18.20 -1.41
CA LEU A 596 -27.72 17.03 -0.58
C LEU A 596 -26.31 17.11 0.03
N GLY A 597 -26.25 17.22 1.36
CA GLY A 597 -25.05 17.07 2.17
C GLY A 597 -24.00 18.18 2.08
N VAL A 598 -23.94 18.96 0.98
CA VAL A 598 -22.94 20.03 0.75
C VAL A 598 -23.59 21.28 0.15
N ALA A 599 -23.17 22.46 0.61
CA ALA A 599 -23.54 23.75 0.02
C ALA A 599 -22.41 24.78 0.14
N ARG A 600 -22.42 25.79 -0.76
CA ARG A 600 -21.66 27.03 -0.59
C ARG A 600 -22.58 28.19 -0.27
N LEU A 601 -22.13 29.04 0.64
CA LEU A 601 -22.79 30.27 1.06
C LEU A 601 -21.91 31.49 0.74
N LEU A 602 -22.58 32.59 0.42
CA LEU A 602 -21.95 33.91 0.31
C LEU A 602 -21.51 34.41 1.69
N PRO A 603 -20.59 35.41 1.78
CA PRO A 603 -20.16 36.01 3.04
C PRO A 603 -21.27 36.64 3.90
N ALA A 604 -22.50 36.75 3.39
CA ALA A 604 -23.69 37.21 4.12
C ALA A 604 -24.58 36.08 4.69
N GLY A 605 -24.31 34.81 4.37
CA GLY A 605 -25.04 33.63 4.84
C GLY A 605 -26.05 33.04 3.85
N GLY A 606 -26.51 33.81 2.86
CA GLY A 606 -27.35 33.30 1.77
C GLY A 606 -26.60 32.36 0.82
N ILE A 607 -27.33 31.43 0.20
CA ILE A 607 -26.84 30.43 -0.75
C ILE A 607 -26.08 31.04 -1.95
N ASP A 608 -24.98 30.40 -2.36
CA ASP A 608 -24.23 30.74 -3.57
C ASP A 608 -24.51 29.73 -4.68
N LEU A 609 -25.46 30.07 -5.56
CA LEU A 609 -25.89 29.24 -6.70
C LEU A 609 -24.84 29.10 -7.82
N SER A 610 -23.63 29.65 -7.65
CA SER A 610 -22.46 29.30 -8.49
C SER A 610 -21.76 28.00 -8.07
N PHE A 611 -22.13 27.45 -6.90
CA PHE A 611 -21.77 26.11 -6.47
C PHE A 611 -22.97 25.19 -6.72
N ALA A 612 -22.89 24.36 -7.76
CA ALA A 612 -24.02 23.65 -8.33
C ALA A 612 -23.68 22.16 -8.60
N PRO A 613 -23.47 21.36 -7.55
CA PRO A 613 -23.36 19.90 -7.67
C PRO A 613 -24.62 19.32 -8.34
N ILE A 614 -24.46 18.28 -9.16
CA ILE A 614 -25.55 17.68 -9.96
C ILE A 614 -26.57 16.97 -9.05
N SER A 615 -26.09 16.27 -8.03
CA SER A 615 -26.91 15.76 -6.92
C SER A 615 -26.26 15.94 -5.55
N GLY A 616 -24.96 16.23 -5.47
CA GLY A 616 -24.22 16.28 -4.21
C GLY A 616 -23.96 14.90 -3.63
N ALA A 617 -23.68 14.86 -2.33
CA ALA A 617 -23.42 13.64 -1.57
C ALA A 617 -24.74 12.93 -1.22
N ASN A 618 -24.85 11.63 -1.45
CA ASN A 618 -26.12 10.90 -1.23
C ASN A 618 -26.41 10.51 0.24
N ASP A 619 -25.50 10.83 1.17
CA ASP A 619 -25.67 10.73 2.63
C ASP A 619 -24.76 11.79 3.28
N THR A 620 -24.69 11.78 4.61
CA THR A 620 -24.03 12.73 5.50
C THR A 620 -22.57 12.99 5.15
N VAL A 621 -22.19 14.26 5.08
CA VAL A 621 -20.79 14.72 5.10
C VAL A 621 -20.43 15.15 6.52
N TYR A 622 -19.48 14.45 7.14
CA TYR A 622 -19.03 14.72 8.52
C TYR A 622 -17.84 15.68 8.58
N THR A 623 -17.01 15.70 7.54
CA THR A 623 -15.77 16.49 7.50
C THR A 623 -15.50 17.01 6.09
N LEU A 624 -14.80 18.15 5.99
CA LEU A 624 -14.31 18.69 4.73
C LEU A 624 -13.05 19.52 4.96
N ALA A 625 -12.16 19.54 3.97
CA ALA A 625 -10.98 20.38 3.94
C ALA A 625 -10.84 21.09 2.59
N LEU A 626 -10.25 22.28 2.60
CA LEU A 626 -9.97 23.07 1.40
C LEU A 626 -8.52 22.84 0.97
N GLN A 627 -8.29 22.62 -0.31
CA GLN A 627 -6.96 22.66 -0.92
C GLN A 627 -6.62 24.09 -1.37
N ASN A 628 -5.32 24.37 -1.57
CA ASN A 628 -4.81 25.69 -1.97
C ASN A 628 -5.32 26.14 -3.36
N ASP A 629 -5.63 25.19 -4.24
CA ASP A 629 -6.26 25.40 -5.56
C ASP A 629 -7.77 25.73 -5.47
N GLY A 630 -8.35 25.71 -4.26
CA GLY A 630 -9.77 25.94 -4.01
C GLY A 630 -10.66 24.70 -4.19
N ARG A 631 -10.13 23.53 -4.57
CA ARG A 631 -10.84 22.26 -4.52
C ARG A 631 -11.16 21.87 -3.08
N ILE A 632 -12.14 20.99 -2.91
CA ILE A 632 -12.66 20.61 -1.59
C ILE A 632 -12.62 19.09 -1.47
N VAL A 633 -11.93 18.56 -0.46
CA VAL A 633 -11.97 17.14 -0.13
C VAL A 633 -13.03 16.92 0.95
N LEU A 634 -13.91 15.95 0.74
CA LEU A 634 -15.08 15.65 1.56
C LEU A 634 -14.90 14.28 2.23
N GLY A 635 -15.28 14.15 3.50
CA GLY A 635 -15.35 12.88 4.22
C GLY A 635 -16.71 12.66 4.90
N GLY A 636 -17.24 11.44 4.88
CA GLY A 636 -18.56 11.17 5.47
C GLY A 636 -19.06 9.73 5.39
N ALA A 637 -20.39 9.62 5.34
CA ALA A 637 -21.17 8.37 5.22
C ALA A 637 -21.64 8.08 3.78
N PHE A 638 -21.51 9.06 2.88
CA PHE A 638 -22.01 8.96 1.50
C PHE A 638 -21.37 7.81 0.72
N SER A 639 -22.13 7.23 -0.20
CA SER A 639 -21.70 6.15 -1.09
C SER A 639 -21.53 6.60 -2.55
N THR A 640 -22.14 7.72 -2.93
CA THR A 640 -21.95 8.39 -4.22
C THR A 640 -21.87 9.90 -4.05
N TYR A 641 -21.19 10.56 -4.99
CA TYR A 641 -21.26 12.01 -5.19
C TYR A 641 -21.62 12.27 -6.66
N ASP A 642 -22.61 13.14 -6.92
CA ASP A 642 -23.15 13.38 -8.27
C ASP A 642 -23.59 12.10 -9.02
N GLY A 643 -23.96 11.06 -8.27
CA GLY A 643 -24.34 9.73 -8.76
C GLY A 643 -23.18 8.75 -8.95
N GLU A 644 -21.95 9.22 -9.01
CA GLU A 644 -20.76 8.38 -9.22
C GLU A 644 -20.27 7.71 -7.92
N PRO A 645 -19.78 6.45 -7.96
CA PRO A 645 -19.24 5.75 -6.79
C PRO A 645 -18.09 6.52 -6.14
N ARG A 646 -18.30 6.94 -4.89
CA ARG A 646 -17.34 7.67 -4.04
C ARG A 646 -17.71 7.39 -2.58
N ARG A 647 -17.28 6.24 -2.04
CA ARG A 647 -17.64 5.83 -0.66
C ARG A 647 -16.78 6.52 0.39
N GLY A 648 -17.44 7.32 1.21
CA GLY A 648 -16.90 8.03 2.38
C GLY A 648 -15.86 9.11 2.08
N VAL A 649 -15.29 9.18 0.87
CA VAL A 649 -14.36 10.21 0.43
C VAL A 649 -14.66 10.64 -1.02
N ALA A 650 -14.60 11.94 -1.29
CA ALA A 650 -14.62 12.53 -2.63
C ALA A 650 -13.80 13.83 -2.66
N ARG A 651 -13.32 14.25 -3.84
CA ARG A 651 -12.90 15.63 -4.08
C ARG A 651 -13.84 16.29 -5.07
N VAL A 652 -14.14 17.56 -4.88
CA VAL A 652 -14.99 18.37 -5.76
C VAL A 652 -14.28 19.66 -6.17
N ASN A 653 -14.62 20.14 -7.36
CA ASN A 653 -14.10 21.36 -7.95
C ASN A 653 -14.67 22.63 -7.29
N THR A 654 -14.13 23.79 -7.67
CA THR A 654 -14.56 25.10 -7.16
C THR A 654 -16.00 25.50 -7.54
N ASP A 655 -16.65 24.78 -8.45
CA ASP A 655 -18.06 24.91 -8.82
C ASP A 655 -18.97 23.84 -8.16
N GLY A 656 -18.40 22.91 -7.39
CA GLY A 656 -19.12 21.81 -6.73
C GLY A 656 -19.29 20.55 -7.58
N SER A 657 -18.82 20.53 -8.84
CA SER A 657 -18.79 19.30 -9.64
C SER A 657 -17.77 18.29 -9.09
N LEU A 658 -18.02 16.99 -9.26
CA LEU A 658 -17.07 15.93 -8.90
C LEU A 658 -15.74 16.09 -9.66
N ASP A 659 -14.62 16.02 -8.94
CA ASP A 659 -13.30 15.93 -9.55
C ASP A 659 -12.97 14.47 -9.93
N THR A 660 -12.92 14.19 -11.23
CA THR A 660 -12.59 12.86 -11.76
C THR A 660 -11.10 12.52 -11.67
N THR A 661 -10.22 13.49 -11.42
CA THR A 661 -8.79 13.25 -11.14
C THR A 661 -8.55 12.71 -9.72
N PHE A 662 -9.58 12.72 -8.87
CA PHE A 662 -9.58 12.07 -7.56
C PHE A 662 -10.47 10.81 -7.59
N ASN A 663 -9.85 9.64 -7.48
CA ASN A 663 -10.53 8.36 -7.54
C ASN A 663 -10.09 7.44 -6.39
N PRO A 664 -10.86 7.36 -5.29
CA PRO A 664 -10.62 6.41 -4.20
C PRO A 664 -11.06 4.96 -4.55
N GLY A 665 -11.40 4.69 -5.80
CA GLY A 665 -11.94 3.42 -6.26
C GLY A 665 -13.24 3.08 -5.53
N THR A 666 -13.24 1.95 -4.82
CA THR A 666 -14.38 1.52 -3.99
C THR A 666 -14.49 2.25 -2.64
N GLY A 667 -13.54 3.11 -2.28
CA GLY A 667 -13.56 3.95 -1.07
C GLY A 667 -13.48 3.16 0.23
N VAL A 668 -13.99 3.73 1.34
CA VAL A 668 -14.07 3.02 2.63
C VAL A 668 -15.24 2.03 2.67
N ASP A 669 -15.12 0.98 3.49
CA ASP A 669 -16.22 0.08 3.82
C ASP A 669 -17.17 0.62 4.91
N GLY A 670 -16.72 1.60 5.70
CA GLY A 670 -17.45 2.24 6.80
C GLY A 670 -17.61 3.76 6.65
N LEU A 671 -17.34 4.52 7.72
CA LEU A 671 -17.59 5.96 7.84
C LEU A 671 -16.30 6.75 8.02
N VAL A 672 -16.16 7.91 7.37
CA VAL A 672 -15.09 8.89 7.66
C VAL A 672 -15.64 10.02 8.53
N TYR A 673 -15.07 10.20 9.71
CA TYR A 673 -15.47 11.26 10.66
C TYR A 673 -14.55 12.49 10.61
N SER A 674 -13.28 12.31 10.27
CA SER A 674 -12.27 13.36 10.32
C SER A 674 -11.32 13.26 9.13
N LEU A 675 -10.91 14.42 8.60
CA LEU A 675 -9.99 14.54 7.48
C LEU A 675 -9.10 15.76 7.72
N ASP A 676 -7.80 15.61 7.47
CA ASP A 676 -6.84 16.71 7.47
C ASP A 676 -5.89 16.56 6.28
N LEU A 677 -5.33 17.66 5.80
CA LEU A 677 -4.51 17.71 4.59
C LEU A 677 -3.06 18.08 4.92
N GLN A 678 -2.14 17.45 4.21
CA GLN A 678 -0.72 17.79 4.17
C GLN A 678 -0.45 18.73 2.98
N ASN A 679 0.61 19.55 3.05
CA ASN A 679 0.90 20.57 2.03
C ASN A 679 1.17 19.96 0.63
N ASP A 680 1.64 18.72 0.57
CA ASP A 680 1.86 17.93 -0.66
C ASP A 680 0.54 17.38 -1.27
N GLY A 681 -0.61 17.75 -0.71
CA GLY A 681 -1.93 17.30 -1.16
C GLY A 681 -2.33 15.90 -0.69
N ARG A 682 -1.51 15.22 0.13
CA ARG A 682 -1.93 13.96 0.77
C ARG A 682 -3.04 14.22 1.79
N ALA A 683 -4.02 13.34 1.81
CA ALA A 683 -5.16 13.41 2.71
C ALA A 683 -5.11 12.28 3.73
N LEU A 684 -5.19 12.61 5.02
CA LEU A 684 -5.34 11.64 6.10
C LEU A 684 -6.81 11.57 6.50
N ILE A 685 -7.38 10.37 6.51
CA ILE A 685 -8.77 10.12 6.90
C ILE A 685 -8.84 9.26 8.16
N GLY A 686 -9.61 9.71 9.15
CA GLY A 686 -9.94 9.00 10.38
C GLY A 686 -11.44 8.71 10.46
N GLY A 687 -11.82 7.53 10.96
CA GLY A 687 -13.22 7.11 10.98
C GLY A 687 -13.50 5.81 11.71
N ASP A 688 -14.58 5.14 11.31
CA ASP A 688 -15.01 3.81 11.75
C ASP A 688 -15.12 2.92 10.50
N PHE A 689 -14.01 2.27 10.14
CA PHE A 689 -13.86 1.48 8.90
C PHE A 689 -12.75 0.43 9.04
N SER A 690 -12.82 -0.66 8.25
CA SER A 690 -11.86 -1.77 8.25
C SER A 690 -11.04 -1.92 6.97
N SER A 691 -11.45 -1.28 5.88
CA SER A 691 -10.71 -1.28 4.61
C SER A 691 -10.90 0.02 3.82
N PHE A 692 -9.92 0.31 2.98
CA PHE A 692 -9.98 1.33 1.94
C PHE A 692 -9.62 0.71 0.59
N ASN A 693 -10.50 0.88 -0.39
CA ASN A 693 -10.42 0.30 -1.74
C ASN A 693 -10.17 -1.23 -1.76
N GLY A 694 -10.67 -1.96 -0.75
CA GLY A 694 -10.44 -3.39 -0.54
C GLY A 694 -9.16 -3.77 0.22
N THR A 695 -8.22 -2.84 0.38
CA THR A 695 -6.99 -3.03 1.17
C THR A 695 -7.26 -2.77 2.65
N ILE A 696 -6.69 -3.58 3.55
CA ILE A 696 -6.93 -3.47 5.00
C ILE A 696 -6.33 -2.18 5.57
N ARG A 697 -7.18 -1.35 6.17
CA ARG A 697 -6.84 -0.10 6.87
C ARG A 697 -7.89 0.13 7.97
N THR A 698 -7.48 0.14 9.23
CA THR A 698 -8.41 0.10 10.37
C THR A 698 -8.52 1.48 11.01
N ASN A 699 -9.67 2.12 10.81
CA ASN A 699 -10.07 3.43 11.36
C ASN A 699 -9.20 4.62 10.94
N LEU A 700 -8.16 4.40 10.15
CA LEU A 700 -7.17 5.39 9.74
C LEU A 700 -6.53 4.99 8.40
N ALA A 701 -6.39 5.94 7.47
CA ALA A 701 -5.67 5.75 6.20
C ALA A 701 -5.13 7.08 5.66
N ARG A 702 -4.02 7.04 4.92
CA ARG A 702 -3.49 8.19 4.16
C ARG A 702 -3.66 7.93 2.66
N LEU A 703 -4.00 8.97 1.89
CA LEU A 703 -4.28 8.92 0.46
C LEU A 703 -3.35 9.88 -0.29
N TYR A 704 -2.95 9.49 -1.50
CA TYR A 704 -2.23 10.35 -2.44
C TYR A 704 -3.16 11.43 -3.05
N PRO A 705 -2.62 12.49 -3.69
CA PRO A 705 -3.41 13.57 -4.29
C PRO A 705 -4.38 13.15 -5.42
N ASN A 706 -4.24 11.94 -5.96
CA ASN A 706 -5.14 11.30 -6.93
C ASN A 706 -6.24 10.44 -6.26
N GLY A 707 -6.25 10.34 -4.93
CA GLY A 707 -7.20 9.55 -4.14
C GLY A 707 -6.82 8.08 -3.92
N THR A 708 -5.73 7.57 -4.50
CA THR A 708 -5.30 6.18 -4.27
C THR A 708 -4.68 6.01 -2.89
N LEU A 709 -4.76 4.80 -2.33
CA LEU A 709 -4.24 4.51 -0.99
C LEU A 709 -2.72 4.63 -0.94
N ASP A 710 -2.20 5.30 0.10
CA ASP A 710 -0.79 5.28 0.44
C ASP A 710 -0.43 3.95 1.10
N THR A 711 0.46 3.18 0.45
CA THR A 711 0.92 1.88 0.93
C THR A 711 2.18 1.94 1.79
N SER A 712 2.87 3.08 1.88
CA SER A 712 3.96 3.28 2.86
C SER A 712 3.40 3.45 4.27
N PHE A 713 2.19 4.00 4.38
CA PHE A 713 1.52 4.35 5.64
C PHE A 713 0.63 3.22 6.17
N LEU A 714 0.81 2.85 7.45
CA LEU A 714 0.06 1.79 8.15
C LEU A 714 0.13 0.42 7.47
N ASP A 715 1.24 0.06 6.83
CA ASP A 715 1.36 -1.31 6.32
C ASP A 715 1.48 -2.34 7.45
N ASN A 716 0.78 -3.46 7.28
CA ASN A 716 0.65 -4.54 8.24
C ASN A 716 1.93 -5.40 8.38
N HIS A 717 2.87 -5.36 7.44
CA HIS A 717 4.16 -6.05 7.54
C HIS A 717 5.04 -5.46 8.64
N TYR A 718 4.92 -4.16 8.93
CA TYR A 718 5.67 -3.51 10.01
C TYR A 718 4.78 -3.15 11.21
N ASN A 719 3.52 -2.78 10.98
CA ASN A 719 2.55 -2.49 12.05
C ASN A 719 1.90 -3.76 12.63
N HIS A 720 2.69 -4.83 12.81
CA HIS A 720 2.35 -6.25 13.00
C HIS A 720 1.28 -6.64 14.06
N ALA A 721 0.68 -5.70 14.78
CA ALA A 721 -0.38 -5.93 15.76
C ALA A 721 -1.74 -5.24 15.43
N SER A 722 -1.76 -4.19 14.59
CA SER A 722 -2.99 -3.51 14.13
C SER A 722 -2.69 -2.43 13.07
N PRO A 723 -3.36 -2.41 11.90
CA PRO A 723 -3.20 -1.39 10.85
C PRO A 723 -3.96 -0.08 11.19
N GLY A 724 -3.75 0.42 12.41
CA GLY A 724 -4.42 1.60 12.96
C GLY A 724 -5.01 1.37 14.36
N PRO A 725 -5.82 2.30 14.88
CA PRO A 725 -6.38 2.24 16.23
C PRO A 725 -7.44 1.15 16.40
N ASN A 726 -7.51 0.54 17.58
CA ASN A 726 -8.45 -0.57 17.87
C ASN A 726 -9.92 -0.15 18.13
N GLY A 727 -10.31 1.03 17.64
CA GLY A 727 -11.63 1.64 17.71
C GLY A 727 -11.61 2.97 16.94
N PHE A 728 -12.78 3.59 16.73
CA PHE A 728 -12.92 4.67 15.76
C PHE A 728 -12.06 5.91 16.06
N VAL A 729 -11.68 6.63 15.00
CA VAL A 729 -10.99 7.92 15.06
C VAL A 729 -11.97 9.03 14.70
N SER A 730 -12.19 9.98 15.61
CA SER A 730 -13.06 11.14 15.41
C SER A 730 -12.30 12.46 15.20
N ALA A 731 -10.99 12.48 15.42
CA ALA A 731 -10.12 13.62 15.13
C ALA A 731 -8.77 13.14 14.57
N VAL A 732 -8.32 13.74 13.47
CA VAL A 732 -6.94 13.64 12.98
C VAL A 732 -6.33 15.04 12.82
N LYS A 733 -5.02 15.17 13.02
CA LYS A 733 -4.29 16.43 12.77
C LYS A 733 -2.82 16.16 12.41
N PHE A 734 -2.40 16.60 11.23
CA PHE A 734 -0.98 16.73 10.84
C PHE A 734 -0.30 17.85 11.64
N LEU A 735 0.95 17.60 12.01
CA LEU A 735 1.88 18.54 12.63
C LEU A 735 2.98 18.96 11.64
N GLN A 736 3.73 20.00 11.99
CA GLN A 736 4.85 20.50 11.18
C GLN A 736 6.02 19.50 11.05
N ASP A 737 6.18 18.56 11.99
CA ASP A 737 7.19 17.51 11.94
C ASP A 737 6.74 16.28 11.12
N THR A 738 5.83 16.47 10.14
CA THR A 738 5.04 15.47 9.38
C THR A 738 4.15 14.54 10.22
N ASN A 739 4.49 14.35 11.48
CA ASN A 739 3.80 13.47 12.42
C ASN A 739 2.35 13.87 12.66
N VAL A 740 1.56 12.90 13.13
CA VAL A 740 0.11 13.00 13.19
C VAL A 740 -0.38 12.80 14.62
N LEU A 741 -1.35 13.61 15.03
CA LEU A 741 -2.14 13.40 16.23
C LEU A 741 -3.47 12.76 15.87
N ILE A 742 -3.89 11.78 16.66
CA ILE A 742 -5.19 11.11 16.51
C ILE A 742 -5.99 11.14 17.81
N GLY A 743 -7.29 11.33 17.70
CA GLY A 743 -8.27 11.34 18.79
C GLY A 743 -9.50 10.52 18.40
N GLY A 744 -10.07 9.79 19.34
CA GLY A 744 -11.12 8.82 19.01
C GLY A 744 -11.67 8.09 20.23
N ASN A 745 -12.29 6.94 20.00
CA ASN A 745 -12.63 5.97 21.04
C ASN A 745 -11.81 4.68 20.83
N PHE A 746 -10.60 4.65 21.38
CA PHE A 746 -9.65 3.55 21.24
C PHE A 746 -8.81 3.38 22.52
N SER A 747 -8.20 2.21 22.69
CA SER A 747 -7.36 1.88 23.85
C SER A 747 -5.95 1.42 23.47
N ARG A 748 -5.74 1.08 22.19
CA ARG A 748 -4.51 0.55 21.62
C ARG A 748 -4.33 1.03 20.19
N LEU A 749 -3.08 1.05 19.76
CA LEU A 749 -2.61 1.43 18.43
C LEU A 749 -1.47 0.48 18.03
N GLY A 750 -1.22 0.32 16.72
CA GLY A 750 -0.02 -0.36 16.21
C GLY A 750 1.27 0.30 16.72
N ALA A 751 2.27 -0.51 17.06
CA ALA A 751 3.49 -0.06 17.74
C ALA A 751 4.73 -0.75 17.17
N GLY A 752 4.79 -0.85 15.83
CA GLY A 752 5.87 -1.51 15.12
C GLY A 752 5.99 -3.02 15.43
N PHE A 753 7.23 -3.49 15.38
CA PHE A 753 7.64 -4.88 15.15
C PHE A 753 7.32 -5.91 16.23
N SER A 754 6.86 -5.50 17.42
CA SER A 754 6.73 -6.41 18.56
C SER A 754 5.31 -6.50 19.13
N LEU A 755 4.83 -7.74 19.27
CA LEU A 755 3.63 -8.08 20.04
C LEU A 755 3.69 -7.65 21.51
N LEU A 756 4.89 -7.35 22.04
CA LEU A 756 5.09 -6.81 23.39
C LEU A 756 5.03 -5.26 23.45
N ALA A 757 5.09 -4.57 22.31
CA ALA A 757 5.18 -3.11 22.23
C ALA A 757 3.82 -2.39 22.20
N VAL A 758 2.68 -3.11 22.16
CA VAL A 758 1.33 -2.52 22.05
C VAL A 758 0.98 -1.66 23.27
N LEU A 759 1.36 -0.37 23.21
CA LEU A 759 1.18 0.57 24.31
C LEU A 759 -0.30 0.89 24.54
N PRO A 760 -0.75 1.00 25.81
CA PRO A 760 -2.07 1.54 26.12
C PRO A 760 -2.11 3.03 25.78
N ARG A 761 -2.90 3.37 24.75
CA ARG A 761 -3.13 4.74 24.28
C ARG A 761 -4.64 5.00 24.36
N ASN A 762 -5.11 5.59 25.45
CA ASN A 762 -6.54 5.79 25.64
C ASN A 762 -6.99 7.05 24.89
N ASN A 763 -7.75 6.86 23.81
CA ASN A 763 -8.52 7.87 23.08
C ASN A 763 -7.71 9.01 22.44
N TYR A 764 -6.39 9.02 22.60
CA TYR A 764 -5.47 10.02 22.08
C TYR A 764 -4.04 9.47 21.92
N ALA A 765 -3.38 9.75 20.79
CA ALA A 765 -1.99 9.38 20.52
C ALA A 765 -1.31 10.33 19.52
N LYS A 766 0.03 10.35 19.52
CA LYS A 766 0.87 10.80 18.40
C LYS A 766 1.36 9.56 17.63
N ILE A 767 1.40 9.66 16.31
CA ILE A 767 1.84 8.61 15.39
C ILE A 767 2.82 9.19 14.36
N LEU A 768 3.65 8.34 13.77
CA LEU A 768 4.61 8.76 12.76
C LEU A 768 3.92 9.05 11.43
N GLY A 769 4.25 10.18 10.81
CA GLY A 769 3.53 10.73 9.65
C GLY A 769 4.37 10.96 8.39
N GLY A 770 5.64 10.56 8.39
CA GLY A 770 6.45 10.49 7.16
C GLY A 770 6.07 9.30 6.28
N ASP A 771 7.00 8.81 5.48
CA ASP A 771 6.88 7.56 4.72
C ASP A 771 7.74 6.48 5.38
N THR A 772 7.30 5.22 5.33
CA THR A 772 8.17 4.09 5.72
C THR A 772 9.38 4.10 4.78
N GLN A 773 10.60 4.18 5.34
CA GLN A 773 11.67 4.91 4.67
C GLN A 773 12.13 4.28 3.35
N THR A 774 12.15 5.10 2.30
CA THR A 774 12.36 4.77 0.88
C THR A 774 11.29 3.89 0.23
N ALA A 775 11.13 4.03 -1.10
CA ALA A 775 10.10 3.34 -1.88
C ALA A 775 10.35 1.83 -2.10
N GLY A 776 11.38 1.24 -1.48
CA GLY A 776 11.52 -0.22 -1.40
C GLY A 776 10.48 -0.82 -0.46
N ASN A 777 10.40 -0.30 0.76
CA ASN A 777 9.78 -0.96 1.91
C ASN A 777 8.22 -0.85 1.93
N ALA A 778 7.59 -0.46 0.83
CA ALA A 778 6.13 -0.41 0.70
C ALA A 778 5.61 -1.53 -0.25
N PRO A 779 4.41 -2.10 -0.03
CA PRO A 779 3.86 -3.12 -0.94
C PRO A 779 3.47 -2.60 -2.34
N GLY A 780 3.15 -1.31 -2.46
CA GLY A 780 2.88 -0.62 -3.72
C GLY A 780 1.43 -0.64 -4.22
N ASN A 781 1.17 0.24 -5.19
CA ASN A 781 -0.07 0.39 -5.94
C ASN A 781 0.06 -0.28 -7.33
N PHE A 782 -0.95 -1.06 -7.73
CA PHE A 782 -0.96 -1.80 -8.99
C PHE A 782 -1.99 -1.26 -9.99
N GLU A 783 -1.57 -0.94 -11.22
CA GLU A 783 -2.44 -0.36 -12.25
C GLU A 783 -1.98 -0.67 -13.69
N PHE A 784 -2.85 -0.47 -14.68
CA PHE A 784 -2.44 -0.49 -16.09
C PHE A 784 -1.54 0.70 -16.43
N ALA A 785 -0.56 0.49 -17.31
CA ALA A 785 0.27 1.59 -17.83
C ALA A 785 -0.46 2.50 -18.83
N SER A 786 -1.66 2.13 -19.29
CA SER A 786 -2.54 2.94 -20.13
C SER A 786 -4.01 2.65 -19.81
N ALA A 787 -4.86 3.68 -19.84
CA ALA A 787 -6.31 3.55 -19.74
C ALA A 787 -6.96 3.08 -21.06
N THR A 788 -6.23 3.05 -22.17
CA THR A 788 -6.75 2.67 -23.50
C THR A 788 -5.77 1.84 -24.31
N TYR A 789 -6.29 0.86 -25.06
CA TYR A 789 -5.54 0.03 -26.00
C TYR A 789 -6.27 -0.10 -27.35
N SER A 790 -5.52 -0.41 -28.41
CA SER A 790 -6.04 -0.65 -29.76
C SER A 790 -5.38 -1.89 -30.38
N VAL A 791 -6.14 -2.71 -31.09
CA VAL A 791 -5.66 -3.91 -31.78
C VAL A 791 -6.44 -4.14 -33.08
N ASP A 792 -5.75 -4.55 -34.14
CA ASP A 792 -6.35 -4.97 -35.41
C ASP A 792 -6.70 -6.47 -35.31
N GLU A 793 -7.90 -6.86 -35.73
CA GLU A 793 -8.34 -8.27 -35.66
C GLU A 793 -7.44 -9.22 -36.50
N ASN A 794 -6.75 -8.71 -37.53
CA ASN A 794 -5.81 -9.48 -38.36
C ASN A 794 -4.33 -9.38 -37.90
N VAL A 795 -4.04 -8.95 -36.67
CA VAL A 795 -2.68 -9.04 -36.11
C VAL A 795 -2.16 -10.49 -36.19
N LEU A 796 -0.93 -10.65 -36.69
CA LEU A 796 -0.34 -11.93 -37.03
C LEU A 796 0.04 -12.75 -35.78
N GLY A 797 -0.97 -13.34 -35.16
CA GLY A 797 -0.92 -14.00 -33.84
C GLY A 797 -2.18 -13.81 -32.99
N GLY A 798 -3.06 -12.87 -33.35
CA GLY A 798 -4.38 -12.69 -32.74
C GLY A 798 -4.34 -12.31 -31.26
N VAL A 799 -3.39 -11.47 -30.81
CA VAL A 799 -3.24 -11.09 -29.39
C VAL A 799 -2.97 -9.60 -29.20
N LEU A 800 -3.67 -9.01 -28.22
CA LEU A 800 -3.36 -7.72 -27.61
C LEU A 800 -2.39 -7.94 -26.44
N THR A 801 -1.24 -7.26 -26.44
CA THR A 801 -0.36 -7.18 -25.26
C THR A 801 -0.78 -6.03 -24.34
N VAL A 802 -0.98 -6.34 -23.06
CA VAL A 802 -1.40 -5.41 -22.00
C VAL A 802 -0.25 -5.25 -20.99
N ARG A 803 -0.05 -4.04 -20.47
CA ARG A 803 1.08 -3.67 -19.58
C ARG A 803 0.56 -3.20 -18.23
N VAL A 804 1.03 -3.79 -17.14
CA VAL A 804 0.65 -3.50 -15.75
C VAL A 804 1.89 -3.09 -14.98
N ARG A 805 1.80 -2.00 -14.20
CA ARG A 805 2.90 -1.42 -13.43
C ARG A 805 2.64 -1.49 -11.93
N ARG A 806 3.73 -1.52 -11.17
CA ARG A 806 3.77 -1.39 -9.71
C ARG A 806 4.40 -0.03 -9.38
N LEU A 807 3.72 0.78 -8.58
CA LEU A 807 4.16 2.12 -8.16
C LEU A 807 4.26 2.18 -6.64
N ASN A 808 5.05 3.12 -6.11
CA ASN A 808 5.08 3.47 -4.68
C ASN A 808 5.42 2.30 -3.73
N GLY A 809 6.23 1.33 -4.18
CA GLY A 809 6.60 0.16 -3.39
C GLY A 809 7.03 -1.05 -4.22
N ASN A 810 7.98 -1.86 -3.73
CA ASN A 810 8.31 -3.18 -4.31
C ASN A 810 8.31 -4.35 -3.30
N LEU A 811 7.97 -4.13 -2.03
CA LEU A 811 8.06 -5.11 -0.95
C LEU A 811 7.02 -6.25 -1.07
N GLY A 812 7.52 -7.49 -1.14
CA GLY A 812 6.74 -8.72 -1.16
C GLY A 812 6.26 -9.10 -2.57
N ALA A 813 6.18 -10.41 -2.82
CA ALA A 813 5.55 -10.95 -4.02
C ALA A 813 4.03 -10.74 -3.98
N VAL A 814 3.45 -10.28 -5.09
CA VAL A 814 2.03 -9.88 -5.18
C VAL A 814 1.38 -10.44 -6.43
N ARG A 815 0.09 -10.78 -6.33
CA ARG A 815 -0.73 -11.38 -7.38
C ARG A 815 -1.96 -10.53 -7.62
N VAL A 816 -2.03 -9.91 -8.80
CA VAL A 816 -3.13 -9.02 -9.19
C VAL A 816 -4.12 -9.79 -10.08
N PRO A 817 -5.35 -10.09 -9.62
CA PRO A 817 -6.37 -10.64 -10.49
C PRO A 817 -6.78 -9.65 -11.59
N TYR A 818 -7.13 -10.16 -12.77
CA TYR A 818 -7.77 -9.37 -13.83
C TYR A 818 -8.90 -10.14 -14.51
N PHE A 819 -9.86 -9.41 -15.10
CA PHE A 819 -10.93 -9.98 -15.92
C PHE A 819 -11.36 -9.04 -17.04
N THR A 820 -11.91 -9.61 -18.11
CA THR A 820 -12.51 -8.85 -19.22
C THR A 820 -14.03 -8.68 -19.06
N VAL A 821 -14.57 -7.58 -19.59
CA VAL A 821 -16.00 -7.25 -19.61
C VAL A 821 -16.43 -6.85 -21.03
N ASP A 822 -17.47 -7.50 -21.55
CA ASP A 822 -18.08 -7.20 -22.86
C ASP A 822 -18.45 -5.71 -22.99
N GLY A 823 -18.23 -5.15 -24.18
CA GLY A 823 -18.67 -3.81 -24.58
C GLY A 823 -19.57 -3.89 -25.83
N SER A 824 -19.14 -3.27 -26.94
CA SER A 824 -19.73 -3.57 -28.25
C SER A 824 -19.15 -4.84 -28.89
N GLY A 825 -17.96 -5.27 -28.46
CA GLY A 825 -17.41 -6.61 -28.68
C GLY A 825 -17.70 -7.53 -27.50
N ARG A 826 -17.74 -8.83 -27.75
CA ARG A 826 -18.19 -9.87 -26.82
C ARG A 826 -17.24 -11.04 -26.73
N ALA A 827 -17.08 -11.56 -25.52
CA ALA A 827 -16.34 -12.78 -25.25
C ALA A 827 -16.90 -13.98 -26.05
N GLY A 828 -16.02 -14.68 -26.75
CA GLY A 828 -16.35 -15.82 -27.61
C GLY A 828 -16.91 -15.45 -28.99
N VAL A 829 -17.01 -14.16 -29.32
CA VAL A 829 -17.34 -13.68 -30.67
C VAL A 829 -16.17 -12.85 -31.21
N ASP A 830 -15.94 -11.66 -30.65
CA ASP A 830 -14.96 -10.69 -31.16
C ASP A 830 -13.59 -10.84 -30.47
N TYR A 831 -13.56 -11.40 -29.26
CA TYR A 831 -12.32 -11.72 -28.50
C TYR A 831 -12.53 -12.93 -27.58
N ILE A 832 -11.46 -13.47 -26.99
CA ILE A 832 -11.56 -14.52 -25.96
C ILE A 832 -11.70 -13.86 -24.59
N GLY A 833 -12.85 -14.05 -23.94
CA GLY A 833 -13.08 -13.57 -22.57
C GLY A 833 -12.19 -14.31 -21.58
N GLU A 834 -11.40 -13.57 -20.82
CA GLU A 834 -10.36 -14.10 -19.94
C GLU A 834 -10.50 -13.60 -18.50
N THR A 835 -10.12 -14.46 -17.56
CA THR A 835 -9.92 -14.15 -16.14
C THR A 835 -8.57 -14.73 -15.74
N GLY A 836 -7.62 -13.87 -15.39
CA GLY A 836 -6.24 -14.27 -15.14
C GLY A 836 -5.64 -13.56 -13.94
N PHE A 837 -4.32 -13.71 -13.78
CA PHE A 837 -3.56 -13.11 -12.69
C PHE A 837 -2.21 -12.64 -13.23
N ILE A 838 -1.83 -11.41 -12.89
CA ILE A 838 -0.46 -10.90 -13.07
C ILE A 838 0.28 -11.17 -11.77
N ASN A 839 1.43 -11.85 -11.85
CA ASN A 839 2.31 -12.03 -10.69
C ASN A 839 3.45 -11.01 -10.78
N PHE A 840 3.74 -10.36 -9.66
CA PHE A 840 4.98 -9.62 -9.42
C PHE A 840 5.75 -10.43 -8.37
N ASP A 841 6.99 -10.79 -8.66
CA ASP A 841 7.85 -11.42 -7.66
C ASP A 841 8.26 -10.40 -6.58
N ASP A 842 8.92 -10.87 -5.53
CA ASP A 842 9.46 -10.00 -4.49
C ASP A 842 10.52 -9.05 -5.11
N CYS A 843 10.56 -7.81 -4.63
CA CYS A 843 11.40 -6.73 -5.18
C CYS A 843 11.09 -6.31 -6.63
N GLU A 844 10.08 -6.89 -7.29
CA GLU A 844 9.82 -6.64 -8.70
C GLU A 844 9.40 -5.18 -8.95
N THR A 845 10.15 -4.54 -9.84
CA THR A 845 10.05 -3.13 -10.26
C THR A 845 9.86 -3.00 -11.78
N LEU A 846 9.98 -4.11 -12.53
CA LEU A 846 9.68 -4.16 -13.94
C LEU A 846 8.18 -4.38 -14.17
N ASP A 847 7.64 -3.61 -15.11
CA ASP A 847 6.25 -3.76 -15.55
C ASP A 847 6.01 -5.16 -16.13
N GLN A 848 4.89 -5.73 -15.73
CA GLN A 848 4.47 -7.08 -16.13
C GLN A 848 3.53 -7.01 -17.32
N PHE A 849 3.59 -8.05 -18.16
CA PHE A 849 2.86 -8.11 -19.42
C PHE A 849 2.03 -9.38 -19.49
N PHE A 850 0.82 -9.27 -20.02
CA PHE A 850 -0.02 -10.40 -20.40
C PHE A 850 -0.69 -10.15 -21.75
N THR A 851 -1.29 -11.20 -22.34
CA THR A 851 -1.87 -11.14 -23.68
C THR A 851 -3.32 -11.62 -23.69
N ILE A 852 -4.24 -10.81 -24.22
CA ILE A 852 -5.63 -11.21 -24.46
C ILE A 852 -5.77 -11.59 -25.94
N ALA A 853 -6.38 -12.74 -26.23
CA ALA A 853 -6.62 -13.17 -27.60
C ALA A 853 -7.84 -12.46 -28.23
N VAL A 854 -7.67 -12.01 -29.47
CA VAL A 854 -8.68 -11.37 -30.33
C VAL A 854 -9.09 -12.37 -31.41
N ASN A 855 -10.37 -12.37 -31.82
CA ASN A 855 -10.86 -13.34 -32.80
C ASN A 855 -10.91 -12.71 -34.21
N ASP A 856 -9.98 -13.12 -35.08
CA ASP A 856 -10.12 -12.99 -36.53
C ASP A 856 -11.49 -13.53 -36.96
N ASN A 857 -12.25 -12.66 -37.63
CA ASN A 857 -13.55 -12.95 -38.19
C ASN A 857 -13.60 -12.47 -39.65
N ASN A 858 -14.64 -12.84 -40.40
CA ASN A 858 -14.75 -12.58 -41.85
C ASN A 858 -16.08 -11.86 -42.19
N SER A 859 -16.43 -10.83 -41.42
CA SER A 859 -17.67 -10.05 -41.53
C SER A 859 -17.47 -8.57 -41.21
N VAL A 860 -17.76 -7.69 -42.19
CA VAL A 860 -17.81 -6.23 -42.00
C VAL A 860 -18.87 -5.86 -40.97
N ASP A 861 -18.45 -5.56 -39.74
CA ASP A 861 -19.38 -5.28 -38.64
C ASP A 861 -18.91 -4.24 -37.61
N GLY A 862 -17.86 -3.48 -37.97
CA GLY A 862 -17.41 -2.21 -37.40
C GLY A 862 -16.61 -2.32 -36.10
N ASN A 863 -15.63 -1.43 -35.91
CA ASN A 863 -14.77 -1.39 -34.71
C ASN A 863 -15.52 -1.65 -33.41
N ARG A 864 -15.01 -2.61 -32.62
CA ARG A 864 -15.62 -3.09 -31.39
C ARG A 864 -14.83 -2.69 -30.17
N THR A 865 -15.49 -2.67 -29.02
CA THR A 865 -14.84 -2.35 -27.74
C THR A 865 -15.17 -3.37 -26.66
N PHE A 866 -14.20 -3.61 -25.78
CA PHE A 866 -14.38 -4.33 -24.52
C PHE A 866 -13.47 -3.70 -23.46
N ARG A 867 -13.70 -4.03 -22.19
CA ARG A 867 -12.94 -3.49 -21.06
C ARG A 867 -12.15 -4.57 -20.34
N ILE A 868 -10.97 -4.22 -19.85
CA ILE A 868 -10.18 -5.01 -18.90
C ILE A 868 -10.26 -4.34 -17.53
N VAL A 869 -10.38 -5.12 -16.47
CA VAL A 869 -10.52 -4.66 -15.09
C VAL A 869 -9.53 -5.40 -14.19
N LEU A 870 -8.77 -4.68 -13.36
CA LEU A 870 -7.99 -5.25 -12.27
C LEU A 870 -8.88 -5.45 -11.04
N GLY A 871 -8.71 -6.56 -10.34
CA GLY A 871 -9.26 -6.79 -9.01
C GLY A 871 -8.24 -6.51 -7.90
N PRO A 872 -8.66 -6.55 -6.62
CA PRO A 872 -7.77 -6.26 -5.49
C PRO A 872 -6.53 -7.19 -5.45
N PRO A 873 -5.31 -6.66 -5.26
CA PRO A 873 -4.09 -7.45 -5.23
C PRO A 873 -3.99 -8.34 -3.98
N GLU A 874 -3.41 -9.53 -4.15
CA GLU A 874 -3.20 -10.54 -3.11
C GLU A 874 -1.70 -10.67 -2.79
N SER A 875 -1.30 -10.65 -1.51
CA SER A 875 0.09 -10.92 -1.10
C SER A 875 0.41 -12.43 -1.14
N LEU A 876 1.61 -12.80 -1.59
CA LEU A 876 2.09 -14.19 -1.71
C LEU A 876 3.29 -14.45 -0.78
N GLY A 877 3.10 -15.23 0.28
CA GLY A 877 4.20 -15.64 1.15
C GLY A 877 3.77 -16.45 2.38
N PRO A 878 4.74 -16.94 3.20
CA PRO A 878 4.44 -17.50 4.52
C PRO A 878 4.06 -16.42 5.55
N THR A 879 4.53 -15.19 5.35
CA THR A 879 4.22 -13.97 6.11
C THR A 879 3.14 -13.18 5.37
N VAL A 880 1.87 -13.55 5.59
CA VAL A 880 0.71 -13.00 4.87
C VAL A 880 0.27 -11.63 5.44
N THR A 881 1.21 -10.69 5.57
CA THR A 881 1.01 -9.42 6.29
C THR A 881 0.99 -8.19 5.38
N ASN A 882 1.80 -8.13 4.33
CA ASN A 882 1.84 -6.99 3.39
C ASN A 882 0.44 -6.64 2.84
N SER A 883 0.10 -5.35 2.78
CA SER A 883 -1.21 -4.86 2.32
C SER A 883 -1.10 -4.00 1.04
N PRO A 884 -0.89 -4.63 -0.14
CA PRO A 884 -0.86 -3.93 -1.43
C PRO A 884 -2.22 -3.32 -1.80
N ALA A 885 -2.21 -2.38 -2.73
CA ALA A 885 -3.41 -1.65 -3.15
C ALA A 885 -3.53 -1.54 -4.68
N LEU A 886 -4.72 -1.22 -5.17
CA LEU A 886 -4.87 -0.76 -6.54
C LEU A 886 -4.35 0.68 -6.70
N GLY A 887 -3.84 0.98 -7.89
CA GLY A 887 -3.52 2.34 -8.33
C GLY A 887 -4.75 3.06 -8.88
N PHE A 888 -4.52 4.03 -9.76
CA PHE A 888 -5.54 4.89 -10.34
C PHE A 888 -6.14 4.27 -11.60
N ILE A 889 -5.30 3.75 -12.50
CA ILE A 889 -5.72 3.14 -13.78
C ILE A 889 -6.09 1.66 -13.57
N THR A 890 -7.23 1.43 -12.92
CA THR A 890 -7.74 0.09 -12.58
C THR A 890 -8.56 -0.57 -13.70
N THR A 891 -8.91 0.18 -14.74
CA THR A 891 -9.63 -0.30 -15.93
C THR A 891 -8.97 0.21 -17.19
N ALA A 892 -8.93 -0.61 -18.23
CA ALA A 892 -8.48 -0.19 -19.56
C ALA A 892 -9.51 -0.54 -20.64
N ASP A 893 -9.87 0.41 -21.50
CA ASP A 893 -10.77 0.21 -22.63
C ASP A 893 -9.98 -0.19 -23.88
N VAL A 894 -10.40 -1.28 -24.51
CA VAL A 894 -9.78 -1.84 -25.71
C VAL A 894 -10.67 -1.56 -26.92
N THR A 895 -10.07 -1.10 -28.03
CA THR A 895 -10.70 -1.08 -29.35
C THR A 895 -10.13 -2.18 -30.23
N ILE A 896 -11.00 -3.01 -30.79
CA ILE A 896 -10.74 -3.94 -31.89
C ILE A 896 -11.11 -3.23 -33.20
N VAL A 897 -10.22 -3.24 -34.19
CA VAL A 897 -10.42 -2.58 -35.48
C VAL A 897 -10.89 -3.58 -36.54
N ASP A 898 -12.03 -3.28 -37.18
CA ASP A 898 -12.60 -4.04 -38.32
C ASP A 898 -11.83 -3.72 -39.61
N ASN A 899 -11.48 -4.75 -40.38
CA ASN A 899 -10.75 -4.60 -41.64
C ASN A 899 -11.41 -5.26 -42.87
N ASP A 900 -12.69 -5.63 -42.78
CA ASP A 900 -13.36 -6.51 -43.74
C ASP A 900 -14.14 -5.78 -44.87
N PHE A 901 -14.57 -6.51 -45.93
CA PHE A 901 -15.13 -5.88 -47.14
C PHE A 901 -16.44 -6.43 -47.73
N ASN A 902 -17.10 -5.55 -48.50
CA ASN A 902 -18.53 -5.59 -48.82
C ASN A 902 -18.97 -6.52 -50.00
N ARG A 903 -20.26 -6.49 -50.36
CA ARG A 903 -20.83 -7.26 -51.50
C ARG A 903 -20.67 -6.61 -52.89
N GLY A 904 -20.31 -5.33 -52.96
CA GLY A 904 -19.89 -4.64 -54.17
C GLY A 904 -20.99 -4.13 -55.13
N THR A 905 -20.51 -3.52 -56.21
CA THR A 905 -21.25 -2.70 -57.17
C THR A 905 -21.03 -3.22 -58.59
N ILE A 906 -22.08 -3.46 -59.38
CA ILE A 906 -21.97 -4.01 -60.75
C ILE A 906 -22.26 -2.94 -61.81
N GLY A 907 -21.40 -2.79 -62.80
CA GLY A 907 -21.60 -1.89 -63.95
C GLY A 907 -21.05 -2.48 -65.25
N PHE A 908 -21.25 -1.77 -66.36
CA PHE A 908 -20.47 -2.02 -67.58
C PHE A 908 -18.98 -1.75 -67.32
N ALA A 909 -18.11 -2.50 -68.00
CA ALA A 909 -16.65 -2.33 -67.94
C ALA A 909 -16.15 -1.14 -68.80
N SER A 910 -17.04 -0.51 -69.58
CA SER A 910 -16.75 0.64 -70.44
C SER A 910 -18.06 1.38 -70.76
N PRO A 911 -18.06 2.72 -70.87
CA PRO A 911 -19.19 3.45 -71.44
C PRO A 911 -19.44 3.13 -72.92
N ILE A 912 -18.41 2.65 -73.65
CA ILE A 912 -18.47 2.42 -75.10
C ILE A 912 -17.77 1.11 -75.46
N PHE A 913 -18.47 0.28 -76.21
CA PHE A 913 -17.96 -0.92 -76.87
C PHE A 913 -17.92 -0.67 -78.39
N SER A 914 -17.10 -1.41 -79.12
CA SER A 914 -17.10 -1.34 -80.59
C SER A 914 -16.92 -2.73 -81.19
N VAL A 915 -17.53 -2.94 -82.35
CA VAL A 915 -17.47 -4.19 -83.11
C VAL A 915 -17.42 -3.87 -84.60
N ASN A 916 -16.67 -4.65 -85.38
CA ASN A 916 -16.75 -4.59 -86.83
C ASN A 916 -17.84 -5.55 -87.34
N GLU A 917 -18.65 -5.13 -88.30
CA GLU A 917 -19.83 -5.89 -88.75
C GLU A 917 -19.51 -7.33 -89.19
N ALA A 918 -18.37 -7.55 -89.86
CA ALA A 918 -17.88 -8.86 -90.29
C ALA A 918 -17.66 -9.87 -89.16
N VAL A 919 -17.49 -9.41 -87.92
CA VAL A 919 -17.35 -10.27 -86.74
C VAL A 919 -18.70 -10.94 -86.40
N GLY A 920 -19.83 -10.34 -86.80
CA GLY A 920 -21.18 -10.89 -86.61
C GLY A 920 -21.67 -10.99 -85.16
N THR A 921 -20.85 -10.70 -84.16
CA THR A 921 -21.22 -10.67 -82.73
C THR A 921 -20.25 -9.82 -81.92
N ALA A 922 -20.78 -8.91 -81.09
CA ALA A 922 -20.04 -8.14 -80.10
C ALA A 922 -20.11 -8.80 -78.71
N ASN A 923 -19.01 -8.78 -77.96
CA ASN A 923 -18.97 -9.19 -76.55
C ASN A 923 -18.94 -7.95 -75.64
N ILE A 924 -19.90 -7.87 -74.72
CA ILE A 924 -20.09 -6.76 -73.78
C ILE A 924 -19.68 -7.23 -72.39
N THR A 925 -18.76 -6.51 -71.74
CA THR A 925 -18.18 -6.86 -70.44
C THR A 925 -18.77 -6.04 -69.31
N LEU A 926 -19.01 -6.67 -68.17
CA LEU A 926 -19.39 -6.05 -66.90
C LEU A 926 -18.31 -6.28 -65.85
N THR A 927 -18.11 -5.30 -64.97
CA THR A 927 -17.25 -5.35 -63.79
C THR A 927 -18.07 -5.32 -62.50
N ARG A 928 -17.52 -5.92 -61.44
CA ARG A 928 -18.01 -5.84 -60.05
C ARG A 928 -16.89 -5.31 -59.17
N THR A 929 -17.10 -4.13 -58.58
CA THR A 929 -16.11 -3.38 -57.77
C THR A 929 -16.59 -3.23 -56.32
N ASN A 930 -15.75 -2.68 -55.43
CA ASN A 930 -16.09 -2.35 -54.04
C ASN A 930 -16.63 -3.55 -53.21
N GLY A 931 -16.20 -4.76 -53.57
CA GLY A 931 -16.62 -6.00 -52.92
C GLY A 931 -16.89 -7.15 -53.89
N SER A 932 -16.54 -8.38 -53.50
CA SER A 932 -16.76 -9.60 -54.29
C SER A 932 -17.44 -10.73 -53.52
N VAL A 933 -17.83 -10.48 -52.26
CA VAL A 933 -18.42 -11.47 -51.35
C VAL A 933 -19.80 -11.93 -51.83
N GLY A 934 -20.03 -13.24 -51.87
CA GLY A 934 -21.33 -13.83 -52.23
C GLY A 934 -21.69 -13.82 -53.73
N ARG A 935 -22.70 -14.62 -54.09
CA ARG A 935 -23.27 -14.70 -55.45
C ARG A 935 -24.28 -13.56 -55.68
N VAL A 936 -24.20 -12.92 -56.84
CA VAL A 936 -25.07 -11.79 -57.25
C VAL A 936 -25.48 -11.91 -58.72
N THR A 937 -26.59 -11.27 -59.12
CA THR A 937 -27.07 -11.27 -60.52
C THR A 937 -27.48 -9.89 -61.00
N VAL A 938 -27.51 -9.67 -62.31
CA VAL A 938 -27.94 -8.41 -62.96
C VAL A 938 -28.57 -8.69 -64.33
N GLN A 939 -29.56 -7.89 -64.73
CA GLN A 939 -30.21 -7.99 -66.04
C GLN A 939 -29.67 -6.97 -67.03
N TYR A 940 -29.73 -7.29 -68.34
CA TYR A 940 -29.24 -6.44 -69.42
C TYR A 940 -30.19 -6.43 -70.63
N ALA A 941 -30.16 -5.35 -71.42
CA ALA A 941 -30.89 -5.21 -72.68
C ALA A 941 -30.20 -4.25 -73.68
N THR A 942 -30.58 -4.35 -74.95
CA THR A 942 -30.16 -3.48 -76.07
C THR A 942 -31.33 -2.66 -76.62
N ALA A 943 -31.10 -1.44 -77.10
CA ALA A 943 -32.08 -0.61 -77.82
C ALA A 943 -31.43 0.18 -78.99
N ASN A 944 -32.19 0.50 -80.03
CA ASN A 944 -31.66 1.15 -81.25
C ASN A 944 -30.97 2.50 -80.95
N GLY A 945 -30.01 2.89 -81.79
CA GLY A 945 -29.38 4.22 -81.82
C GLY A 945 -29.54 4.83 -83.21
N THR A 946 -28.44 5.01 -83.95
CA THR A 946 -28.53 5.09 -85.42
C THR A 946 -28.75 3.71 -86.01
N ALA A 947 -28.05 2.70 -85.47
CA ALA A 947 -28.25 1.30 -85.79
C ALA A 947 -29.60 0.79 -85.27
N VAL A 948 -30.28 0.04 -86.12
CA VAL A 948 -31.66 -0.43 -85.98
C VAL A 948 -31.71 -1.96 -85.99
N SER A 949 -32.35 -2.55 -84.98
CA SER A 949 -32.71 -3.97 -85.06
C SER A 949 -33.99 -4.12 -85.90
N PRO A 950 -34.04 -4.98 -86.94
CA PRO A 950 -33.14 -6.10 -87.21
C PRO A 950 -32.22 -5.92 -88.43
N SER A 951 -32.03 -4.69 -88.95
CA SER A 951 -31.18 -4.44 -90.12
C SER A 951 -29.71 -4.64 -89.79
N ASP A 952 -29.23 -4.02 -88.73
CA ASP A 952 -27.80 -3.80 -88.50
C ASP A 952 -27.30 -4.60 -87.28
N TYR A 953 -28.23 -4.94 -86.37
CA TYR A 953 -28.00 -5.86 -85.27
C TYR A 953 -29.27 -6.63 -84.87
N ARG A 954 -29.14 -7.62 -83.99
CA ARG A 954 -30.29 -8.35 -83.41
C ARG A 954 -30.43 -8.02 -81.93
N GLY A 955 -31.56 -7.42 -81.57
CA GLY A 955 -31.87 -7.05 -80.19
C GLY A 955 -31.75 -8.22 -79.21
N THR A 956 -30.98 -8.04 -78.14
CA THR A 956 -30.67 -9.07 -77.13
C THR A 956 -31.00 -8.56 -75.72
N ASN A 957 -31.44 -9.45 -74.83
CA ASN A 957 -31.63 -9.19 -73.41
C ASN A 957 -31.43 -10.48 -72.60
N GLY A 958 -31.15 -10.37 -71.29
CA GLY A 958 -30.93 -11.52 -70.43
C GLY A 958 -30.52 -11.17 -69.01
N THR A 959 -29.98 -12.17 -68.30
CA THR A 959 -29.46 -12.06 -66.92
C THR A 959 -28.06 -12.66 -66.84
N LEU A 960 -27.15 -12.00 -66.12
CA LEU A 960 -25.81 -12.49 -65.79
C LEU A 960 -25.70 -12.80 -64.29
N THR A 961 -24.92 -13.83 -63.95
CA THR A 961 -24.65 -14.28 -62.57
C THR A 961 -23.15 -14.23 -62.30
N PHE A 962 -22.74 -13.55 -61.24
CA PHE A 962 -21.40 -13.56 -60.67
C PHE A 962 -21.39 -14.48 -59.44
N GLU A 963 -20.44 -15.40 -59.36
CA GLU A 963 -20.18 -16.20 -58.18
C GLU A 963 -19.34 -15.41 -57.14
N PRO A 964 -19.19 -15.88 -55.89
CA PRO A 964 -18.26 -15.28 -54.93
C PRO A 964 -16.84 -15.15 -55.53
N GLY A 965 -16.16 -14.04 -55.25
CA GLY A 965 -14.83 -13.73 -55.79
C GLY A 965 -14.80 -13.35 -57.28
N GLN A 966 -15.90 -13.52 -58.04
CA GLN A 966 -15.92 -13.14 -59.46
C GLN A 966 -16.17 -11.64 -59.62
N THR A 967 -15.22 -10.97 -60.29
CA THR A 967 -15.22 -9.53 -60.55
C THR A 967 -15.61 -9.15 -61.98
N THR A 968 -15.74 -10.11 -62.91
CA THR A 968 -16.11 -9.84 -64.31
C THR A 968 -17.06 -10.88 -64.92
N LYS A 969 -17.92 -10.44 -65.85
CA LYS A 969 -18.80 -11.27 -66.70
C LYS A 969 -18.96 -10.66 -68.10
N THR A 970 -19.41 -11.46 -69.07
CA THR A 970 -19.71 -11.01 -70.44
C THR A 970 -21.06 -11.52 -70.95
N PHE A 971 -21.68 -10.76 -71.86
CA PHE A 971 -22.77 -11.22 -72.72
C PHE A 971 -22.49 -10.87 -74.20
N ALA A 972 -23.28 -11.42 -75.12
CA ALA A 972 -23.10 -11.26 -76.56
C ALA A 972 -24.29 -10.54 -77.22
N VAL A 973 -24.02 -9.72 -78.25
CA VAL A 973 -25.01 -9.07 -79.11
C VAL A 973 -24.69 -9.43 -80.56
N SER A 974 -25.63 -10.06 -81.29
CA SER A 974 -25.38 -10.42 -82.69
C SER A 974 -25.51 -9.22 -83.62
N ILE A 975 -24.57 -9.09 -84.54
CA ILE A 975 -24.44 -8.01 -85.51
C ILE A 975 -24.79 -8.56 -86.90
N VAL A 976 -25.28 -7.71 -87.79
CA VAL A 976 -25.49 -8.03 -89.20
C VAL A 976 -24.40 -7.32 -90.02
N ASN A 977 -23.89 -7.97 -91.05
CA ASN A 977 -23.02 -7.38 -92.06
C ASN A 977 -23.80 -7.37 -93.39
N ASP A 978 -23.71 -6.28 -94.17
CA ASP A 978 -24.14 -6.30 -95.58
C ASP A 978 -23.02 -6.05 -96.62
N THR A 979 -23.11 -5.01 -97.44
CA THR A 979 -22.13 -4.58 -98.49
C THR A 979 -22.23 -3.07 -98.79
N ALA A 980 -22.96 -2.29 -97.97
CA ALA A 980 -22.95 -0.85 -98.05
C ALA A 980 -21.71 -0.29 -97.33
N SER A 981 -21.03 0.69 -97.95
CA SER A 981 -19.96 1.42 -97.26
C SER A 981 -20.59 2.52 -96.41
N GLU A 982 -20.81 2.20 -95.14
CA GLU A 982 -21.47 3.07 -94.17
C GLU A 982 -20.48 3.77 -93.23
N PHE A 983 -20.98 4.73 -92.43
CA PHE A 983 -20.15 5.45 -91.45
C PHE A 983 -20.16 4.72 -90.09
N GLU A 984 -19.62 5.35 -89.05
CA GLU A 984 -19.65 4.81 -87.68
C GLU A 984 -21.08 4.88 -87.09
N GLU A 985 -21.70 3.72 -86.91
CA GLU A 985 -23.09 3.52 -86.44
C GLU A 985 -23.11 3.14 -84.94
N TYR A 986 -24.26 3.26 -84.26
CA TYR A 986 -24.34 2.84 -82.85
C TYR A 986 -25.73 2.38 -82.34
N LEU A 987 -25.72 1.56 -81.29
CA LEU A 987 -26.89 1.17 -80.48
C LEU A 987 -26.64 1.33 -78.97
N ASN A 988 -27.71 1.37 -78.18
CA ASN A 988 -27.69 1.60 -76.74
C ASN A 988 -27.76 0.29 -75.93
N LEU A 989 -27.07 0.25 -74.79
CA LEU A 989 -27.00 -0.87 -73.84
C LEU A 989 -27.42 -0.41 -72.44
N SER A 990 -28.20 -1.22 -71.73
CA SER A 990 -28.67 -0.90 -70.36
C SER A 990 -28.57 -2.08 -69.40
N LEU A 991 -28.24 -1.82 -68.13
CA LEU A 991 -28.29 -2.76 -67.00
C LEU A 991 -29.38 -2.35 -65.99
N PHE A 992 -30.07 -3.34 -65.43
CA PHE A 992 -31.16 -3.16 -64.47
C PHE A 992 -31.34 -4.40 -63.59
N ASN A 993 -32.23 -4.34 -62.58
CA ASN A 993 -32.62 -5.46 -61.72
C ASN A 993 -31.43 -6.29 -61.16
N VAL A 994 -30.55 -5.62 -60.39
CA VAL A 994 -29.51 -6.31 -59.62
C VAL A 994 -30.11 -7.09 -58.43
N THR A 995 -29.57 -8.26 -58.11
CA THR A 995 -30.00 -9.08 -56.95
C THR A 995 -28.81 -9.72 -56.22
N GLY A 996 -29.03 -10.17 -54.98
CA GLY A 996 -28.01 -10.83 -54.14
C GLY A 996 -27.26 -9.90 -53.17
N GLY A 997 -27.65 -8.61 -53.15
CA GLY A 997 -27.09 -7.60 -52.24
C GLY A 997 -26.00 -6.71 -52.84
N ALA A 998 -25.72 -6.81 -54.14
CA ALA A 998 -24.91 -5.83 -54.85
C ALA A 998 -25.74 -4.62 -55.32
N SER A 999 -25.09 -3.49 -55.51
CA SER A 999 -25.64 -2.26 -56.10
C SER A 999 -25.37 -2.17 -57.62
N LEU A 1000 -25.93 -1.16 -58.28
CA LEU A 1000 -25.64 -0.83 -59.68
C LEU A 1000 -24.69 0.38 -59.78
N GLY A 1001 -23.68 0.27 -60.66
CA GLY A 1001 -22.74 1.33 -61.03
C GLY A 1001 -23.10 1.91 -62.39
N GLN A 1002 -22.19 1.78 -63.38
CA GLN A 1002 -22.45 2.22 -64.75
C GLN A 1002 -23.56 1.37 -65.40
N THR A 1003 -24.78 1.92 -65.42
CA THR A 1003 -26.00 1.25 -65.90
C THR A 1003 -26.26 1.42 -67.40
N ASN A 1004 -25.59 2.34 -68.08
CA ASN A 1004 -25.80 2.61 -69.50
C ASN A 1004 -24.46 2.65 -70.24
N ALA A 1005 -24.44 2.12 -71.45
CA ALA A 1005 -23.30 2.13 -72.37
C ALA A 1005 -23.78 2.15 -73.82
N VAL A 1006 -22.86 2.35 -74.77
CA VAL A 1006 -23.12 2.33 -76.21
C VAL A 1006 -22.29 1.21 -76.86
N LEU A 1007 -22.80 0.59 -77.92
CA LEU A 1007 -22.05 -0.29 -78.81
C LEU A 1007 -22.01 0.33 -80.21
N LEU A 1008 -20.81 0.69 -80.66
CA LEU A 1008 -20.54 1.16 -82.02
C LEU A 1008 -20.44 -0.02 -82.99
N ILE A 1009 -21.07 0.09 -84.15
CA ILE A 1009 -20.89 -0.81 -85.29
C ILE A 1009 -19.99 -0.10 -86.31
N LEU A 1010 -18.90 -0.77 -86.69
CA LEU A 1010 -17.89 -0.26 -87.60
C LEU A 1010 -17.95 -1.05 -88.91
N SER A 1011 -18.10 -0.37 -90.04
CA SER A 1011 -18.23 -1.07 -91.33
C SER A 1011 -16.93 -1.77 -91.75
N ASP A 1012 -17.02 -2.92 -92.42
CA ASP A 1012 -15.86 -3.63 -93.01
C ASP A 1012 -15.57 -3.22 -94.46
N GLU A 1013 -16.52 -2.56 -95.12
CA GLU A 1013 -16.43 -2.14 -96.52
C GLU A 1013 -15.46 -0.97 -96.76
N VAL A 1014 -15.02 -0.82 -98.02
CA VAL A 1014 -13.86 0.02 -98.38
C VAL A 1014 -14.20 1.52 -98.47
N GLY A 1015 -14.51 2.12 -97.31
CA GLY A 1015 -14.82 3.54 -97.14
C GLY A 1015 -13.60 4.45 -96.85
N ARG A 1016 -13.87 5.77 -96.79
CA ARG A 1016 -12.91 6.78 -96.30
C ARG A 1016 -12.95 6.96 -94.78
N GLY A 1017 -13.96 6.42 -94.11
CA GLY A 1017 -14.06 6.32 -92.66
C GLY A 1017 -14.51 7.58 -91.91
N SER A 1018 -14.73 7.38 -90.62
CA SER A 1018 -14.97 8.42 -89.61
C SER A 1018 -13.76 8.52 -88.68
N ILE A 1019 -13.47 9.71 -88.14
CA ILE A 1019 -12.36 9.94 -87.20
C ILE A 1019 -12.92 10.31 -85.82
N SER A 1020 -12.51 9.55 -84.82
CA SER A 1020 -12.94 9.60 -83.41
C SER A 1020 -11.70 9.59 -82.49
N PHE A 1021 -11.82 10.13 -81.28
CA PHE A 1021 -10.91 9.80 -80.19
C PHE A 1021 -11.01 8.31 -79.84
N ALA A 1022 -9.93 7.72 -79.33
CA ALA A 1022 -9.91 6.30 -78.94
C ALA A 1022 -10.78 5.97 -77.72
N THR A 1023 -10.98 6.96 -76.85
CA THR A 1023 -11.81 6.91 -75.63
C THR A 1023 -12.51 8.26 -75.43
N ASN A 1024 -13.58 8.28 -74.63
CA ASN A 1024 -14.30 9.52 -74.28
C ASN A 1024 -13.60 10.33 -73.18
N GLU A 1025 -12.74 9.69 -72.40
CA GLU A 1025 -11.81 10.31 -71.47
C GLU A 1025 -10.44 9.64 -71.63
N PHE A 1026 -9.38 10.45 -71.60
CA PHE A 1026 -8.02 10.01 -71.35
C PHE A 1026 -7.67 10.40 -69.93
N THR A 1027 -7.01 9.50 -69.19
CA THR A 1027 -6.48 9.81 -67.86
C THR A 1027 -4.96 9.79 -67.93
N VAL A 1028 -4.34 10.84 -67.41
CA VAL A 1028 -2.89 10.94 -67.23
C VAL A 1028 -2.62 11.27 -65.77
N ASN A 1029 -1.60 10.65 -65.19
CA ASN A 1029 -1.03 11.08 -63.91
C ASN A 1029 -0.16 12.31 -64.20
N GLU A 1030 -0.19 13.33 -63.35
CA GLU A 1030 0.47 14.61 -63.62
C GLU A 1030 1.98 14.46 -63.89
N ALA A 1031 2.68 13.76 -63.00
CA ALA A 1031 4.10 13.45 -63.10
C ALA A 1031 4.51 12.63 -64.37
N ALA A 1032 3.57 12.16 -65.19
CA ALA A 1032 3.86 11.45 -66.44
C ALA A 1032 4.37 12.36 -67.59
N GLY A 1033 4.24 13.69 -67.48
CA GLY A 1033 4.85 14.69 -68.37
C GLY A 1033 4.33 14.77 -69.83
N THR A 1034 3.69 13.72 -70.37
CA THR A 1034 2.93 13.79 -71.63
C THR A 1034 1.73 12.84 -71.60
N ALA A 1035 0.55 13.35 -71.95
CA ALA A 1035 -0.61 12.53 -72.27
C ALA A 1035 -0.57 12.13 -73.75
N THR A 1036 -0.51 10.82 -74.04
CA THR A 1036 -0.58 10.32 -75.42
C THR A 1036 -2.05 10.16 -75.84
N ILE A 1037 -2.57 11.16 -76.55
CA ILE A 1037 -3.93 11.14 -77.10
C ILE A 1037 -3.95 10.29 -78.37
N THR A 1038 -4.84 9.30 -78.39
CA THR A 1038 -4.97 8.38 -79.53
C THR A 1038 -6.22 8.69 -80.33
N LEU A 1039 -6.07 8.84 -81.64
CA LEU A 1039 -7.16 8.93 -82.60
C LEU A 1039 -7.35 7.60 -83.32
N ARG A 1040 -8.60 7.30 -83.68
CA ARG A 1040 -8.97 6.12 -84.47
C ARG A 1040 -9.75 6.57 -85.68
N ARG A 1041 -9.40 5.99 -86.83
CA ARG A 1041 -10.14 6.11 -88.09
C ARG A 1041 -10.85 4.78 -88.34
N THR A 1042 -12.18 4.81 -88.27
CA THR A 1042 -13.09 3.66 -88.26
C THR A 1042 -13.99 3.66 -89.51
N SER A 1043 -14.67 2.54 -89.81
CA SER A 1043 -15.49 2.36 -91.03
C SER A 1043 -14.75 2.70 -92.35
N GLY A 1044 -13.49 2.26 -92.46
CA GLY A 1044 -12.66 2.40 -93.66
C GLY A 1044 -11.44 3.33 -93.52
N SER A 1045 -10.44 3.14 -94.39
CA SER A 1045 -9.18 3.91 -94.37
C SER A 1045 -8.66 4.30 -95.77
N GLN A 1046 -9.51 4.28 -96.80
CA GLN A 1046 -9.14 4.64 -98.17
C GLN A 1046 -8.76 6.12 -98.29
N ASP A 1047 -7.74 6.42 -99.09
CA ASP A 1047 -7.19 7.77 -99.34
C ASP A 1047 -6.59 8.46 -98.11
N LYS A 1048 -5.79 9.51 -98.38
CA LYS A 1048 -5.25 10.42 -97.36
C LYS A 1048 -6.31 11.41 -96.91
N VAL A 1049 -6.50 11.52 -95.60
CA VAL A 1049 -7.44 12.46 -94.95
C VAL A 1049 -6.75 13.22 -93.82
N PHE A 1050 -7.39 14.30 -93.37
CA PHE A 1050 -6.87 15.18 -92.33
C PHE A 1050 -7.97 15.49 -91.30
N VAL A 1051 -7.59 15.69 -90.05
CA VAL A 1051 -8.43 16.23 -88.98
C VAL A 1051 -7.62 17.28 -88.22
N ASP A 1052 -8.26 18.39 -87.83
CA ASP A 1052 -7.64 19.36 -86.93
C ASP A 1052 -8.00 18.99 -85.49
N VAL A 1053 -6.98 18.69 -84.68
CA VAL A 1053 -7.11 18.47 -83.24
C VAL A 1053 -6.78 19.76 -82.51
N MET A 1054 -7.54 20.05 -81.45
CA MET A 1054 -7.17 21.08 -80.49
C MET A 1054 -7.48 20.68 -79.05
N THR A 1055 -6.61 21.10 -78.12
CA THR A 1055 -6.93 21.21 -76.70
C THR A 1055 -7.81 22.44 -76.47
N GLN A 1056 -8.66 22.39 -75.43
CA GLN A 1056 -9.44 23.54 -75.01
C GLN A 1056 -9.67 23.51 -73.50
N ASP A 1057 -9.30 24.61 -72.84
CA ASP A 1057 -9.65 24.92 -71.45
C ASP A 1057 -11.14 24.65 -71.15
N ARG A 1058 -11.42 24.11 -69.96
CA ARG A 1058 -12.77 24.13 -69.40
C ARG A 1058 -13.11 25.53 -68.84
N PRO A 1059 -14.40 25.88 -68.70
CA PRO A 1059 -14.81 27.13 -68.05
C PRO A 1059 -14.13 27.31 -66.67
N PRO A 1060 -13.71 28.53 -66.28
CA PRO A 1060 -13.03 28.75 -65.01
C PRO A 1060 -13.83 28.29 -63.79
N GLY A 1061 -13.21 27.46 -62.95
CA GLY A 1061 -13.74 26.85 -61.74
C GLY A 1061 -12.79 25.76 -61.22
N PRO A 1062 -13.05 25.13 -60.07
CA PRO A 1062 -12.21 24.05 -59.53
C PRO A 1062 -12.25 22.79 -60.42
N GLY A 1063 -11.13 22.09 -60.58
CA GLY A 1063 -11.05 20.86 -61.40
C GLY A 1063 -11.06 21.16 -62.91
N ALA A 1064 -10.37 22.20 -63.36
CA ALA A 1064 -10.48 22.73 -64.73
C ALA A 1064 -9.17 23.34 -65.24
N ALA A 1065 -8.42 22.50 -65.98
CA ALA A 1065 -7.05 22.70 -66.44
C ALA A 1065 -6.86 23.96 -67.30
N ARG A 1066 -5.66 24.53 -67.24
CA ARG A 1066 -5.24 25.80 -67.89
C ARG A 1066 -4.05 25.62 -68.81
N GLU A 1067 -4.19 26.10 -70.05
CA GLU A 1067 -3.06 26.19 -70.97
C GLU A 1067 -1.94 27.08 -70.38
N GLY A 1068 -0.76 26.49 -70.20
CA GLY A 1068 0.46 27.15 -69.73
C GLY A 1068 0.71 27.05 -68.22
N VAL A 1069 -0.16 26.37 -67.46
CA VAL A 1069 0.07 26.05 -66.04
C VAL A 1069 0.29 24.55 -65.91
N ASP A 1070 -0.76 23.76 -66.11
CA ASP A 1070 -0.83 22.30 -65.90
C ASP A 1070 -0.80 21.48 -67.23
N TYR A 1071 -1.03 22.12 -68.38
CA TYR A 1071 -0.74 21.52 -69.70
C TYR A 1071 -0.24 22.54 -70.72
N THR A 1072 0.50 22.07 -71.74
CA THR A 1072 0.85 22.90 -72.90
C THR A 1072 -0.18 22.71 -74.02
N GLY A 1073 -0.75 23.81 -74.52
CA GLY A 1073 -1.76 23.78 -75.57
C GLY A 1073 -1.27 23.18 -76.88
N VAL A 1074 -2.17 22.45 -77.54
CA VAL A 1074 -1.89 21.77 -78.82
C VAL A 1074 -2.98 22.14 -79.82
N THR A 1075 -2.56 22.60 -81.00
CA THR A 1075 -3.42 22.71 -82.19
C THR A 1075 -2.65 22.15 -83.38
N ASN A 1076 -3.08 21.00 -83.92
CA ASN A 1076 -2.35 20.24 -84.94
C ASN A 1076 -3.29 19.69 -86.01
N THR A 1077 -2.89 19.76 -87.28
CA THR A 1077 -3.55 19.00 -88.36
C THR A 1077 -2.94 17.59 -88.42
N ILE A 1078 -3.67 16.58 -87.94
CA ILE A 1078 -3.26 15.18 -88.00
C ILE A 1078 -3.67 14.59 -89.35
N SER A 1079 -2.69 14.06 -90.09
CA SER A 1079 -2.95 13.44 -91.40
C SER A 1079 -2.85 11.92 -91.33
N PHE A 1080 -3.94 11.23 -91.67
CA PHE A 1080 -3.94 9.78 -91.87
C PHE A 1080 -3.67 9.51 -93.35
N GLN A 1081 -2.64 8.73 -93.67
CA GLN A 1081 -2.40 8.27 -95.03
C GLN A 1081 -3.44 7.21 -95.42
N SER A 1082 -3.51 6.86 -96.71
CA SER A 1082 -4.33 5.73 -97.17
C SER A 1082 -3.87 4.44 -96.49
N GLY A 1083 -4.79 3.75 -95.82
CA GLY A 1083 -4.52 2.54 -95.03
C GLY A 1083 -4.30 2.77 -93.53
N GLU A 1084 -4.01 4.00 -93.09
CA GLU A 1084 -3.80 4.28 -91.65
C GLU A 1084 -5.13 4.35 -90.90
N THR A 1085 -5.23 3.62 -89.79
CA THR A 1085 -6.43 3.50 -88.93
C THR A 1085 -6.23 4.05 -87.51
N VAL A 1086 -4.99 4.35 -87.12
CA VAL A 1086 -4.64 4.96 -85.84
C VAL A 1086 -3.57 6.02 -86.08
N GLN A 1087 -3.71 7.16 -85.41
CA GLN A 1087 -2.68 8.20 -85.28
C GLN A 1087 -2.69 8.68 -83.83
N THR A 1088 -1.57 9.21 -83.34
CA THR A 1088 -1.47 9.79 -82.00
C THR A 1088 -0.97 11.23 -82.06
N PHE A 1089 -1.29 12.00 -81.03
CA PHE A 1089 -0.59 13.23 -80.71
C PHE A 1089 -0.37 13.29 -79.19
N THR A 1090 0.70 13.95 -78.76
CA THR A 1090 0.94 14.19 -77.33
C THR A 1090 0.41 15.57 -76.93
N VAL A 1091 -0.22 15.64 -75.76
CA VAL A 1091 -0.39 16.87 -75.00
C VAL A 1091 0.68 16.86 -73.91
N PRO A 1092 1.65 17.80 -73.91
CA PRO A 1092 2.60 17.91 -72.82
C PRO A 1092 1.87 18.29 -71.53
N ILE A 1093 2.12 17.52 -70.48
CA ILE A 1093 1.63 17.79 -69.13
C ILE A 1093 2.73 18.51 -68.39
N LEU A 1094 2.35 19.56 -67.68
CA LEU A 1094 3.23 20.31 -66.81
C LEU A 1094 2.92 19.81 -65.41
N SER A 1095 3.92 19.25 -64.75
CA SER A 1095 3.81 18.77 -63.37
C SER A 1095 4.63 19.69 -62.48
N ASP A 1096 4.10 20.03 -61.31
CA ASP A 1096 4.84 20.79 -60.30
C ASP A 1096 4.96 20.12 -58.93
N GLY A 1097 4.03 20.38 -58.01
CA GLY A 1097 4.07 19.97 -56.60
C GLY A 1097 3.01 20.64 -55.73
N LEU A 1098 1.96 21.17 -56.37
CA LEU A 1098 0.78 21.79 -55.75
C LEU A 1098 -0.36 20.77 -55.63
N VAL A 1099 -1.16 20.84 -54.57
CA VAL A 1099 -2.32 19.93 -54.42
C VAL A 1099 -3.57 20.58 -55.00
N GLU A 1100 -3.75 20.46 -56.31
CA GLU A 1100 -4.84 21.11 -57.05
C GLU A 1100 -6.08 20.21 -57.22
N GLY A 1101 -5.92 18.91 -57.02
CA GLY A 1101 -6.93 17.88 -57.22
C GLY A 1101 -7.03 17.41 -58.67
N ALA A 1102 -8.00 16.52 -58.93
CA ALA A 1102 -8.17 15.95 -60.26
C ALA A 1102 -8.73 16.98 -61.29
N GLU A 1103 -7.82 17.56 -62.05
CA GLU A 1103 -8.02 18.59 -63.08
C GLU A 1103 -8.50 18.03 -64.43
N TYR A 1104 -9.16 18.85 -65.26
CA TYR A 1104 -9.66 18.42 -66.58
C TYR A 1104 -9.65 19.51 -67.65
N LEU A 1105 -9.17 19.17 -68.84
CA LEU A 1105 -9.37 19.93 -70.09
C LEU A 1105 -10.23 19.15 -71.09
N ASN A 1106 -10.63 19.83 -72.17
CA ASN A 1106 -11.33 19.21 -73.29
C ASN A 1106 -10.38 18.99 -74.48
N LEU A 1107 -10.64 17.93 -75.23
CA LEU A 1107 -10.01 17.61 -76.50
C LEU A 1107 -11.10 17.64 -77.59
N VAL A 1108 -10.83 18.30 -78.71
CA VAL A 1108 -11.82 18.52 -79.78
C VAL A 1108 -11.25 18.12 -81.15
N LEU A 1109 -12.04 17.36 -81.92
CA LEU A 1109 -11.81 17.09 -83.34
C LEU A 1109 -12.65 18.04 -84.19
N THR A 1110 -12.02 18.70 -85.15
CA THR A 1110 -12.71 19.62 -86.08
C THR A 1110 -12.20 19.46 -87.51
N ASN A 1111 -12.89 20.11 -88.46
CA ASN A 1111 -12.41 20.32 -89.84
C ASN A 1111 -11.87 19.05 -90.54
N VAL A 1112 -12.60 17.94 -90.45
CA VAL A 1112 -12.22 16.71 -91.16
C VAL A 1112 -12.29 16.96 -92.67
N THR A 1113 -11.17 16.76 -93.37
CA THR A 1113 -11.04 17.01 -94.81
C THR A 1113 -10.40 15.82 -95.54
N GLY A 1114 -10.61 15.77 -96.87
CA GLY A 1114 -10.32 14.59 -97.69
C GLY A 1114 -11.52 13.64 -97.87
N GLY A 1115 -12.64 13.89 -97.20
CA GLY A 1115 -13.89 13.13 -97.37
C GLY A 1115 -14.05 11.93 -96.42
N ALA A 1116 -13.32 11.92 -95.29
CA ALA A 1116 -13.75 11.25 -94.07
C ALA A 1116 -14.80 12.12 -93.34
N ASN A 1117 -15.47 11.55 -92.33
CA ASN A 1117 -16.37 12.25 -91.42
C ASN A 1117 -15.79 12.37 -90.00
N LEU A 1118 -16.43 13.17 -89.13
CA LEU A 1118 -16.29 13.01 -87.68
C LEU A 1118 -17.07 11.76 -87.23
N GLY A 1119 -16.48 10.97 -86.33
CA GLY A 1119 -17.15 9.85 -85.67
C GLY A 1119 -17.84 10.24 -84.37
N TYR A 1120 -18.30 9.22 -83.63
CA TYR A 1120 -19.06 9.37 -82.39
C TYR A 1120 -18.29 10.14 -81.30
N LEU A 1121 -16.96 9.93 -81.21
CA LEU A 1121 -16.09 10.62 -80.26
C LEU A 1121 -15.35 11.78 -80.92
N SER A 1122 -16.11 12.80 -81.34
CA SER A 1122 -15.58 14.08 -81.82
C SER A 1122 -15.09 15.01 -80.71
N THR A 1123 -15.46 14.73 -79.44
CA THR A 1123 -14.91 15.37 -78.24
C THR A 1123 -14.53 14.32 -77.21
N ALA A 1124 -13.48 14.58 -76.43
CA ALA A 1124 -13.09 13.78 -75.28
C ALA A 1124 -12.62 14.69 -74.13
N ALA A 1125 -12.59 14.16 -72.91
CA ALA A 1125 -11.87 14.78 -71.80
C ALA A 1125 -10.40 14.31 -71.77
N LEU A 1126 -9.50 15.16 -71.30
CA LEU A 1126 -8.25 14.71 -70.70
C LEU A 1126 -8.29 15.11 -69.22
N LYS A 1127 -8.30 14.08 -68.37
CA LYS A 1127 -8.21 14.19 -66.92
C LYS A 1127 -6.75 14.09 -66.52
N ILE A 1128 -6.27 15.13 -65.83
CA ILE A 1128 -5.00 15.12 -65.11
C ILE A 1128 -5.31 14.62 -63.69
N VAL A 1129 -4.52 13.66 -63.22
CA VAL A 1129 -4.59 13.12 -61.87
C VAL A 1129 -3.34 13.57 -61.15
N ASP A 1130 -3.51 14.67 -60.42
CA ASP A 1130 -2.73 15.07 -59.25
C ASP A 1130 -2.33 13.83 -58.41
N ASP A 1131 -1.03 13.71 -58.14
CA ASP A 1131 -0.43 12.71 -57.27
C ASP A 1131 0.21 13.28 -55.99
N ASP A 1132 -0.01 14.57 -55.73
CA ASP A 1132 0.43 15.30 -54.57
C ASP A 1132 -0.66 15.38 -53.47
N TYR A 1133 -0.25 15.35 -52.20
CA TYR A 1133 -1.16 15.27 -51.06
C TYR A 1133 -0.66 16.07 -49.86
N TYR A 1134 -1.56 16.84 -49.22
CA TYR A 1134 -1.21 17.62 -48.02
C TYR A 1134 -0.92 16.76 -46.77
N GLY A 1135 -1.56 15.60 -46.63
CA GLY A 1135 -1.45 14.75 -45.45
C GLY A 1135 -2.15 15.32 -44.20
N SER A 1136 -1.92 14.68 -43.06
CA SER A 1136 -2.47 15.03 -41.75
C SER A 1136 -1.37 15.25 -40.71
N LEU A 1137 -1.63 16.09 -39.69
CA LEU A 1137 -0.68 16.49 -38.65
C LEU A 1137 -1.16 16.08 -37.24
N SER A 1138 -0.30 15.46 -36.45
CA SER A 1138 -0.55 15.13 -35.03
C SER A 1138 0.73 15.11 -34.20
N PHE A 1139 0.62 15.26 -32.87
CA PHE A 1139 1.71 14.92 -31.95
C PHE A 1139 2.13 13.45 -32.09
N SER A 1140 3.36 13.12 -31.70
CA SER A 1140 3.87 11.73 -31.69
C SER A 1140 3.34 10.88 -30.52
N ASP A 1141 2.96 11.51 -29.41
CA ASP A 1141 2.33 10.89 -28.24
C ASP A 1141 1.31 11.88 -27.63
N ALA A 1142 0.39 11.38 -26.80
CA ALA A 1142 -0.56 12.19 -26.03
C ALA A 1142 -0.05 12.54 -24.62
N ASN A 1143 0.91 11.79 -24.08
CA ASN A 1143 1.56 12.11 -22.81
C ASN A 1143 3.08 12.18 -23.03
N LEU A 1144 3.68 13.31 -22.69
CA LEU A 1144 5.10 13.61 -22.87
C LEU A 1144 5.73 13.93 -21.52
N TYR A 1145 7.01 13.64 -21.38
CA TYR A 1145 7.77 13.79 -20.15
C TYR A 1145 9.14 14.40 -20.44
N VAL A 1146 9.62 15.26 -19.55
CA VAL A 1146 10.95 15.90 -19.60
C VAL A 1146 11.43 16.07 -18.15
N ASN A 1147 12.72 15.94 -17.88
CA ASN A 1147 13.29 16.33 -16.58
C ASN A 1147 13.67 17.82 -16.65
N GLU A 1148 13.62 18.52 -15.53
CA GLU A 1148 13.97 19.95 -15.49
C GLU A 1148 15.39 20.20 -16.03
N THR A 1149 16.36 19.41 -15.56
CA THR A 1149 17.75 19.33 -16.04
C THR A 1149 17.95 19.12 -17.54
N ASP A 1150 16.98 18.59 -18.29
CA ASP A 1150 17.10 18.44 -19.74
C ASP A 1150 17.08 19.82 -20.44
N GLY A 1151 16.51 20.85 -19.80
CA GLY A 1151 16.52 22.25 -20.22
C GLY A 1151 15.72 22.59 -21.49
N GLN A 1152 15.33 21.60 -22.30
CA GLN A 1152 14.45 21.74 -23.46
C GLN A 1152 13.62 20.47 -23.70
N ALA A 1153 12.30 20.61 -23.77
CA ALA A 1153 11.40 19.53 -24.17
C ALA A 1153 11.19 19.54 -25.70
N ALA A 1154 11.74 18.54 -26.39
CA ALA A 1154 11.69 18.42 -27.85
C ALA A 1154 10.37 17.79 -28.34
N ILE A 1155 9.34 18.61 -28.59
CA ILE A 1155 8.00 18.16 -28.95
C ILE A 1155 7.90 17.88 -30.44
N THR A 1156 7.65 16.61 -30.80
CA THR A 1156 7.59 16.17 -32.21
C THR A 1156 6.16 16.07 -32.73
N VAL A 1157 5.92 16.68 -33.89
CA VAL A 1157 4.69 16.60 -34.67
C VAL A 1157 4.98 15.87 -35.97
N LEU A 1158 4.17 14.86 -36.28
CA LEU A 1158 4.31 13.98 -37.44
C LEU A 1158 3.36 14.40 -38.56
N ARG A 1159 3.82 14.32 -39.81
CA ARG A 1159 3.03 14.53 -41.02
C ARG A 1159 2.87 13.20 -41.76
N THR A 1160 1.63 12.72 -41.89
CA THR A 1160 1.33 11.39 -42.44
C THR A 1160 0.36 11.46 -43.63
N GLY A 1161 0.42 10.48 -44.53
CA GLY A 1161 -0.50 10.39 -45.68
C GLY A 1161 -0.28 11.41 -46.81
N GLY A 1162 0.74 12.28 -46.73
CA GLY A 1162 1.10 13.22 -47.78
C GLY A 1162 2.19 14.20 -47.33
N SER A 1163 2.98 14.72 -48.27
CA SER A 1163 4.08 15.65 -48.01
C SER A 1163 4.18 16.81 -49.02
N ALA A 1164 3.19 16.97 -49.90
CA ALA A 1164 3.16 17.97 -50.95
C ALA A 1164 2.90 19.39 -50.44
N GLU A 1165 3.47 20.39 -51.10
CA GLU A 1165 3.52 21.79 -50.65
C GLU A 1165 4.04 22.02 -49.22
N GLU A 1166 4.25 23.29 -48.91
CA GLU A 1166 4.34 23.78 -47.54
C GLU A 1166 2.94 23.78 -46.88
N VAL A 1167 2.86 23.18 -45.69
CA VAL A 1167 1.69 23.18 -44.79
C VAL A 1167 2.12 23.66 -43.40
N SER A 1168 1.18 24.08 -42.56
CA SER A 1168 1.51 24.50 -41.19
C SER A 1168 0.41 24.20 -40.18
N VAL A 1169 0.81 24.18 -38.91
CA VAL A 1169 -0.09 24.07 -37.76
C VAL A 1169 0.40 24.99 -36.65
N ASP A 1170 -0.50 25.71 -35.99
CA ASP A 1170 -0.13 26.52 -34.83
C ASP A 1170 -0.16 25.65 -33.57
N PHE A 1171 0.96 25.57 -32.86
CA PHE A 1171 1.01 24.97 -31.52
C PHE A 1171 0.80 26.06 -30.47
N VAL A 1172 -0.11 25.79 -29.54
CA VAL A 1172 -0.43 26.68 -28.43
C VAL A 1172 -0.26 25.93 -27.12
N LEU A 1173 0.54 26.51 -26.23
CA LEU A 1173 0.71 26.10 -24.84
C LEU A 1173 -0.40 26.78 -24.04
N THR A 1174 -1.11 25.98 -23.25
CA THR A 1174 -2.26 26.40 -22.43
C THR A 1174 -2.13 25.85 -21.02
N MET A 1175 -2.85 26.45 -20.07
CA MET A 1175 -2.69 26.19 -18.64
C MET A 1175 -2.77 24.69 -18.28
N GLY A 1176 -1.65 24.12 -17.85
CA GLY A 1176 -1.63 23.05 -16.86
C GLY A 1176 -1.35 23.66 -15.48
N THR A 1177 -0.40 23.11 -14.73
CA THR A 1177 0.09 23.70 -13.48
C THR A 1177 1.28 24.66 -13.67
N ALA A 1178 2.08 24.42 -14.72
CA ALA A 1178 3.33 25.13 -15.03
C ALA A 1178 3.17 26.65 -15.28
N THR A 1179 4.15 27.45 -14.85
CA THR A 1179 4.16 28.91 -14.92
C THR A 1179 5.14 29.48 -15.96
N ASP A 1180 4.59 30.12 -17.01
CA ASP A 1180 5.38 30.84 -18.02
C ASP A 1180 6.31 31.90 -17.41
N GLY A 1181 7.61 31.71 -17.63
CA GLY A 1181 8.69 32.59 -17.19
C GLY A 1181 9.39 32.16 -15.90
N LEU A 1182 8.88 31.13 -15.21
CA LEU A 1182 9.57 30.45 -14.12
C LEU A 1182 10.18 29.15 -14.67
N ASP A 1183 9.41 28.06 -14.61
CA ASP A 1183 9.70 26.64 -14.89
C ASP A 1183 9.73 26.27 -16.40
N TYR A 1184 9.05 27.05 -17.26
CA TYR A 1184 9.28 27.02 -18.72
C TYR A 1184 9.16 28.41 -19.34
N LEU A 1185 9.67 28.59 -20.56
CA LEU A 1185 9.41 29.78 -21.36
C LEU A 1185 8.38 29.48 -22.46
N ALA A 1186 7.23 30.16 -22.44
CA ALA A 1186 6.12 29.85 -23.34
C ALA A 1186 6.42 30.14 -24.82
N THR A 1187 6.80 29.10 -25.54
CA THR A 1187 6.90 29.09 -27.00
C THR A 1187 5.56 28.77 -27.63
N ASN A 1188 4.84 29.80 -28.08
CA ASN A 1188 3.70 29.66 -29.00
C ASN A 1188 4.18 29.97 -30.43
N GLY A 1189 3.78 29.18 -31.43
CA GLY A 1189 4.27 29.38 -32.79
C GLY A 1189 3.57 28.57 -33.88
N THR A 1190 3.91 28.92 -35.13
CA THR A 1190 3.48 28.20 -36.33
C THR A 1190 4.54 27.20 -36.72
N LEU A 1191 4.26 25.90 -36.59
CA LEU A 1191 5.14 24.83 -37.03
C LEU A 1191 4.95 24.62 -38.54
N VAL A 1192 5.89 25.14 -39.32
CA VAL A 1192 5.88 25.07 -40.79
C VAL A 1192 6.56 23.78 -41.24
N PHE A 1193 5.87 22.98 -42.06
CA PHE A 1193 6.39 21.79 -42.72
C PHE A 1193 6.61 22.12 -44.21
N PRO A 1194 7.87 22.35 -44.65
CA PRO A 1194 8.16 22.49 -46.07
C PRO A 1194 7.78 21.24 -46.87
N ALA A 1195 7.61 21.41 -48.19
CA ALA A 1195 7.36 20.30 -49.10
C ALA A 1195 8.41 19.18 -48.92
N GLY A 1196 7.94 17.94 -48.82
CA GLY A 1196 8.75 16.75 -48.54
C GLY A 1196 9.02 16.47 -47.06
N SER A 1197 8.74 17.38 -46.12
CA SER A 1197 8.97 17.14 -44.68
C SER A 1197 7.88 16.25 -44.06
N LEU A 1198 8.30 15.19 -43.34
CA LEU A 1198 7.41 14.21 -42.68
C LEU A 1198 7.32 14.37 -41.16
N SER A 1199 8.15 15.22 -40.57
CA SER A 1199 8.19 15.48 -39.13
C SER A 1199 8.80 16.86 -38.88
N GLN A 1200 8.27 17.59 -37.92
CA GLN A 1200 8.91 18.78 -37.37
C GLN A 1200 8.87 18.71 -35.85
N THR A 1201 9.91 19.26 -35.23
CA THR A 1201 10.05 19.35 -33.79
C THR A 1201 10.08 20.82 -33.40
N PHE A 1202 9.45 21.16 -32.28
CA PHE A 1202 9.66 22.44 -31.61
C PHE A 1202 10.12 22.19 -30.18
N ASP A 1203 11.05 23.02 -29.71
CA ASP A 1203 11.61 22.91 -28.38
C ASP A 1203 10.88 23.90 -27.46
N ILE A 1204 10.35 23.39 -26.34
CA ILE A 1204 9.89 24.23 -25.21
C ILE A 1204 11.10 24.37 -24.27
N PRO A 1205 11.66 25.57 -24.07
CA PRO A 1205 12.72 25.77 -23.09
C PRO A 1205 12.18 25.48 -21.69
N ILE A 1206 12.76 24.48 -21.04
CA ILE A 1206 12.53 24.14 -19.64
C ILE A 1206 13.58 24.87 -18.82
N GLN A 1207 13.17 25.41 -17.69
CA GLN A 1207 14.01 26.24 -16.87
C GLN A 1207 14.27 25.48 -15.58
N ASN A 1208 15.45 24.84 -15.51
CA ASN A 1208 15.93 24.32 -14.23
C ASN A 1208 16.38 25.49 -13.35
N ASP A 1209 15.90 25.56 -12.10
CA ASP A 1209 16.39 26.51 -11.11
C ASP A 1209 17.19 25.91 -9.92
N ALA A 1210 16.58 25.73 -8.75
CA ALA A 1210 17.12 25.11 -7.53
C ALA A 1210 16.13 25.12 -6.34
N GLU A 1211 14.92 25.68 -6.50
CA GLU A 1211 13.83 25.52 -5.52
C GLU A 1211 13.21 24.13 -5.66
N LEU A 1212 12.59 23.59 -4.59
CA LEU A 1212 11.95 22.27 -4.64
C LEU A 1212 10.47 22.41 -5.01
N GLU A 1213 10.08 21.90 -6.16
CA GLU A 1213 8.73 22.03 -6.70
C GLU A 1213 7.99 20.67 -6.68
N VAL A 1214 7.00 20.51 -7.55
CA VAL A 1214 6.26 19.25 -7.75
C VAL A 1214 6.14 19.01 -9.26
N ASN A 1215 5.98 17.78 -9.74
CA ASN A 1215 5.90 17.53 -11.19
C ASN A 1215 4.81 18.37 -11.87
N GLU A 1216 5.25 19.32 -12.70
CA GLU A 1216 4.42 20.35 -13.33
C GLU A 1216 3.87 19.90 -14.69
N THR A 1217 2.87 20.61 -15.21
CA THR A 1217 2.21 20.23 -16.48
C THR A 1217 1.92 21.40 -17.41
N ILE A 1218 2.05 21.16 -18.71
CA ILE A 1218 1.71 22.09 -19.80
C ILE A 1218 0.76 21.39 -20.78
N LEU A 1219 -0.40 22.00 -21.07
CA LEU A 1219 -1.34 21.48 -22.05
C LEU A 1219 -1.03 22.00 -23.46
N LEU A 1220 -0.57 21.12 -24.34
CA LEU A 1220 -0.22 21.41 -25.73
C LEU A 1220 -1.43 21.15 -26.63
N THR A 1221 -1.81 22.13 -27.47
CA THR A 1221 -2.87 21.97 -28.47
C THR A 1221 -2.41 22.39 -29.86
N LEU A 1222 -2.68 21.53 -30.85
CA LEU A 1222 -2.53 21.84 -32.28
C LEU A 1222 -3.79 22.54 -32.81
N THR A 1223 -3.61 23.68 -33.46
CA THR A 1223 -4.68 24.58 -33.94
C THR A 1223 -4.36 25.14 -35.33
N ASN A 1224 -5.31 25.82 -35.95
CA ASN A 1224 -5.13 26.57 -37.20
C ASN A 1224 -4.44 25.77 -38.35
N PHE A 1225 -4.73 24.48 -38.47
CA PHE A 1225 -4.22 23.61 -39.52
C PHE A 1225 -4.42 24.23 -40.91
N ALA A 1226 -3.33 24.62 -41.56
CA ALA A 1226 -3.31 25.19 -42.89
C ALA A 1226 -3.01 24.09 -43.91
N LYS A 1227 -3.94 23.88 -44.85
CA LYS A 1227 -3.95 22.85 -45.92
C LYS A 1227 -4.02 21.40 -45.43
N ALA A 1228 -3.17 20.99 -44.49
CA ALA A 1228 -3.20 19.66 -43.90
C ALA A 1228 -4.44 19.43 -43.01
N SER A 1229 -4.82 18.17 -42.81
CA SER A 1229 -5.91 17.80 -41.89
C SER A 1229 -5.42 17.50 -40.48
N ALA A 1230 -6.33 17.53 -39.51
CA ALA A 1230 -6.04 17.07 -38.15
C ALA A 1230 -5.83 15.54 -38.13
N GLY A 1231 -4.76 15.09 -37.49
CA GLY A 1231 -4.49 13.68 -37.20
C GLY A 1231 -5.15 13.21 -35.89
N ALA A 1232 -4.74 12.03 -35.41
CA ALA A 1232 -5.38 11.37 -34.26
C ALA A 1232 -5.08 12.03 -32.90
N ILE A 1233 -3.93 12.71 -32.76
CA ILE A 1233 -3.49 13.34 -31.51
C ILE A 1233 -3.29 14.84 -31.74
N THR A 1234 -4.31 15.64 -31.44
CA THR A 1234 -4.28 17.11 -31.56
C THR A 1234 -4.11 17.83 -30.23
N GLN A 1235 -4.13 17.09 -29.12
CA GLN A 1235 -3.83 17.57 -27.78
C GLN A 1235 -2.88 16.59 -27.11
N ALA A 1236 -1.92 17.10 -26.34
CA ALA A 1236 -0.99 16.32 -25.55
C ALA A 1236 -0.67 17.06 -24.24
N VAL A 1237 -0.36 16.33 -23.18
CA VAL A 1237 0.14 16.90 -21.92
C VAL A 1237 1.64 16.65 -21.84
N LEU A 1238 2.42 17.72 -21.69
CA LEU A 1238 3.81 17.61 -21.25
C LEU A 1238 3.85 17.68 -19.72
N THR A 1239 4.57 16.75 -19.10
CA THR A 1239 4.90 16.77 -17.67
C THR A 1239 6.37 17.13 -17.51
N ILE A 1240 6.66 18.16 -16.71
CA ILE A 1240 8.00 18.46 -16.22
C ILE A 1240 8.21 17.63 -14.95
N ILE A 1241 9.39 17.04 -14.83
CA ILE A 1241 9.81 16.25 -13.67
C ILE A 1241 10.93 17.04 -12.99
N ASP A 1242 10.62 17.57 -11.79
CA ASP A 1242 11.57 18.16 -10.84
C ASP A 1242 12.71 17.17 -10.56
N ASP A 1243 13.97 17.65 -10.54
CA ASP A 1243 15.14 16.82 -10.16
C ASP A 1243 15.80 17.21 -8.82
N GLU A 1244 15.29 18.25 -8.18
CA GLU A 1244 15.58 18.68 -6.81
C GLU A 1244 15.02 17.71 -5.73
N ALA A 1245 14.17 16.76 -6.14
CA ALA A 1245 13.55 15.65 -5.42
C ALA A 1245 14.37 15.00 -4.29
N LEU A 1246 14.27 15.59 -3.09
CA LEU A 1246 14.56 15.01 -1.77
C LEU A 1246 15.95 14.36 -1.56
N ALA A 1247 17.01 15.14 -1.71
CA ALA A 1247 18.35 14.82 -1.19
C ALA A 1247 18.76 15.67 0.03
N ALA A 1248 17.88 15.81 1.03
CA ALA A 1248 18.05 16.74 2.16
C ALA A 1248 18.88 16.18 3.35
N PRO A 1249 20.06 16.75 3.69
CA PRO A 1249 20.75 16.45 4.94
C PRO A 1249 20.10 17.21 6.10
N ALA A 1250 20.05 16.61 7.29
CA ALA A 1250 19.38 17.20 8.46
C ALA A 1250 19.95 18.58 8.86
N GLY A 1251 19.12 19.63 8.79
CA GLY A 1251 19.40 20.94 9.41
C GLY A 1251 19.22 22.20 8.55
N SER A 1252 18.60 22.13 7.37
CA SER A 1252 18.19 23.31 6.60
C SER A 1252 17.09 24.13 7.30
N VAL A 1253 16.92 25.40 6.91
CA VAL A 1253 15.95 26.34 7.50
C VAL A 1253 15.16 27.03 6.40
N ASP A 1254 13.84 26.90 6.47
CA ASP A 1254 12.84 27.58 5.62
C ASP A 1254 12.91 29.12 5.74
N THR A 1255 13.06 29.83 4.61
CA THR A 1255 12.97 31.29 4.52
C THR A 1255 12.47 31.82 3.16
N LEU A 1256 11.16 31.79 2.86
CA LEU A 1256 10.59 32.48 1.69
C LEU A 1256 9.45 33.49 2.02
N PHE A 1257 9.82 34.72 2.42
CA PHE A 1257 9.06 35.95 2.07
C PHE A 1257 9.87 37.26 2.25
N ASP A 1258 10.17 37.93 1.12
CA ASP A 1258 10.24 39.39 0.77
C ASP A 1258 10.36 40.51 1.86
N PRO A 1259 10.83 41.77 1.60
CA PRO A 1259 11.50 42.36 0.42
C PRO A 1259 12.80 43.19 0.66
N ASN A 1260 13.50 43.48 -0.46
CA ASN A 1260 14.36 44.67 -0.72
C ASN A 1260 15.78 44.78 -0.06
N PRO A 1261 16.72 45.58 -0.64
CA PRO A 1261 18.14 45.17 -0.68
C PRO A 1261 19.15 45.98 0.17
N GLY A 1262 20.27 45.34 0.51
CA GLY A 1262 21.49 46.01 1.00
C GLY A 1262 22.62 45.04 1.41
N PRO A 1263 23.75 44.94 0.68
CA PRO A 1263 24.84 44.01 1.02
C PRO A 1263 25.81 44.57 2.08
N ASN A 1264 26.54 43.68 2.79
CA ASN A 1264 28.02 43.69 2.97
C ASN A 1264 28.56 42.94 4.23
N GLY A 1265 29.05 41.70 4.05
CA GLY A 1265 30.44 41.35 4.41
C GLY A 1265 30.82 40.65 5.74
N PHE A 1266 31.70 39.63 5.60
CA PHE A 1266 32.66 39.07 6.58
C PHE A 1266 32.08 38.27 7.79
N VAL A 1267 32.76 37.27 8.40
CA VAL A 1267 34.17 36.81 8.39
C VAL A 1267 34.30 35.27 8.29
N ARG A 1268 35.45 34.79 7.80
CA ARG A 1268 35.91 33.38 7.68
C ARG A 1268 36.07 32.57 9.00
N ARG A 1269 35.78 31.25 8.93
CA ARG A 1269 36.66 30.07 9.24
C ARG A 1269 37.42 29.99 10.60
N LEU A 1270 37.24 28.90 11.39
CA LEU A 1270 38.25 27.83 11.65
C LEU A 1270 37.72 26.68 12.56
N TYR A 1271 38.44 25.55 12.55
CA TYR A 1271 38.27 24.27 13.26
C TYR A 1271 38.47 24.28 14.81
N HIS A 1272 37.92 23.19 15.42
CA HIS A 1272 38.48 22.34 16.50
C HIS A 1272 38.35 22.68 18.00
N VAL A 1273 37.94 21.63 18.74
CA VAL A 1273 38.11 21.37 20.20
C VAL A 1273 37.31 22.33 21.10
N GLN A 1274 36.42 21.84 21.97
CA GLN A 1274 36.61 20.68 22.87
C GLN A 1274 35.39 19.76 22.96
#